data_AF-A0A3A5W773-F1
#
_entry.id   AF-A0A3A5W773-F1
#
_cell.length_a   1.000
_cell.length_b   1.000
_cell.length_c   1.000
_cell.angle_alpha   90.00
_cell.angle_beta   90.00
_cell.angle_gamma   90.00
#
_symmetry.space_group_name_H-M   'P 1'
#
loop_
_entity.id
_entity.type
_entity.pdbx_description
1 polymer ?
#
loop_
_entity_poly.entity_id
_entity_poly.type
_entity_poly.pdbx_seq_one_letter_code
_entity_poly.pdbx_strand_id
1 'polypeptide(L)'
;YTNIGTIAPDNSYLVFNAEGSILGKLSGSFVSNLRTGDVILLGGSTYRVTNIQGTRVNVTSVTGHRPTIPSWSGEARSRSRELSQALLDLIGHCIISLRREHDPRVLLRDVYGLSKDVSNAIARHLEEHSLDSFQVPDSNRILVEQVITGAFPTYMITTCRGRGFNTALGYFMAGLAEANNINVIEMSFDENGLLLKTSQEVDPGSMYTAFRENNHIDVIERYVINTQIFAKRFREVAGRSLIIPKRIGAEEISPQQFQQRAEALLQKHRALDGSLLMREAKNEIMFGDIDLIGLEGFLQSCLSGDARIVHTKVVIPSRLGMSLYMSAFEDLMSMKTRAFLVKDIDPTILQRLLGTRSLATELSSEQLSTYYSNKAPVPTNAKQLQRLMSHGGGLDRDFNNPLYKDKLENIPHETIRGWVEELCQAGLVTKIDGTGQEELDGKWFAPYMAEIHGTLGCLAVAGGKEVENLLELHTRGLSYKVATAFDGTKPTAWEERELGDPQEALRVKVIEMLSSEGPKTADEMVERLPFPQPLIERSLHELEGRNVVSVGFYLQTNDAEYILKVDEHRLTGGEEEVVEYRWIQNMVLDKSFKHYDDIFTAFNEHVLFQKQQELLYRINEFTFSDWKDVQLDSDVIMGRLLHNRIGYTTKANIPVLLGLKPEAWIGPMEEEILSKIPPGENLTRQEILGGYPKGEEHRALQRDLKNALSNLERQMLVVKQFEEVPGRRRRLSLFHRVHDVYEPLSFEDALEEVVRRMGPVKASTLRFYVSRSYEELTLALMNLEKAGRIAKVMALVPEPEAFFCAPDEVDALNRPRREDRTVRILTQSDPYVSRFIWEVRSVLDRGWYLPIFKGVDPIGKVLMFKVNDYLEIKDLHVPTAYLDEFCQAFELLLDNHAAQLVDVSVLSNFNSEPITSLDETTREALERIGFKVTGERMIRGAVVDPQPREIAERALFHRHNLHQSTRMENENLALKKVDEIRDDFALRGRCELYRVDLKSMASANRLHQGINLRGHQVWAPYEHFQNILAIRNLPADEELWDLVEFFSNHSDPNLFKERHALSQSEFRKLIQPLVRSGHIVQDFRGGFRSVFLPANIDQAELRREYIRKLIEKFPVITLRQLTQLAGPVFKPEELKAVLNAFEEDETLIKGFLIEDFHQVCWGRKELLQDAKSIPPIRDFVLPPSDPIAPYFTDIMKERFGFGSAYLVFRNAEPVAAFKANTRNKIIDVKDYEGSEKAWRIVKEFAWEHQMPLQTELRIGGKKLR
;
A
#
# COMPACT_ATOMS: atom_id res chain seq x y z
N TYR A 1 9.77 -27.65 24.90
CA TYR A 1 10.87 -27.37 25.85
C TYR A 1 11.41 -25.93 25.83
N THR A 2 11.01 -25.05 24.90
CA THR A 2 11.69 -23.74 24.67
C THR A 2 11.03 -22.49 25.29
N ASN A 3 9.99 -22.62 26.13
CA ASN A 3 9.40 -21.47 26.85
C ASN A 3 10.00 -21.27 28.26
N ILE A 4 10.97 -22.10 28.68
CA ILE A 4 11.52 -22.13 30.04
C ILE A 4 12.63 -21.07 30.18
N GLY A 5 12.52 -20.16 31.16
CA GLY A 5 13.55 -19.19 31.52
C GLY A 5 13.05 -18.04 32.40
N THR A 6 13.91 -17.52 33.28
CA THR A 6 13.61 -16.40 34.20
C THR A 6 13.95 -15.02 33.62
N ILE A 7 14.72 -14.98 32.52
CA ILE A 7 15.04 -13.73 31.81
C ILE A 7 13.83 -13.32 30.96
N ALA A 8 13.34 -12.11 31.17
CA ALA A 8 12.31 -11.52 30.34
C ALA A 8 12.89 -11.17 28.96
N PRO A 9 12.17 -11.40 27.85
CA PRO A 9 12.61 -10.96 26.54
C PRO A 9 12.53 -9.43 26.50
N ASP A 10 13.69 -8.76 26.52
CA ASP A 10 13.76 -7.32 26.21
C ASP A 10 13.81 -7.14 24.69
N ASN A 11 12.84 -6.42 24.16
CA ASN A 11 12.71 -6.22 22.72
C ASN A 11 13.13 -4.79 22.39
N SER A 12 14.32 -4.66 21.80
CA SER A 12 14.69 -3.43 21.12
C SER A 12 13.97 -3.34 19.78
N TYR A 13 13.36 -2.19 19.49
CA TYR A 13 12.85 -1.88 18.18
C TYR A 13 13.93 -1.19 17.35
N LEU A 14 14.11 -1.59 16.11
CA LEU A 14 15.00 -0.90 15.17
C LEU A 14 14.30 0.33 14.63
N VAL A 15 14.98 1.48 14.68
CA VAL A 15 14.50 2.74 14.11
C VAL A 15 15.00 2.88 12.69
N PHE A 16 14.11 3.21 11.77
CA PHE A 16 14.41 3.39 10.36
C PHE A 16 14.03 4.80 9.92
N ASN A 17 14.86 5.44 9.10
CA ASN A 17 14.48 6.67 8.43
C ASN A 17 13.40 6.40 7.35
N ALA A 18 12.86 7.47 6.76
CA ALA A 18 11.90 7.39 5.65
C ALA A 18 12.42 6.57 4.44
N GLU A 19 13.74 6.50 4.27
CA GLU A 19 14.42 5.82 3.17
C GLU A 19 14.73 4.33 3.46
N GLY A 20 14.45 3.86 4.68
CA GLY A 20 14.69 2.48 5.12
C GLY A 20 16.11 2.19 5.62
N SER A 21 16.95 3.21 5.87
CA SER A 21 18.22 3.07 6.59
C SER A 21 17.98 2.95 8.11
N ILE A 22 18.83 2.20 8.81
CA ILE A 22 18.72 2.01 10.26
C ILE A 22 19.40 3.19 10.97
N LEU A 23 18.62 3.94 11.76
CA LEU A 23 19.11 5.05 12.56
C LEU A 23 19.59 4.60 13.95
N GLY A 24 19.02 3.53 14.50
CA GLY A 24 19.39 3.00 15.81
C GLY A 24 18.36 2.07 16.42
N LYS A 25 18.31 1.99 17.75
CA LYS A 25 17.41 1.11 18.50
C LYS A 25 16.69 1.87 19.60
N LEU A 26 15.41 1.58 19.81
CA LEU A 26 14.60 2.06 20.93
C LEU A 26 14.19 0.89 21.82
N SER A 27 13.99 1.13 23.12
CA SER A 27 13.46 0.12 24.03
C SER A 27 11.98 -0.13 23.79
N GLY A 28 11.51 -1.36 23.96
CA GLY A 28 10.10 -1.71 23.73
C GLY A 28 9.13 -1.00 24.67
N SER A 29 9.56 -0.64 25.89
CA SER A 29 8.76 0.16 26.83
C SER A 29 8.63 1.63 26.42
N PHE A 30 9.58 2.17 25.67
CA PHE A 30 9.46 3.51 25.10
C PHE A 30 8.53 3.51 23.90
N VAL A 31 8.72 2.55 22.98
CA VAL A 31 7.91 2.43 21.77
C VAL A 31 6.43 2.16 22.08
N SER A 32 6.10 1.50 23.18
CA SER A 32 4.70 1.29 23.59
C SER A 32 3.95 2.59 23.91
N ASN A 33 4.67 3.66 24.25
CA ASN A 33 4.07 4.95 24.55
C ASN A 33 4.09 5.90 23.36
N LEU A 34 4.84 5.55 22.31
CA LEU A 34 4.90 6.36 21.10
C LEU A 34 3.64 6.16 20.26
N ARG A 35 3.02 7.27 19.90
CA ARG A 35 1.97 7.35 18.90
C ARG A 35 2.56 7.80 17.57
N THR A 36 1.83 7.53 16.49
CA THR A 36 2.12 8.17 15.20
C THR A 36 2.03 9.69 15.36
N GLY A 37 3.06 10.41 14.93
CA GLY A 37 3.20 11.86 15.10
C GLY A 37 4.08 12.28 16.28
N ASP A 38 4.34 11.39 17.24
CA ASP A 38 5.24 11.69 18.36
C ASP A 38 6.66 11.94 17.85
N VAL A 39 7.36 12.89 18.45
CA VAL A 39 8.74 13.19 18.08
C VAL A 39 9.66 12.49 19.07
N ILE A 40 10.74 11.89 18.57
CA ILE A 40 11.74 11.20 19.37
C ILE A 40 13.09 11.80 19.09
N LEU A 41 14.01 11.70 20.04
CA LEU A 41 15.41 12.00 19.78
C LEU A 41 16.21 10.71 19.61
N LEU A 42 17.03 10.67 18.57
CA LEU A 42 17.96 9.56 18.34
C LEU A 42 19.28 10.11 17.78
N GLY A 43 20.41 9.78 18.41
CA GLY A 43 21.72 10.25 17.95
C GLY A 43 21.85 11.78 17.89
N GLY A 44 21.17 12.51 18.78
CA GLY A 44 21.17 13.97 18.81
C GLY A 44 20.34 14.65 17.72
N SER A 45 19.55 13.90 16.93
CA SER A 45 18.61 14.46 15.95
C SER A 45 17.18 14.12 16.32
N THR A 46 16.25 15.04 16.07
CA THR A 46 14.82 14.84 16.28
C THR A 46 14.18 14.15 15.07
N TYR A 47 13.35 13.16 15.33
CA TYR A 47 12.62 12.42 14.31
C TYR A 47 11.16 12.25 14.71
N ARG A 48 10.23 12.50 13.79
CA ARG A 48 8.80 12.23 13.99
C ARG A 48 8.50 10.80 13.65
N VAL A 49 7.85 10.08 14.56
CA VAL A 49 7.38 8.71 14.37
C VAL A 49 6.29 8.70 13.32
N THR A 50 6.56 8.08 12.17
CA THR A 50 5.57 7.92 11.10
C THR A 50 4.73 6.67 11.33
N ASN A 51 5.34 5.56 11.72
CA ASN A 51 4.63 4.30 11.98
C ASN A 51 5.48 3.31 12.79
N ILE A 52 4.85 2.53 13.67
CA ILE A 52 5.45 1.45 14.46
C ILE A 52 4.89 0.10 13.99
N GLN A 53 5.74 -0.81 13.51
CA GLN A 53 5.34 -2.11 12.98
C GLN A 53 6.23 -3.23 13.48
N GLY A 54 5.67 -4.22 14.18
CA GLY A 54 6.44 -5.36 14.67
C GLY A 54 7.56 -4.92 15.62
N THR A 55 8.82 -5.03 15.20
CA THR A 55 10.02 -4.54 15.93
C THR A 55 10.69 -3.36 15.21
N ARG A 56 9.96 -2.65 14.36
CA ARG A 56 10.47 -1.56 13.50
C ARG A 56 9.70 -0.27 13.75
N VAL A 57 10.40 0.81 14.08
CA VAL A 57 9.85 2.18 14.16
C VAL A 57 10.33 2.94 12.93
N ASN A 58 9.43 3.44 12.10
CA ASN A 58 9.77 4.33 10.99
C ASN A 58 9.64 5.76 11.47
N VAL A 59 10.61 6.59 11.11
CA VAL A 59 10.66 7.98 11.52
C VAL A 59 11.12 8.87 10.36
N THR A 60 10.63 10.10 10.34
CA THR A 60 11.08 11.16 9.43
C THR A 60 11.89 12.17 10.23
N SER A 61 13.01 12.65 9.68
CA SER A 61 13.75 13.73 10.36
C SER A 61 12.83 14.95 10.45
N VAL A 62 12.77 15.54 11.64
CA VAL A 62 12.04 16.79 11.87
C VAL A 62 12.92 17.71 12.68
N THR A 63 12.93 18.98 12.34
CA THR A 63 13.65 20.02 13.08
C THR A 63 12.67 20.82 13.94
N GLY A 64 13.12 21.38 15.06
CA GLY A 64 12.29 22.27 15.88
C GLY A 64 11.16 21.67 16.73
N HIS A 65 10.81 20.38 16.62
CA HIS A 65 9.75 19.79 17.46
C HIS A 65 10.27 19.18 18.77
N ARG A 66 9.53 19.40 19.88
CA ARG A 66 9.84 18.81 21.19
C ARG A 66 9.72 17.28 21.12
N PRO A 67 10.79 16.51 21.38
CA PRO A 67 10.69 15.07 21.48
C PRO A 67 9.90 14.71 22.74
N THR A 68 9.06 13.69 22.63
CA THR A 68 8.55 12.90 23.74
C THR A 68 9.77 12.35 24.48
N ILE A 69 10.09 12.96 25.62
CA ILE A 69 11.33 12.71 26.37
C ILE A 69 11.39 11.21 26.70
N PRO A 70 12.46 10.51 26.32
CA PRO A 70 12.65 9.14 26.75
C PRO A 70 12.85 9.10 28.26
N SER A 71 11.99 8.40 28.98
CA SER A 71 12.40 7.86 30.28
C SER A 71 13.43 6.78 29.98
N TRP A 72 14.71 7.09 30.03
CA TRP A 72 15.79 6.10 29.94
C TRP A 72 15.74 5.21 31.20
N SER A 73 14.81 4.27 31.23
CA SER A 73 14.79 3.19 32.20
C SER A 73 15.82 2.14 31.79
N GLY A 74 17.10 2.50 31.81
CA GLY A 74 18.17 1.52 31.77
C GLY A 74 18.03 0.61 32.97
N GLU A 75 17.91 -0.69 32.74
CA GLU A 75 17.72 -1.76 33.75
C GLU A 75 18.91 -1.94 34.71
N ALA A 76 19.84 -0.99 34.77
CA ALA A 76 20.87 -0.98 35.81
C ALA A 76 20.20 -0.89 37.17
N ARG A 77 20.60 -1.70 38.15
CA ARG A 77 20.10 -1.56 39.52
C ARG A 77 20.49 -0.19 40.08
N SER A 78 19.61 0.38 40.91
CA SER A 78 19.91 1.60 41.67
C SER A 78 21.22 1.47 42.44
N ARG A 79 21.90 2.59 42.69
CA ARG A 79 22.99 2.68 43.65
C ARG A 79 22.55 2.08 45.00
N SER A 80 23.43 1.28 45.63
CA SER A 80 23.15 0.67 46.94
C SER A 80 23.15 1.72 48.05
N ARG A 81 22.50 1.41 49.19
CA ARG A 81 22.41 2.33 50.33
C ARG A 81 23.79 2.68 50.90
N GLU A 82 24.71 1.72 50.93
CA GLU A 82 26.08 1.91 51.44
C GLU A 82 26.86 2.88 50.56
N LEU A 83 26.74 2.75 49.23
CA LEU A 83 27.42 3.64 48.29
C LEU A 83 26.79 5.04 48.27
N SER A 84 25.46 5.12 48.39
CA SER A 84 24.75 6.39 48.57
C SER A 84 25.18 7.09 49.86
N GLN A 85 25.34 6.37 50.96
CA GLN A 85 25.83 6.90 52.23
C GLN A 85 27.27 7.43 52.09
N ALA A 86 28.16 6.68 51.45
CA ALA A 86 29.52 7.13 51.20
C ALA A 86 29.58 8.42 50.34
N LEU A 87 28.66 8.57 49.37
CA LEU A 87 28.53 9.80 48.59
C LEU A 87 28.05 10.98 49.44
N LEU A 88 27.05 10.76 50.30
CA LEU A 88 26.55 11.78 51.22
C LEU A 88 27.66 12.24 52.18
N ASP A 89 28.44 11.30 52.73
CA ASP A 89 29.58 11.60 53.60
C ASP A 89 30.65 12.42 52.85
N LEU A 90 30.95 12.07 51.60
CA LEU A 90 31.89 12.80 50.75
C LEU A 90 31.43 14.24 50.52
N ILE A 91 30.17 14.44 50.11
CA ILE A 91 29.58 15.77 49.91
C ILE A 91 29.61 16.55 51.22
N GLY A 92 29.21 15.92 52.32
CA GLY A 92 29.24 16.49 53.67
C GLY A 92 30.64 16.97 54.07
N HIS A 93 31.66 16.12 53.95
CA HIS A 93 33.04 16.47 54.28
C HIS A 93 33.58 17.62 53.41
N CYS A 94 33.30 17.63 52.11
CA CYS A 94 33.74 18.70 51.22
C CYS A 94 33.09 20.04 51.58
N ILE A 95 31.80 20.04 51.90
CA ILE A 95 31.08 21.25 52.27
C ILE A 95 31.48 21.75 53.66
N ILE A 96 31.77 20.85 54.60
CA ILE A 96 32.36 21.22 55.90
C ILE A 96 33.73 21.86 55.71
N SER A 97 34.57 21.34 54.79
CA SER A 97 35.86 21.95 54.43
C SER A 97 35.67 23.37 53.90
N LEU A 98 34.79 23.54 52.91
CA LEU A 98 34.47 24.84 52.31
C LEU A 98 33.94 25.84 53.35
N ARG A 99 33.05 25.41 54.25
CA ARG A 99 32.50 26.25 55.34
C ARG A 99 33.54 26.66 56.38
N ARG A 100 34.59 25.86 56.54
CA ARG A 100 35.73 26.19 57.41
C ARG A 100 36.81 26.98 56.66
N GLU A 101 36.54 27.44 55.44
CA GLU A 101 37.51 28.15 54.58
C GLU A 101 38.76 27.33 54.24
N HIS A 102 38.63 25.99 54.22
CA HIS A 102 39.69 25.06 53.80
C HIS A 102 39.43 24.53 52.40
N ASP A 103 40.48 24.35 51.60
CA ASP A 103 40.38 23.82 50.24
C ASP A 103 40.01 22.31 50.23
N PRO A 104 38.82 21.92 49.74
CA PRO A 104 38.40 20.52 49.70
C PRO A 104 39.27 19.67 48.76
N ARG A 105 40.04 20.28 47.85
CA ARG A 105 40.97 19.55 46.95
C ARG A 105 42.03 18.79 47.74
N VAL A 106 42.45 19.30 48.90
CA VAL A 106 43.41 18.64 49.80
C VAL A 106 42.82 17.36 50.34
N LEU A 107 41.58 17.40 50.86
CA LEU A 107 40.85 16.23 51.34
C LEU A 107 40.67 15.19 50.22
N LEU A 108 40.19 15.65 49.05
CA LEU A 108 39.91 14.78 47.90
C LEU A 108 41.15 14.06 47.38
N ARG A 109 42.32 14.72 47.40
CA ARG A 109 43.58 14.12 46.96
C ARG A 109 44.24 13.28 48.04
N ASP A 110 44.43 13.85 49.23
CA ASP A 110 45.32 13.28 50.24
C ASP A 110 44.63 12.22 51.11
N VAL A 111 43.29 12.27 51.23
CA VAL A 111 42.49 11.27 51.97
C VAL A 111 41.81 10.29 51.01
N TYR A 112 41.12 10.81 49.98
CA TYR A 112 40.37 9.96 49.03
C TYR A 112 41.22 9.46 47.84
N GLY A 113 42.46 9.92 47.68
CA GLY A 113 43.37 9.43 46.64
C GLY A 113 43.01 9.84 45.22
N LEU A 114 42.18 10.87 45.02
CA LEU A 114 41.71 11.29 43.69
C LEU A 114 42.80 12.07 42.94
N SER A 115 42.76 12.00 41.60
CA SER A 115 43.66 12.76 40.74
C SER A 115 43.36 14.26 40.81
N LYS A 116 44.38 15.09 40.52
CA LYS A 116 44.27 16.56 40.53
C LYS A 116 43.07 17.07 39.72
N ASP A 117 42.86 16.54 38.51
CA ASP A 117 41.79 17.00 37.62
C ASP A 117 40.40 16.64 38.16
N VAL A 118 40.24 15.44 38.72
CA VAL A 118 38.98 14.99 39.34
C VAL A 118 38.70 15.77 40.62
N SER A 119 39.70 15.96 41.48
CA SER A 119 39.57 16.78 42.69
C SER A 119 39.19 18.22 42.35
N ASN A 120 39.78 18.80 41.29
CA ASN A 120 39.44 20.15 40.83
C ASN A 120 38.00 20.25 40.34
N ALA A 121 37.55 19.28 39.54
CA ALA A 121 36.19 19.26 39.01
C ALA A 121 35.15 19.13 40.14
N ILE A 122 35.35 18.20 41.08
CA ILE A 122 34.45 18.00 42.22
C ILE A 122 34.43 19.23 43.13
N ALA A 123 35.61 19.74 43.50
CA ALA A 123 35.72 20.93 44.35
C ALA A 123 35.02 22.13 43.71
N ARG A 124 35.28 22.38 42.41
CA ARG A 124 34.64 23.47 41.67
C ARG A 124 33.12 23.31 41.60
N HIS A 125 32.63 22.10 41.36
CA HIS A 125 31.20 21.83 41.31
C HIS A 125 30.50 22.13 42.65
N LEU A 126 31.13 21.76 43.77
CA LEU A 126 30.60 22.04 45.11
C LEU A 126 30.80 23.50 45.54
N GLU A 127 31.87 24.17 45.10
CA GLU A 127 32.08 25.61 45.26
C GLU A 127 30.95 26.39 44.54
N GLU A 128 30.68 26.06 43.28
CA GLU A 128 29.58 26.64 42.49
C GLU A 128 28.22 26.41 43.18
N HIS A 129 27.99 25.19 43.70
CA HIS A 129 26.77 24.92 44.49
C HIS A 129 26.70 25.79 45.75
N SER A 130 27.81 25.97 46.47
CA SER A 130 27.83 26.75 47.71
C SER A 130 27.55 28.25 47.51
N LEU A 131 27.78 28.77 46.30
CA LEU A 131 27.39 30.13 45.90
C LEU A 131 25.86 30.26 45.72
N ASP A 132 25.20 29.22 45.21
CA ASP A 132 23.75 29.20 44.97
C ASP A 132 22.97 28.81 46.24
N SER A 133 23.46 27.83 47.02
CA SER A 133 22.80 27.30 48.22
C SER A 133 23.80 26.80 49.26
N PHE A 134 23.67 27.29 50.49
CA PHE A 134 24.48 26.81 51.62
C PHE A 134 24.07 25.42 52.13
N GLN A 135 22.94 24.88 51.66
CA GLN A 135 22.43 23.58 52.10
C GLN A 135 22.82 22.50 51.08
N VAL A 136 23.20 21.32 51.56
CA VAL A 136 23.48 20.13 50.74
C VAL A 136 22.66 18.94 51.23
N PRO A 137 22.37 17.95 50.36
CA PRO A 137 21.85 16.66 50.82
C PRO A 137 22.84 16.01 51.78
N ASP A 138 22.31 15.37 52.81
CA ASP A 138 23.05 14.69 53.88
C ASP A 138 22.20 13.51 54.36
N SER A 139 22.71 12.57 55.16
CA SER A 139 21.96 11.41 55.67
C SER A 139 20.64 11.77 56.35
N ASN A 140 20.63 12.94 57.00
CA ASN A 140 19.47 13.45 57.72
C ASN A 140 18.77 14.61 56.98
N ARG A 141 19.10 14.83 55.70
CA ARG A 141 18.55 15.96 54.94
C ARG A 141 18.24 15.64 53.47
N ILE A 142 17.09 16.13 53.03
CA ILE A 142 16.70 16.21 51.62
C ILE A 142 16.46 17.68 51.26
N LEU A 143 16.90 18.08 50.06
CA LEU A 143 16.63 19.41 49.52
C LEU A 143 15.47 19.36 48.54
N VAL A 144 14.52 20.28 48.66
CA VAL A 144 13.40 20.48 47.75
C VAL A 144 13.48 21.91 47.24
N GLU A 145 13.82 22.08 45.98
CA GLU A 145 13.90 23.38 45.31
C GLU A 145 12.69 23.55 44.39
N GLN A 146 11.80 24.49 44.71
CA GLN A 146 10.65 24.81 43.89
C GLN A 146 11.01 25.94 42.91
N VAL A 147 10.98 25.65 41.61
CA VAL A 147 11.25 26.59 40.54
C VAL A 147 10.00 27.43 40.25
N ILE A 148 10.11 28.75 40.37
CA ILE A 148 8.96 29.68 40.26
C ILE A 148 8.77 30.32 38.88
N THR A 149 9.65 30.07 37.92
CA THR A 149 9.67 30.73 36.59
C THR A 149 8.89 29.98 35.50
N GLY A 150 8.37 28.78 35.78
CA GLY A 150 7.65 27.97 34.79
C GLY A 150 6.13 28.13 34.83
N ALA A 151 5.45 27.79 33.73
CA ALA A 151 3.98 27.77 33.63
C ALA A 151 3.29 26.82 34.61
N PHE A 152 4.02 25.84 35.14
CA PHE A 152 3.53 24.88 36.14
C PHE A 152 4.53 24.76 37.30
N PRO A 153 4.07 24.57 38.54
CA PRO A 153 4.91 24.29 39.70
C PRO A 153 5.85 23.10 39.44
N THR A 154 7.16 23.36 39.55
CA THR A 154 8.21 22.37 39.28
C THR A 154 9.10 22.23 40.52
N TYR A 155 9.23 21.01 41.03
CA TYR A 155 10.00 20.67 42.22
C TYR A 155 11.22 19.85 41.83
N MET A 156 12.41 20.35 42.16
CA MET A 156 13.68 19.65 42.04
C MET A 156 14.10 19.13 43.40
N ILE A 157 14.05 17.81 43.60
CA ILE A 157 14.32 17.18 44.90
C ILE A 157 15.64 16.44 44.84
N THR A 158 16.64 16.95 45.55
CA THR A 158 17.99 16.36 45.59
C THR A 158 18.15 15.54 46.86
N THR A 159 18.36 14.22 46.70
CA THR A 159 18.49 13.27 47.83
C THR A 159 19.85 12.59 47.89
N CYS A 160 20.50 12.35 46.75
CA CYS A 160 21.70 11.51 46.59
C CYS A 160 21.60 10.08 47.15
N ARG A 161 20.37 9.57 47.35
CA ARG A 161 20.10 8.26 47.97
C ARG A 161 19.92 7.09 46.99
N GLY A 162 20.17 7.32 45.71
CA GLY A 162 19.99 6.33 44.66
C GLY A 162 18.59 6.36 44.05
N ARG A 163 18.49 5.85 42.82
CA ARG A 163 17.26 5.91 42.02
C ARG A 163 16.08 5.18 42.66
N GLY A 164 16.32 4.05 43.35
CA GLY A 164 15.28 3.27 44.02
C GLY A 164 14.59 4.04 45.15
N PHE A 165 15.37 4.79 45.94
CA PHE A 165 14.83 5.69 46.97
C PHE A 165 14.07 6.86 46.36
N ASN A 166 14.62 7.47 45.31
CA ASN A 166 13.97 8.58 44.59
C ASN A 166 12.65 8.17 43.96
N THR A 167 12.59 6.96 43.40
CA THR A 167 11.35 6.41 42.82
C THR A 167 10.30 6.17 43.91
N ALA A 168 10.68 5.60 45.05
CA ALA A 168 9.78 5.41 46.19
C ALA A 168 9.23 6.75 46.71
N LEU A 169 10.10 7.73 46.91
CA LEU A 169 9.73 9.08 47.38
C LEU A 169 8.81 9.78 46.38
N GLY A 170 9.12 9.72 45.07
CA GLY A 170 8.29 10.36 44.05
C GLY A 170 6.92 9.70 43.90
N TYR A 171 6.82 8.37 43.94
CA TYR A 171 5.52 7.66 43.94
C TYR A 171 4.69 8.00 45.16
N PHE A 172 5.33 8.13 46.32
CA PHE A 172 4.64 8.59 47.50
C PHE A 172 4.10 10.03 47.32
N MET A 173 4.93 10.95 46.84
CA MET A 173 4.51 12.34 46.60
C MET A 173 3.42 12.46 45.52
N ALA A 174 3.52 11.68 44.45
CA ALA A 174 2.53 11.63 43.38
C ALA A 174 1.20 11.05 43.87
N GLY A 175 1.23 9.98 44.68
CA GLY A 175 0.03 9.42 45.30
C GLY A 175 -0.66 10.41 46.25
N LEU A 176 0.11 11.22 46.98
CA LEU A 176 -0.44 12.32 47.79
C LEU A 176 -1.04 13.45 46.94
N ALA A 177 -0.37 13.82 45.85
CA ALA A 177 -0.88 14.82 44.92
C ALA A 177 -2.23 14.36 44.33
N GLU A 178 -2.30 13.12 43.84
CA GLU A 178 -3.55 12.54 43.31
C GLU A 178 -4.65 12.45 44.37
N ALA A 179 -4.33 12.07 45.61
CA ALA A 179 -5.29 12.06 46.72
C ALA A 179 -5.90 13.44 47.01
N ASN A 180 -5.16 14.51 46.70
CA ASN A 180 -5.60 15.90 46.81
C ASN A 180 -6.13 16.49 45.49
N ASN A 181 -6.42 15.66 44.47
CA ASN A 181 -6.85 16.07 43.13
C ASN A 181 -5.86 17.01 42.40
N ILE A 182 -4.56 16.87 42.69
CA ILE A 182 -3.49 17.57 41.98
C ILE A 182 -2.87 16.59 40.97
N ASN A 183 -2.96 16.94 39.68
CA ASN A 183 -2.43 16.10 38.62
C ASN A 183 -0.90 16.23 38.56
N VAL A 184 -0.22 15.08 38.49
CA VAL A 184 1.21 15.01 38.19
C VAL A 184 1.38 15.07 36.66
N ILE A 185 1.96 16.16 36.18
CA ILE A 185 2.16 16.42 34.75
C ILE A 185 3.40 15.66 34.27
N GLU A 186 4.47 15.69 35.05
CA GLU A 186 5.76 15.11 34.68
C GLU A 186 6.51 14.64 35.93
N MET A 187 7.18 13.50 35.83
CA MET A 187 7.98 12.94 36.91
C MET A 187 9.18 12.18 36.35
N SER A 188 10.39 12.55 36.79
CA SER A 188 11.65 12.00 36.30
C SER A 188 12.59 11.68 37.47
N PHE A 189 13.41 10.64 37.31
CA PHE A 189 14.28 10.13 38.37
C PHE A 189 15.69 9.89 37.85
N ASP A 190 16.69 10.26 38.65
CA ASP A 190 18.07 9.84 38.50
C ASP A 190 18.59 9.26 39.83
N GLU A 191 19.84 8.82 39.88
CA GLU A 191 20.51 8.38 41.09
C GLU A 191 20.59 9.46 42.17
N ASN A 192 20.64 10.74 41.78
CA ASN A 192 20.90 11.84 42.71
C ASN A 192 19.66 12.65 43.12
N GLY A 193 18.57 12.57 42.35
CA GLY A 193 17.34 13.30 42.66
C GLY A 193 16.14 12.87 41.86
N LEU A 194 15.02 13.58 42.07
CA LEU A 194 13.81 13.47 41.26
C LEU A 194 13.27 14.86 40.91
N LEU A 195 12.65 14.94 39.73
CA LEU A 195 11.91 16.10 39.25
C LEU A 195 10.43 15.75 39.30
N LEU A 196 9.62 16.64 39.88
CA LEU A 196 8.17 16.50 39.95
C LEU A 196 7.50 17.78 39.49
N LYS A 197 6.64 17.69 38.48
CA LYS A 197 5.88 18.81 37.94
C LYS A 197 4.39 18.56 38.14
N THR A 198 3.68 19.52 38.72
CA THR A 198 2.28 19.36 39.12
C THR A 198 1.40 20.45 38.53
N SER A 199 0.10 20.19 38.43
CA SER A 199 -0.87 21.18 37.94
C SER A 199 -1.09 22.35 38.91
N GLN A 200 -0.86 22.15 40.20
CA GLN A 200 -1.01 23.13 41.27
C GLN A 200 0.13 22.99 42.28
N GLU A 201 0.38 24.04 43.07
CA GLU A 201 1.41 23.97 44.12
C GLU A 201 1.02 22.90 45.15
N VAL A 202 1.94 21.99 45.43
CA VAL A 202 1.86 21.06 46.55
C VAL A 202 2.60 21.70 47.72
N ASP A 203 1.94 21.86 48.87
CA ASP A 203 2.62 22.32 50.09
C ASP A 203 3.51 21.20 50.65
N PRO A 204 4.85 21.35 50.66
CA PRO A 204 5.73 20.33 51.23
C PRO A 204 5.52 20.15 52.75
N GLY A 205 4.96 21.14 53.45
CA GLY A 205 4.58 21.04 54.85
C GLY A 205 3.51 19.99 55.11
N SER A 206 2.54 19.88 54.19
CA SER A 206 1.49 18.85 54.22
C SER A 206 2.02 17.42 54.13
N MET A 207 3.23 17.22 53.57
CA MET A 207 3.86 15.90 53.55
C MET A 207 4.07 15.35 54.97
N TYR A 208 4.56 16.17 55.90
CA TYR A 208 4.79 15.75 57.29
C TYR A 208 3.52 15.24 57.98
N THR A 209 2.38 15.89 57.72
CA THR A 209 1.07 15.49 58.24
C THR A 209 0.57 14.22 57.56
N ALA A 210 0.65 14.18 56.22
CA ALA A 210 0.26 13.00 55.44
C ALA A 210 1.09 11.75 55.80
N PHE A 211 2.37 11.90 56.17
CA PHE A 211 3.22 10.82 56.65
C PHE A 211 2.82 10.28 58.03
N ARG A 212 2.27 11.13 58.92
CA ARG A 212 1.81 10.73 60.26
C ARG A 212 0.47 9.99 60.22
N GLU A 213 -0.41 10.38 59.30
CA GLU A 213 -1.81 9.95 59.31
C GLU A 213 -2.10 8.81 58.32
N ASN A 214 -1.38 8.71 57.19
CA ASN A 214 -1.59 7.66 56.20
C ASN A 214 -0.58 6.52 56.30
N ASN A 215 -1.04 5.30 56.03
CA ASN A 215 -0.16 4.18 55.72
C ASN A 215 0.50 4.46 54.37
N HIS A 216 1.71 5.01 54.40
CA HIS A 216 2.50 5.37 53.22
C HIS A 216 2.68 4.20 52.24
N ILE A 217 2.67 2.96 52.74
CA ILE A 217 2.65 1.74 51.91
C ILE A 217 1.38 1.72 51.06
N ASP A 218 0.21 1.94 51.64
CA ASP A 218 -1.08 1.91 50.91
C ASP A 218 -1.15 3.00 49.83
N VAL A 219 -0.58 4.19 50.08
CA VAL A 219 -0.51 5.28 49.10
C VAL A 219 0.35 4.88 47.90
N ILE A 220 1.55 4.34 48.16
CA ILE A 220 2.46 3.88 47.11
C ILE A 220 1.82 2.70 46.36
N GLU A 221 1.21 1.75 47.06
CA GLU A 221 0.57 0.59 46.43
C GLU A 221 -0.55 0.97 45.47
N ARG A 222 -1.40 1.93 45.85
CA ARG A 222 -2.48 2.44 44.98
C ARG A 222 -1.92 3.13 43.75
N TYR A 223 -0.90 3.98 43.93
CA TYR A 223 -0.28 4.72 42.84
C TYR A 223 0.44 3.79 41.86
N VAL A 224 1.23 2.83 42.37
CA VAL A 224 2.05 1.91 41.57
C VAL A 224 1.23 1.15 40.53
N ILE A 225 -0.01 0.73 40.82
CA ILE A 225 -0.87 -0.02 39.87
C ILE A 225 -1.13 0.76 38.56
N ASN A 226 -1.11 2.09 38.64
CA ASN A 226 -1.33 2.98 37.51
C ASN A 226 -0.03 3.41 36.81
N THR A 227 1.14 2.98 37.32
CA THR A 227 2.44 3.34 36.75
C THR A 227 2.86 2.43 35.60
N GLN A 228 3.77 2.95 34.76
CA GLN A 228 4.33 2.21 33.63
C GLN A 228 5.22 1.04 34.06
N ILE A 229 5.94 1.19 35.18
CA ILE A 229 6.76 0.11 35.72
C ILE A 229 5.91 -1.11 36.11
N PHE A 230 4.67 -0.88 36.57
CA PHE A 230 3.73 -1.96 36.87
C PHE A 230 3.27 -2.71 35.62
N ALA A 231 2.90 -2.00 34.55
CA ALA A 231 2.53 -2.63 33.29
C ALA A 231 3.70 -3.45 32.71
N LYS A 232 4.93 -2.94 32.81
CA LYS A 232 6.15 -3.66 32.41
C LYS A 232 6.35 -4.93 33.24
N ARG A 233 6.41 -4.84 34.57
CA ARG A 233 6.63 -6.00 35.46
C ARG A 233 5.51 -7.03 35.34
N PHE A 234 4.25 -6.60 35.21
CA PHE A 234 3.14 -7.51 34.96
C PHE A 234 3.33 -8.34 33.68
N ARG A 235 3.81 -7.71 32.60
CA ARG A 235 4.10 -8.39 31.32
C ARG A 235 5.20 -9.44 31.49
N GLU A 236 6.25 -9.12 32.25
CA GLU A 236 7.34 -10.06 32.53
C GLU A 236 6.87 -11.25 33.38
N VAL A 237 6.10 -10.99 34.44
CA VAL A 237 5.47 -12.02 35.29
C VAL A 237 4.52 -12.90 34.46
N ALA A 238 3.70 -12.33 33.59
CA ALA A 238 2.81 -13.06 32.69
C ALA A 238 3.56 -13.96 31.70
N GLY A 239 4.74 -13.53 31.25
CA GLY A 239 5.64 -14.34 30.42
C GLY A 239 6.35 -15.45 31.19
N ARG A 240 6.89 -15.15 32.38
CA ARG A 240 7.58 -16.12 33.25
C ARG A 240 6.62 -17.18 33.82
N SER A 241 5.37 -16.81 34.07
CA SER A 241 4.31 -17.73 34.51
C SER A 241 3.81 -18.67 33.40
N LEU A 242 4.28 -18.50 32.16
CA LEU A 242 3.90 -19.29 30.98
C LEU A 242 2.42 -19.16 30.57
N ILE A 243 1.66 -18.24 31.19
CA ILE A 243 0.27 -17.94 30.83
C ILE A 243 0.20 -17.35 29.42
N ILE A 244 1.18 -16.50 29.09
CA ILE A 244 1.39 -16.03 27.72
C ILE A 244 2.56 -16.82 27.15
N PRO A 245 2.33 -17.80 26.25
CA PRO A 245 3.42 -18.56 25.66
C PRO A 245 4.30 -17.63 24.81
N LYS A 246 5.61 -17.89 24.78
CA LYS A 246 6.53 -17.19 23.86
C LYS A 246 6.54 -17.84 22.46
N ARG A 247 6.19 -19.13 22.38
CA ARG A 247 6.05 -19.92 21.14
C ARG A 247 4.77 -20.76 21.12
N ILE A 248 4.15 -20.87 19.95
CA ILE A 248 3.04 -21.79 19.66
C ILE A 248 3.52 -22.75 18.56
N GLY A 249 3.75 -24.02 18.91
CA GLY A 249 4.34 -24.99 17.99
C GLY A 249 5.78 -24.64 17.62
N ALA A 250 6.07 -24.51 16.31
CA ALA A 250 7.37 -24.07 15.80
C ALA A 250 7.47 -22.54 15.63
N GLU A 251 6.35 -21.82 15.77
CA GLU A 251 6.27 -20.38 15.50
C GLU A 251 6.49 -19.56 16.78
N GLU A 252 7.27 -18.48 16.65
CA GLU A 252 7.52 -17.52 17.71
C GLU A 252 6.46 -16.41 17.68
N ILE A 253 5.88 -16.12 18.85
CA ILE A 253 4.88 -15.06 18.96
C ILE A 253 5.61 -13.73 18.84
N SER A 254 5.14 -12.87 17.92
CA SER A 254 5.73 -11.54 17.76
C SER A 254 5.61 -10.70 19.05
N PRO A 255 6.57 -9.80 19.34
CA PRO A 255 6.51 -8.90 20.50
C PRO A 255 5.20 -8.13 20.64
N GLN A 256 4.65 -7.66 19.51
CA GLN A 256 3.38 -6.92 19.47
C GLN A 256 2.20 -7.80 19.90
N GLN A 257 2.12 -9.04 19.41
CA GLN A 257 1.08 -9.99 19.83
C GLN A 257 1.23 -10.38 21.31
N PHE A 258 2.47 -10.55 21.79
CA PHE A 258 2.73 -10.81 23.20
C PHE A 258 2.26 -9.65 24.07
N GLN A 259 2.54 -8.41 23.65
CA GLN A 259 2.12 -7.19 24.33
C GLN A 259 0.60 -7.03 24.35
N GLN A 260 -0.09 -7.18 23.22
CA GLN A 260 -1.56 -7.09 23.15
C GLN A 260 -2.22 -8.11 24.08
N ARG A 261 -1.68 -9.33 24.14
CA ARG A 261 -2.17 -10.38 25.05
C ARG A 261 -1.91 -10.01 26.51
N ALA A 262 -0.74 -9.44 26.82
CA ALA A 262 -0.39 -9.03 28.18
C ALA A 262 -1.23 -7.85 28.67
N GLU A 263 -1.52 -6.87 27.81
CA GLU A 263 -2.40 -5.73 28.12
C GLU A 263 -3.85 -6.16 28.31
N ALA A 264 -4.36 -7.01 27.41
CA ALA A 264 -5.69 -7.60 27.57
C ALA A 264 -5.79 -8.43 28.87
N LEU A 265 -4.73 -9.13 29.25
CA LEU A 265 -4.65 -9.87 30.51
C LEU A 265 -4.60 -8.91 31.71
N LEU A 266 -3.78 -7.86 31.66
CA LEU A 266 -3.70 -6.85 32.72
C LEU A 266 -5.05 -6.17 32.96
N GLN A 267 -5.75 -5.76 31.89
CA GLN A 267 -7.06 -5.12 32.00
C GLN A 267 -8.11 -6.02 32.65
N LYS A 268 -8.11 -7.32 32.31
CA LYS A 268 -8.98 -8.30 32.98
C LYS A 268 -8.61 -8.50 34.44
N HIS A 269 -7.32 -8.62 34.74
CA HIS A 269 -6.85 -8.88 36.09
C HIS A 269 -6.99 -7.68 37.03
N ARG A 270 -7.02 -6.45 36.51
CA ARG A 270 -7.30 -5.23 37.30
C ARG A 270 -8.65 -5.28 38.03
N ALA A 271 -9.64 -5.96 37.46
CA ALA A 271 -10.99 -6.09 38.04
C ALA A 271 -11.17 -7.36 38.90
N LEU A 272 -10.13 -8.21 39.03
CA LEU A 272 -10.21 -9.47 39.76
C LEU A 272 -9.59 -9.33 41.16
N ASP A 273 -10.43 -9.42 42.18
CA ASP A 273 -9.96 -9.52 43.57
C ASP A 273 -9.14 -10.80 43.76
N GLY A 274 -7.91 -10.67 44.29
CA GLY A 274 -7.03 -11.80 44.56
C GLY A 274 -6.14 -12.27 43.40
N SER A 275 -5.98 -11.47 42.33
CA SER A 275 -5.07 -11.77 41.21
C SER A 275 -3.62 -12.03 41.65
N LEU A 276 -3.15 -13.27 41.48
CA LEU A 276 -1.76 -13.66 41.80
C LEU A 276 -0.72 -12.92 40.94
N LEU A 277 -1.01 -12.70 39.65
CA LEU A 277 -0.11 -12.01 38.73
C LEU A 277 0.09 -10.54 39.10
N MET A 278 -0.99 -9.87 39.51
CA MET A 278 -0.90 -8.48 39.98
C MET A 278 -0.17 -8.39 41.31
N ARG A 279 -0.43 -9.33 42.22
CA ARG A 279 0.28 -9.39 43.50
C ARG A 279 1.77 -9.61 43.29
N GLU A 280 2.16 -10.51 42.40
CA GLU A 280 3.56 -10.78 42.12
C GLU A 280 4.25 -9.60 41.43
N ALA A 281 3.61 -8.99 40.42
CA ALA A 281 4.13 -7.78 39.78
C ALA A 281 4.33 -6.64 40.79
N LYS A 282 3.37 -6.46 41.72
CA LYS A 282 3.48 -5.51 42.83
C LYS A 282 4.66 -5.86 43.73
N ASN A 283 4.77 -7.12 44.16
CA ASN A 283 5.86 -7.58 45.02
C ASN A 283 7.23 -7.31 44.40
N GLU A 284 7.44 -7.67 43.13
CA GLU A 284 8.73 -7.43 42.46
C GLU A 284 9.13 -5.96 42.44
N ILE A 285 8.17 -5.04 42.24
CA ILE A 285 8.44 -3.60 42.28
C ILE A 285 8.80 -3.18 43.69
N MET A 286 7.96 -3.51 44.66
CA MET A 286 8.08 -3.09 46.06
C MET A 286 9.37 -3.61 46.73
N PHE A 287 9.85 -4.80 46.34
CA PHE A 287 11.07 -5.41 46.90
C PHE A 287 12.32 -5.22 46.03
N GLY A 288 12.17 -5.06 44.71
CA GLY A 288 13.28 -5.08 43.76
C GLY A 288 13.62 -3.73 43.14
N ASP A 289 12.61 -2.98 42.69
CA ASP A 289 12.80 -1.76 41.90
C ASP A 289 12.87 -0.49 42.76
N ILE A 290 12.08 -0.43 43.84
CA ILE A 290 12.00 0.73 44.72
C ILE A 290 12.58 0.43 46.11
N ASP A 291 13.14 1.43 46.78
CA ASP A 291 13.73 1.30 48.11
C ASP A 291 12.77 1.77 49.22
N LEU A 292 11.81 0.90 49.56
CA LEU A 292 10.84 1.18 50.63
C LEU A 292 11.47 1.21 52.02
N ILE A 293 12.43 0.31 52.30
CA ILE A 293 13.07 0.25 53.62
C ILE A 293 13.85 1.54 53.88
N GLY A 294 14.56 2.05 52.86
CA GLY A 294 15.26 3.32 52.94
C GLY A 294 14.31 4.50 53.15
N LEU A 295 13.20 4.53 52.40
CA LEU A 295 12.17 5.55 52.56
C LEU A 295 11.57 5.50 53.97
N GLU A 296 11.11 4.34 54.44
CA GLU A 296 10.53 4.15 55.77
C GLU A 296 11.51 4.60 56.87
N GLY A 297 12.78 4.20 56.78
CA GLY A 297 13.82 4.64 57.72
C GLY A 297 14.00 6.17 57.75
N PHE A 298 13.98 6.82 56.58
CA PHE A 298 14.07 8.28 56.50
C PHE A 298 12.83 8.97 57.08
N LEU A 299 11.64 8.43 56.81
CA LEU A 299 10.38 8.97 57.32
C LEU A 299 10.27 8.82 58.84
N GLN A 300 10.67 7.68 59.40
CA GLN A 300 10.77 7.49 60.85
C GLN A 300 11.75 8.48 61.49
N SER A 301 12.89 8.72 60.84
CA SER A 301 13.87 9.72 61.30
C SER A 301 13.30 11.15 61.23
N CYS A 302 12.42 11.44 60.28
CA CYS A 302 11.70 12.73 60.24
C CYS A 302 10.68 12.85 61.39
N LEU A 303 10.05 11.74 61.80
CA LEU A 303 9.11 11.71 62.91
C LEU A 303 9.80 11.89 64.28
N SER A 304 10.98 11.29 64.48
CA SER A 304 11.80 11.47 65.68
C SER A 304 12.47 12.86 65.76
N GLY A 305 12.49 13.60 64.65
CA GLY A 305 13.15 14.90 64.53
C GLY A 305 14.63 14.84 64.17
N ASP A 306 15.15 13.65 63.89
CA ASP A 306 16.56 13.41 63.52
C ASP A 306 16.85 13.78 62.06
N ALA A 307 15.84 13.75 61.18
CA ALA A 307 15.93 14.13 59.77
C ALA A 307 14.97 15.26 59.38
N ARG A 308 15.30 16.02 58.33
CA ARG A 308 14.51 17.17 57.84
C ARG A 308 14.51 17.31 56.32
N ILE A 309 13.41 17.83 55.79
CA ILE A 309 13.24 18.24 54.40
C ILE A 309 13.36 19.76 54.37
N VAL A 310 14.28 20.27 53.55
CA VAL A 310 14.50 21.71 53.40
C VAL A 310 13.88 22.16 52.10
N HIS A 311 12.80 22.92 52.19
CA HIS A 311 12.12 23.51 51.04
C HIS A 311 12.61 24.94 50.77
N THR A 312 12.91 25.26 49.52
CA THR A 312 13.32 26.61 49.10
C THR A 312 12.73 26.94 47.75
N LYS A 313 12.12 28.13 47.61
CA LYS A 313 11.65 28.65 46.32
C LYS A 313 12.83 29.34 45.62
N VAL A 314 13.12 28.96 44.38
CA VAL A 314 14.26 29.45 43.60
C VAL A 314 13.83 29.85 42.19
N VAL A 315 14.51 30.84 41.61
CA VAL A 315 14.33 31.21 40.20
C VAL A 315 15.05 30.20 39.29
N ILE A 316 16.22 29.71 39.73
CA ILE A 316 17.07 28.75 39.04
C ILE A 316 17.47 27.67 40.06
N PRO A 317 17.39 26.37 39.73
CA PRO A 317 17.89 25.29 40.59
C PRO A 317 19.37 25.49 40.96
N SER A 318 19.78 25.03 42.14
CA SER A 318 21.20 25.03 42.53
C SER A 318 22.02 24.12 41.63
N ARG A 319 23.35 24.29 41.64
CA ARG A 319 24.26 23.49 40.80
C ARG A 319 24.07 21.97 40.91
N LEU A 320 23.74 21.45 42.11
CA LEU A 320 23.41 20.03 42.30
C LEU A 320 22.05 19.66 41.69
N GLY A 321 21.01 20.46 41.93
CA GLY A 321 19.68 20.24 41.34
C GLY A 321 19.64 20.42 39.82
N MET A 322 20.52 21.27 39.30
CA MET A 322 20.63 21.57 37.87
C MET A 322 21.10 20.36 37.06
N SER A 323 21.79 19.38 37.66
CA SER A 323 22.25 18.18 36.95
C SER A 323 21.09 17.33 36.41
N LEU A 324 20.05 17.10 37.22
CA LEU A 324 18.85 16.38 36.80
C LEU A 324 17.99 17.22 35.84
N TYR A 325 17.93 18.53 36.06
CA TYR A 325 17.28 19.44 35.11
C TYR A 325 17.97 19.32 33.74
N MET A 326 19.30 19.44 33.70
CA MET A 326 20.11 19.28 32.48
C MET A 326 19.94 17.91 31.85
N SER A 327 20.02 16.81 32.60
CA SER A 327 19.84 15.46 32.05
C SER A 327 18.46 15.25 31.40
N ALA A 328 17.40 15.86 31.95
CA ALA A 328 16.08 15.86 31.32
C ALA A 328 16.02 16.66 30.00
N PHE A 329 16.97 17.56 29.77
CA PHE A 329 17.09 18.42 28.58
C PHE A 329 18.34 18.16 27.72
N GLU A 330 19.24 17.25 28.11
CA GLU A 330 20.53 16.98 27.44
C GLU A 330 20.29 16.39 26.06
N ASP A 331 19.24 15.56 25.97
CA ASP A 331 18.66 15.02 24.75
C ASP A 331 18.07 16.13 23.84
N LEU A 332 17.72 17.31 24.36
CA LEU A 332 17.14 18.42 23.59
C LEU A 332 18.19 19.39 23.00
N MET A 333 19.48 19.23 23.32
CA MET A 333 20.52 20.25 23.08
C MET A 333 21.18 20.25 21.68
N SER A 334 20.59 19.59 20.67
CA SER A 334 21.11 19.66 19.29
C SER A 334 20.96 21.06 18.67
N MET A 335 21.87 21.45 17.76
CA MET A 335 21.82 22.75 17.04
C MET A 335 20.46 23.02 16.37
N LYS A 336 19.80 21.97 15.85
CA LYS A 336 18.58 22.06 15.03
C LYS A 336 17.29 22.19 15.85
N THR A 337 17.34 21.98 17.17
CA THR A 337 16.15 21.98 18.06
C THR A 337 16.12 23.21 19.00
N ARG A 338 17.12 24.10 18.87
CA ARG A 338 17.34 25.30 19.70
C ARG A 338 16.23 26.33 19.67
N ALA A 339 15.57 26.44 18.51
CA ALA A 339 14.55 27.45 18.20
C ALA A 339 13.40 27.50 19.22
N PHE A 340 12.89 26.35 19.65
CA PHE A 340 11.66 26.30 20.46
C PHE A 340 11.91 26.12 21.97
N LEU A 341 13.15 25.87 22.42
CA LEU A 341 13.49 25.87 23.85
C LEU A 341 13.33 27.25 24.49
N VAL A 342 13.42 28.32 23.68
CA VAL A 342 13.31 29.73 24.12
C VAL A 342 11.88 30.08 24.55
N LYS A 343 10.84 29.40 24.04
CA LYS A 343 9.44 29.71 24.36
C LYS A 343 9.00 29.17 25.73
N ASP A 344 9.63 28.07 26.19
CA ASP A 344 9.26 27.34 27.41
C ASP A 344 10.28 27.47 28.57
N ILE A 345 11.54 27.83 28.28
CA ILE A 345 12.63 27.96 29.27
C ILE A 345 13.06 29.41 29.39
N ASP A 346 13.23 29.88 30.64
CA ASP A 346 13.72 31.23 30.92
C ASP A 346 15.08 31.49 30.21
N PRO A 347 15.23 32.60 29.47
CA PRO A 347 16.47 32.97 28.77
C PRO A 347 17.72 32.93 29.65
N THR A 348 17.61 33.24 30.96
CA THR A 348 18.73 33.18 31.91
C THR A 348 19.17 31.76 32.24
N ILE A 349 18.24 30.80 32.25
CA ILE A 349 18.52 29.37 32.41
C ILE A 349 19.22 28.85 31.15
N LEU A 350 18.73 29.22 29.97
CA LEU A 350 19.35 28.93 28.66
C LEU A 350 20.78 29.49 28.54
N GLN A 351 21.00 30.71 29.04
CA GLN A 351 22.32 31.34 29.03
C GLN A 351 23.33 30.62 29.95
N ARG A 352 22.88 30.12 31.11
CA ARG A 352 23.70 29.33 32.04
C ARG A 352 23.96 27.90 31.53
N LEU A 353 23.03 27.36 30.73
CA LEU A 353 23.13 26.05 30.06
C LEU A 353 24.14 26.05 28.91
N LEU A 354 24.14 27.09 28.06
CA LEU A 354 24.92 27.12 26.83
C LEU A 354 26.36 27.65 26.99
N GLY A 355 26.61 28.41 28.07
CA GLY A 355 27.85 29.15 28.23
C GLY A 355 28.07 30.18 27.11
N THR A 356 29.05 31.06 27.30
CA THR A 356 29.30 32.22 26.42
C THR A 356 29.81 31.87 25.00
N ARG A 357 29.86 30.58 24.60
CA ARG A 357 30.59 30.10 23.40
C ARG A 357 29.74 29.40 22.32
N SER A 358 28.41 29.35 22.41
CA SER A 358 27.56 28.54 21.50
C SER A 358 26.64 29.30 20.52
N LEU A 359 26.73 30.63 20.40
CA LEU A 359 25.93 31.46 19.47
C LEU A 359 26.52 31.45 18.03
N ALA A 360 26.65 30.29 17.41
CA ALA A 360 27.23 30.16 16.07
C ALA A 360 26.15 30.08 14.96
N THR A 361 25.39 31.17 14.76
CA THR A 361 24.77 31.59 13.48
C THR A 361 24.38 33.05 13.61
N GLU A 362 25.38 33.92 13.75
CA GLU A 362 25.19 35.38 13.69
C GLU A 362 25.34 35.82 12.22
N LEU A 363 24.28 35.68 11.40
CA LEU A 363 24.26 36.30 10.07
C LEU A 363 23.92 37.78 10.25
N SER A 364 24.79 38.67 9.80
CA SER A 364 24.52 40.11 9.85
C SER A 364 23.49 40.51 8.79
N SER A 365 22.66 41.52 9.09
CA SER A 365 21.68 42.07 8.13
C SER A 365 22.34 42.56 6.83
N GLU A 366 23.60 43.01 6.90
CA GLU A 366 24.40 43.42 5.74
C GLU A 366 24.79 42.23 4.85
N GLN A 367 25.16 41.09 5.42
CA GLN A 367 25.45 39.86 4.66
C GLN A 367 24.21 39.34 3.92
N LEU A 368 23.05 39.35 4.58
CA LEU A 368 21.79 38.90 3.99
C LEU A 368 21.34 39.81 2.86
N SER A 369 21.30 41.12 3.09
CA SER A 369 20.93 42.09 2.06
C SER A 369 21.86 42.04 0.84
N THR A 370 23.17 41.85 1.07
CA THR A 370 24.15 41.67 -0.02
C THR A 370 23.89 40.36 -0.80
N TYR A 371 23.62 39.25 -0.12
CA TYR A 371 23.36 37.95 -0.75
C TYR A 371 22.15 37.99 -1.69
N TYR A 372 21.00 38.47 -1.19
CA TYR A 372 19.77 38.56 -2.00
C TYR A 372 19.86 39.63 -3.09
N SER A 373 20.54 40.75 -2.83
CA SER A 373 20.79 41.76 -3.87
C SER A 373 21.64 41.21 -5.01
N ASN A 374 22.64 40.37 -4.73
CA ASN A 374 23.52 39.78 -5.74
C ASN A 374 22.86 38.70 -6.60
N LYS A 375 21.72 38.12 -6.18
CA LYS A 375 21.01 37.10 -6.98
C LYS A 375 20.52 37.62 -8.33
N ALA A 376 20.23 38.91 -8.44
CA ALA A 376 19.76 39.51 -9.69
C ALA A 376 20.63 40.72 -10.10
N PRO A 377 21.28 40.71 -11.27
CA PRO A 377 22.10 41.84 -11.73
C PRO A 377 21.24 43.03 -12.19
N VAL A 378 21.85 44.22 -12.26
CA VAL A 378 21.22 45.42 -12.87
C VAL A 378 21.02 45.16 -14.37
N PRO A 379 19.80 45.32 -14.91
CA PRO A 379 19.50 44.97 -16.29
C PRO A 379 20.07 46.00 -17.27
N THR A 380 20.77 45.52 -18.30
CA THR A 380 21.32 46.34 -19.40
C THR A 380 20.66 46.08 -20.75
N ASN A 381 19.82 45.03 -20.84
CA ASN A 381 19.09 44.65 -22.04
C ASN A 381 17.80 43.89 -21.68
N ALA A 382 16.95 43.65 -22.69
CA ALA A 382 15.68 42.94 -22.55
C ALA A 382 15.82 41.56 -21.86
N LYS A 383 16.82 40.74 -22.22
CA LYS A 383 17.04 39.43 -21.58
C LYS A 383 17.38 39.54 -20.10
N GLN A 384 18.17 40.54 -19.70
CA GLN A 384 18.49 40.75 -18.29
C GLN A 384 17.30 41.31 -17.51
N LEU A 385 16.45 42.14 -18.14
CA LEU A 385 15.17 42.56 -17.55
C LEU A 385 14.27 41.35 -17.29
N GLN A 386 14.14 40.44 -18.27
CA GLN A 386 13.40 39.19 -18.09
C GLN A 386 13.93 38.36 -16.92
N ARG A 387 15.27 38.24 -16.80
CA ARG A 387 15.90 37.54 -15.68
C ARG A 387 15.61 38.22 -14.34
N LEU A 388 15.65 39.56 -14.28
CA LEU A 388 15.26 40.31 -13.09
C LEU A 388 13.80 40.02 -12.69
N MET A 389 12.88 40.05 -13.66
CA MET A 389 11.46 39.73 -13.45
C MET A 389 11.22 38.28 -12.99
N SER A 390 12.14 37.35 -13.30
CA SER A 390 12.06 35.96 -12.81
C SER A 390 12.48 35.78 -11.35
N HIS A 391 13.06 36.81 -10.72
CA HIS A 391 13.59 36.75 -9.36
C HIS A 391 12.74 37.48 -8.32
N GLY A 392 11.58 38.06 -8.61
CA GLY A 392 10.79 38.76 -7.59
C GLY A 392 9.63 39.60 -8.15
N GLY A 393 8.67 38.93 -8.77
CA GLY A 393 7.43 39.51 -9.27
C GLY A 393 7.58 40.27 -10.59
N GLY A 394 6.42 40.57 -11.18
CA GLY A 394 6.29 41.34 -12.40
C GLY A 394 6.63 42.83 -12.26
N LEU A 395 6.45 43.58 -13.35
CA LEU A 395 6.44 45.05 -13.30
C LEU A 395 5.00 45.55 -13.15
N ASP A 396 4.82 46.67 -12.46
CA ASP A 396 3.53 47.36 -12.41
C ASP A 396 3.15 47.98 -13.77
N ARG A 397 1.99 48.66 -13.83
CA ARG A 397 1.49 49.28 -15.06
C ARG A 397 2.41 50.38 -15.60
N ASP A 398 3.22 50.97 -14.73
CA ASP A 398 4.14 52.08 -15.00
C ASP A 398 5.61 51.61 -15.09
N PHE A 399 5.84 50.30 -15.19
CA PHE A 399 7.15 49.64 -15.32
C PHE A 399 8.04 49.66 -14.06
N ASN A 400 7.46 49.84 -12.86
CA ASN A 400 8.19 49.80 -11.60
C ASN A 400 8.00 48.46 -10.84
N ASN A 401 8.91 48.18 -9.91
CA ASN A 401 8.76 47.10 -8.93
C ASN A 401 9.42 47.52 -7.60
N PRO A 402 8.71 47.47 -6.44
CA PRO A 402 9.25 47.88 -5.15
C PRO A 402 10.55 47.16 -4.74
N LEU A 403 10.72 45.89 -5.11
CA LEU A 403 11.87 45.06 -4.70
C LEU A 403 13.15 45.43 -5.43
N TYR A 404 13.03 45.98 -6.63
CA TYR A 404 14.16 46.31 -7.49
C TYR A 404 14.23 47.79 -7.82
N LYS A 405 13.61 48.62 -6.98
CA LYS A 405 13.55 50.07 -7.18
C LYS A 405 14.95 50.65 -7.41
N ASP A 406 15.91 50.32 -6.56
CA ASP A 406 17.30 50.79 -6.65
C ASP A 406 18.02 50.32 -7.93
N LYS A 407 17.61 49.18 -8.51
CA LYS A 407 18.20 48.64 -9.75
C LYS A 407 17.59 49.26 -11.01
N LEU A 408 16.36 49.77 -10.93
CA LEU A 408 15.64 50.39 -12.04
C LEU A 408 15.74 51.92 -12.04
N GLU A 409 16.06 52.55 -10.90
CA GLU A 409 16.06 54.02 -10.71
C GLU A 409 16.90 54.79 -11.74
N ASN A 410 18.01 54.22 -12.21
CA ASN A 410 18.93 54.87 -13.15
C ASN A 410 18.65 54.56 -14.63
N ILE A 411 17.55 53.87 -14.95
CA ILE A 411 17.21 53.45 -16.32
C ILE A 411 16.00 54.28 -16.81
N PRO A 412 16.11 54.99 -17.95
CA PRO A 412 14.98 55.78 -18.48
C PRO A 412 13.75 54.90 -18.78
N HIS A 413 12.56 55.34 -18.42
CA HIS A 413 11.31 54.59 -18.64
C HIS A 413 11.06 54.24 -20.12
N GLU A 414 11.50 55.07 -21.07
CA GLU A 414 11.41 54.74 -22.50
C GLU A 414 12.28 53.54 -22.89
N THR A 415 13.43 53.36 -22.23
CA THR A 415 14.31 52.20 -22.48
C THR A 415 13.66 50.92 -21.94
N ILE A 416 13.08 50.97 -20.73
CA ILE A 416 12.36 49.84 -20.14
C ILE A 416 11.14 49.50 -21.01
N ARG A 417 10.39 50.50 -21.48
CA ARG A 417 9.28 50.30 -22.43
C ARG A 417 9.75 49.58 -23.69
N GLY A 418 10.85 50.03 -24.31
CA GLY A 418 11.41 49.37 -25.50
C GLY A 418 11.82 47.91 -25.24
N TRP A 419 12.40 47.61 -24.07
CA TRP A 419 12.70 46.23 -23.68
C TRP A 419 11.46 45.38 -23.47
N VAL A 420 10.41 45.92 -22.85
CA VAL A 420 9.14 45.21 -22.66
C VAL A 420 8.45 44.97 -24.01
N GLU A 421 8.53 45.91 -24.96
CA GLU A 421 8.04 45.72 -26.33
C GLU A 421 8.76 44.56 -27.04
N GLU A 422 10.09 44.49 -26.93
CA GLU A 422 10.88 43.37 -27.46
C GLU A 422 10.49 42.04 -26.80
N LEU A 423 10.33 42.03 -25.47
CA LEU A 423 9.96 40.82 -24.72
C LEU A 423 8.54 40.34 -25.01
N CYS A 424 7.58 41.26 -25.21
CA CYS A 424 6.21 40.87 -25.53
C CYS A 424 6.09 40.34 -26.97
N GLN A 425 6.84 40.90 -27.94
CA GLN A 425 6.94 40.34 -29.30
C GLN A 425 7.57 38.95 -29.30
N ALA A 426 8.52 38.69 -28.40
CA ALA A 426 9.11 37.36 -28.20
C ALA A 426 8.24 36.41 -27.36
N GLY A 427 7.09 36.86 -26.84
CA GLY A 427 6.21 36.07 -25.97
C GLY A 427 6.78 35.75 -24.57
N LEU A 428 7.81 36.50 -24.13
CA LEU A 428 8.50 36.26 -22.86
C LEU A 428 7.90 37.06 -21.69
N VAL A 429 7.03 38.04 -21.97
CA VAL A 429 6.29 38.85 -21.00
C VAL A 429 4.86 39.07 -21.51
N THR A 430 3.87 39.03 -20.62
CA THR A 430 2.44 39.21 -20.93
C THR A 430 1.70 39.99 -19.82
N LYS A 431 0.41 40.27 -20.03
CA LYS A 431 -0.53 40.85 -19.07
C LYS A 431 -1.68 39.90 -18.79
N ILE A 432 -2.23 40.00 -17.59
CA ILE A 432 -3.45 39.32 -17.17
C ILE A 432 -4.59 40.32 -16.92
N ASP A 433 -5.82 39.88 -17.09
CA ASP A 433 -7.03 40.65 -16.84
C ASP A 433 -8.19 39.74 -16.41
N GLY A 434 -9.21 40.30 -15.76
CA GLY A 434 -10.39 39.55 -15.32
C GLY A 434 -10.14 38.61 -14.13
N THR A 435 -9.11 38.86 -13.32
CA THR A 435 -8.82 38.05 -12.11
C THR A 435 -9.74 38.38 -10.93
N GLY A 436 -10.44 39.52 -10.99
CA GLY A 436 -11.25 40.06 -9.89
C GLY A 436 -10.43 40.84 -8.86
N GLN A 437 -9.12 41.01 -9.09
CA GLN A 437 -8.20 41.78 -8.26
C GLN A 437 -7.58 42.91 -9.11
N GLU A 438 -8.08 44.14 -8.94
CA GLU A 438 -7.59 45.30 -9.71
C GLU A 438 -6.09 45.55 -9.54
N GLU A 439 -5.50 45.12 -8.42
CA GLU A 439 -4.07 45.24 -8.16
C GLU A 439 -3.21 44.32 -9.02
N LEU A 440 -3.77 43.25 -9.58
CA LEU A 440 -3.05 42.30 -10.45
C LEU A 440 -3.31 42.61 -11.93
N ASP A 441 -4.54 42.99 -12.26
CA ASP A 441 -4.97 43.20 -13.64
C ASP A 441 -4.16 44.34 -14.32
N GLY A 442 -3.61 44.03 -15.50
CA GLY A 442 -2.81 44.96 -16.31
C GLY A 442 -1.33 45.10 -15.93
N LYS A 443 -0.84 44.38 -14.90
CA LYS A 443 0.60 44.24 -14.58
C LYS A 443 1.32 43.34 -15.59
N TRP A 444 2.63 43.49 -15.66
CA TRP A 444 3.49 42.74 -16.58
C TRP A 444 4.14 41.55 -15.88
N PHE A 445 3.93 40.34 -16.39
CA PHE A 445 4.49 39.12 -15.82
C PHE A 445 5.18 38.29 -16.89
N ALA A 446 6.15 37.46 -16.50
CA ALA A 446 6.54 36.33 -17.34
C ALA A 446 5.33 35.37 -17.48
N PRO A 447 5.15 34.66 -18.63
CA PRO A 447 3.97 33.83 -18.87
C PRO A 447 3.62 32.85 -17.74
N TYR A 448 4.63 32.19 -17.14
CA TYR A 448 4.40 31.28 -16.03
C TYR A 448 3.93 32.01 -14.77
N MET A 449 4.55 33.14 -14.42
CA MET A 449 4.09 33.95 -13.28
C MET A 449 2.72 34.58 -13.52
N ALA A 450 2.37 34.90 -14.77
CA ALA A 450 1.04 35.35 -15.15
C ALA A 450 -0.02 34.30 -14.79
N GLU A 451 0.27 33.02 -15.05
CA GLU A 451 -0.60 31.89 -14.71
C GLU A 451 -0.74 31.72 -13.18
N ILE A 452 0.36 31.78 -12.44
CA ILE A 452 0.37 31.66 -10.97
C ILE A 452 -0.44 32.79 -10.33
N HIS A 453 -0.17 34.04 -10.73
CA HIS A 453 -0.86 35.21 -10.21
C HIS A 453 -2.34 35.26 -10.63
N GLY A 454 -2.66 34.89 -11.87
CA GLY A 454 -4.04 34.78 -12.34
C GLY A 454 -4.83 33.75 -11.55
N THR A 455 -4.23 32.57 -11.33
CA THR A 455 -4.84 31.48 -10.56
C THR A 455 -5.12 31.88 -9.12
N LEU A 456 -4.11 32.39 -8.39
CA LEU A 456 -4.27 32.82 -7.00
C LEU A 456 -5.22 34.02 -6.87
N GLY A 457 -5.22 34.94 -7.84
CA GLY A 457 -6.11 36.09 -7.88
C GLY A 457 -7.58 35.68 -7.93
N CYS A 458 -7.93 34.79 -8.87
CA CYS A 458 -9.29 34.25 -8.99
C CYS A 458 -9.71 33.45 -7.75
N LEU A 459 -8.82 32.60 -7.21
CA LEU A 459 -9.11 31.79 -6.02
C LEU A 459 -9.37 32.66 -4.78
N ALA A 460 -8.64 33.76 -4.62
CA ALA A 460 -8.84 34.69 -3.51
C ALA A 460 -10.23 35.37 -3.54
N VAL A 461 -10.84 35.49 -4.73
CA VAL A 461 -12.21 36.03 -4.90
C VAL A 461 -13.26 34.93 -4.80
N ALA A 462 -12.97 33.73 -5.29
CA ALA A 462 -13.88 32.57 -5.33
C ALA A 462 -13.93 31.76 -4.02
N GLY A 463 -13.79 32.41 -2.86
CA GLY A 463 -13.93 31.76 -1.54
C GLY A 463 -12.61 31.36 -0.85
N GLY A 464 -11.44 31.53 -1.48
CA GLY A 464 -10.14 31.20 -0.88
C GLY A 464 -9.77 31.97 0.39
N LYS A 465 -10.51 33.03 0.74
CA LYS A 465 -10.34 33.77 2.01
C LYS A 465 -10.93 33.04 3.22
N GLU A 466 -11.85 32.11 3.01
CA GLU A 466 -12.61 31.43 4.08
C GLU A 466 -12.22 29.97 4.26
N VAL A 467 -11.41 29.40 3.36
CA VAL A 467 -11.09 27.98 3.32
C VAL A 467 -9.70 27.71 3.92
N GLU A 468 -9.59 26.68 4.76
CA GLU A 468 -8.32 26.26 5.39
C GLU A 468 -7.43 25.45 4.43
N ASN A 469 -7.98 24.98 3.31
CA ASN A 469 -7.34 24.10 2.33
C ASN A 469 -7.78 24.35 0.89
N LEU A 470 -6.86 24.81 0.03
CA LEU A 470 -7.18 25.04 -1.40
C LEU A 470 -7.67 23.79 -2.14
N LEU A 471 -7.38 22.59 -1.65
CA LEU A 471 -7.81 21.33 -2.27
C LEU A 471 -9.32 21.05 -2.14
N GLU A 472 -10.01 21.73 -1.24
CA GLU A 472 -11.45 21.58 -1.02
C GLU A 472 -12.26 22.48 -1.95
N LEU A 473 -11.62 23.45 -2.61
CA LEU A 473 -12.26 24.36 -3.55
C LEU A 473 -12.49 23.67 -4.90
N HIS A 474 -13.71 23.77 -5.41
CA HIS A 474 -14.02 23.36 -6.76
C HIS A 474 -13.63 24.48 -7.74
N THR A 475 -12.69 24.19 -8.64
CA THR A 475 -12.06 25.19 -9.53
C THR A 475 -12.79 25.39 -10.86
N ARG A 476 -13.76 24.52 -11.18
CA ARG A 476 -14.43 24.50 -12.48
C ARG A 476 -15.25 25.77 -12.73
N GLY A 477 -15.13 26.31 -13.94
CA GLY A 477 -15.91 27.48 -14.39
C GLY A 477 -15.29 28.83 -14.03
N LEU A 478 -14.14 28.82 -13.35
CA LEU A 478 -13.33 30.01 -13.10
C LEU A 478 -12.29 30.17 -14.21
N SER A 479 -12.18 31.37 -14.76
CA SER A 479 -11.24 31.72 -15.82
C SER A 479 -10.71 33.13 -15.63
N TYR A 480 -9.57 33.41 -16.25
CA TYR A 480 -9.00 34.75 -16.40
C TYR A 480 -8.48 34.94 -17.82
N LYS A 481 -8.14 36.16 -18.20
CA LYS A 481 -7.67 36.48 -19.55
C LYS A 481 -6.18 36.75 -19.56
N VAL A 482 -5.49 36.25 -20.58
CA VAL A 482 -4.07 36.51 -20.84
C VAL A 482 -3.92 37.17 -22.21
N ALA A 483 -3.10 38.22 -22.29
CA ALA A 483 -2.85 38.92 -23.53
C ALA A 483 -1.94 38.09 -24.45
N THR A 484 -2.37 37.86 -25.70
CA THR A 484 -1.64 37.04 -26.68
C THR A 484 -1.03 37.85 -27.82
N ALA A 485 -1.58 39.03 -28.11
CA ALA A 485 -1.05 39.94 -29.12
C ALA A 485 -0.98 41.37 -28.58
N PHE A 486 0.01 42.12 -29.05
CA PHE A 486 0.30 43.49 -28.60
C PHE A 486 0.56 44.42 -29.80
N ASP A 487 0.13 45.67 -29.68
CA ASP A 487 0.56 46.80 -30.52
C ASP A 487 1.39 47.75 -29.65
N GLY A 488 2.72 47.70 -29.81
CA GLY A 488 3.67 48.22 -28.83
C GLY A 488 3.49 47.55 -27.48
N THR A 489 3.04 48.30 -26.48
CA THR A 489 2.75 47.82 -25.11
C THR A 489 1.25 47.59 -24.82
N LYS A 490 0.37 47.82 -25.80
CA LYS A 490 -1.09 47.68 -25.61
C LYS A 490 -1.59 46.32 -26.10
N PRO A 491 -2.32 45.54 -25.28
CA PRO A 491 -2.93 44.29 -25.70
C PRO A 491 -3.97 44.51 -26.82
N THR A 492 -3.89 43.75 -27.90
CA THR A 492 -4.86 43.76 -29.01
C THR A 492 -5.73 42.51 -29.04
N ALA A 493 -5.26 41.39 -28.48
CA ALA A 493 -6.01 40.15 -28.34
C ALA A 493 -5.82 39.56 -26.94
N TRP A 494 -6.90 38.97 -26.42
CA TRP A 494 -6.96 38.29 -25.13
C TRP A 494 -7.47 36.87 -25.34
N GLU A 495 -6.83 35.91 -24.70
CA GLU A 495 -7.23 34.51 -24.65
C GLU A 495 -7.75 34.20 -23.24
N GLU A 496 -8.88 33.50 -23.16
CA GLU A 496 -9.44 33.02 -21.90
C GLU A 496 -8.70 31.74 -21.46
N ARG A 497 -8.25 31.71 -20.21
CA ARG A 497 -7.46 30.64 -19.61
C ARG A 497 -8.16 30.11 -18.38
N GLU A 498 -8.22 28.78 -18.28
CA GLU A 498 -8.64 28.09 -17.06
C GLU A 498 -7.59 28.25 -15.96
N LEU A 499 -8.02 28.08 -14.70
CA LEU A 499 -7.11 28.11 -13.56
C LEU A 499 -6.06 27.00 -13.65
N GLY A 500 -4.84 27.33 -13.25
CA GLY A 500 -3.78 26.34 -13.01
C GLY A 500 -4.02 25.55 -11.72
N ASP A 501 -3.05 24.72 -11.33
CA ASP A 501 -3.08 23.97 -10.07
C ASP A 501 -3.04 24.93 -8.86
N PRO A 502 -4.08 24.96 -7.99
CA PRO A 502 -4.15 25.88 -6.85
C PRO A 502 -3.01 25.73 -5.86
N GLN A 503 -2.63 24.50 -5.53
CA GLN A 503 -1.59 24.24 -4.54
C GLN A 503 -0.21 24.58 -5.09
N GLU A 504 0.05 24.19 -6.34
CA GLU A 504 1.32 24.52 -6.98
C GLU A 504 1.46 26.03 -7.15
N ALA A 505 0.38 26.73 -7.51
CA ALA A 505 0.40 28.18 -7.62
C ALA A 505 0.83 28.86 -6.30
N LEU A 506 0.24 28.44 -5.17
CA LEU A 506 0.62 28.98 -3.87
C LEU A 506 2.06 28.62 -3.51
N ARG A 507 2.44 27.35 -3.72
CA ARG A 507 3.78 26.84 -3.41
C ARG A 507 4.87 27.60 -4.15
N VAL A 508 4.72 27.74 -5.47
CA VAL A 508 5.65 28.50 -6.32
C VAL A 508 5.73 29.94 -5.85
N LYS A 509 4.61 30.54 -5.44
CA LYS A 509 4.60 31.91 -4.94
C LYS A 509 5.36 32.06 -3.61
N VAL A 510 5.17 31.14 -2.67
CA VAL A 510 5.90 31.12 -1.39
C VAL A 510 7.41 30.91 -1.63
N ILE A 511 7.78 29.96 -2.49
CA ILE A 511 9.18 29.70 -2.85
C ILE A 511 9.82 30.95 -3.49
N GLU A 512 9.13 31.61 -4.42
CA GLU A 512 9.61 32.83 -5.06
C GLU A 512 9.83 33.97 -4.05
N MET A 513 8.89 34.17 -3.11
CA MET A 513 9.03 35.17 -2.05
C MET A 513 10.26 34.89 -1.16
N LEU A 514 10.46 33.63 -0.73
CA LEU A 514 11.63 33.25 0.07
C LEU A 514 12.94 33.31 -0.72
N SER A 515 12.91 33.02 -2.02
CA SER A 515 14.07 33.09 -2.91
C SER A 515 14.57 34.52 -3.12
N SER A 516 13.64 35.48 -3.13
CA SER A 516 13.90 36.88 -3.42
C SER A 516 14.20 37.71 -2.18
N GLU A 517 13.53 37.40 -1.06
CA GLU A 517 13.49 38.27 0.13
C GLU A 517 13.64 37.50 1.46
N GLY A 518 14.03 36.22 1.45
CA GLY A 518 14.23 35.47 2.69
C GLY A 518 15.36 36.02 3.57
N PRO A 519 15.48 35.60 4.84
CA PRO A 519 14.47 34.89 5.65
C PRO A 519 13.24 35.78 5.97
N LYS A 520 12.06 35.18 6.12
CA LYS A 520 10.77 35.87 6.38
C LYS A 520 9.94 35.18 7.46
N THR A 521 9.17 35.94 8.25
CA THR A 521 8.20 35.35 9.19
C THR A 521 6.90 34.95 8.48
N ALA A 522 6.09 34.11 9.13
CA ALA A 522 4.76 33.75 8.62
C ALA A 522 3.86 35.00 8.47
N ASP A 523 3.87 35.89 9.46
CA ASP A 523 3.04 37.11 9.47
C ASP A 523 3.37 38.04 8.29
N GLU A 524 4.66 38.22 7.96
CA GLU A 524 5.06 39.02 6.79
C GLU A 524 4.56 38.43 5.46
N MET A 525 4.46 37.11 5.36
CA MET A 525 3.92 36.45 4.17
C MET A 525 2.39 36.58 4.11
N VAL A 526 1.71 36.49 5.25
CA VAL A 526 0.25 36.68 5.38
C VAL A 526 -0.18 38.08 4.97
N GLU A 527 0.59 39.12 5.31
CA GLU A 527 0.27 40.50 4.90
C GLU A 527 0.30 40.71 3.37
N ARG A 528 1.08 39.90 2.64
CA ARG A 528 1.27 40.05 1.19
C ARG A 528 0.45 39.09 0.34
N LEU A 529 -0.02 37.99 0.91
CA LEU A 529 -0.78 36.96 0.21
C LEU A 529 -2.26 37.08 0.58
N PRO A 530 -3.20 37.05 -0.37
CA PRO A 530 -4.63 37.24 -0.12
C PRO A 530 -5.31 35.97 0.45
N PHE A 531 -4.62 35.25 1.34
CA PHE A 531 -5.05 33.97 1.92
C PHE A 531 -4.92 33.97 3.46
N PRO A 532 -5.74 33.18 4.17
CA PRO A 532 -5.72 33.14 5.62
C PRO A 532 -4.44 32.47 6.17
N GLN A 533 -4.03 32.87 7.37
CA GLN A 533 -2.81 32.39 8.03
C GLN A 533 -2.68 30.85 8.10
N PRO A 534 -3.73 30.07 8.47
CA PRO A 534 -3.62 28.61 8.53
C PRO A 534 -3.22 27.96 7.19
N LEU A 535 -3.65 28.55 6.08
CA LEU A 535 -3.38 28.03 4.74
C LEU A 535 -1.92 28.29 4.33
N ILE A 536 -1.37 29.45 4.67
CA ILE A 536 0.05 29.80 4.43
C ILE A 536 0.95 28.95 5.33
N GLU A 537 0.63 28.84 6.62
CA GLU A 537 1.36 27.99 7.57
C GLU A 537 1.35 26.51 7.13
N ARG A 538 0.22 26.02 6.63
CA ARG A 538 0.13 24.67 6.07
C ARG A 538 1.04 24.49 4.85
N SER A 539 1.06 25.46 3.94
CA SER A 539 1.94 25.42 2.77
C SER A 539 3.43 25.44 3.17
N LEU A 540 3.79 26.26 4.16
CA LEU A 540 5.14 26.32 4.72
C LEU A 540 5.53 25.01 5.40
N HIS A 541 4.64 24.42 6.20
CA HIS A 541 4.88 23.12 6.85
C HIS A 541 5.01 21.98 5.83
N GLU A 542 4.25 22.03 4.73
CA GLU A 542 4.40 21.07 3.63
C GLU A 542 5.76 21.22 2.94
N LEU A 543 6.19 22.46 2.66
CA LEU A 543 7.50 22.77 2.09
C LEU A 543 8.66 22.39 3.01
N GLU A 544 8.49 22.56 4.32
CA GLU A 544 9.44 22.10 5.34
C GLU A 544 9.53 20.57 5.36
N GLY A 545 8.40 19.87 5.38
CA GLY A 545 8.36 18.40 5.34
C GLY A 545 9.03 17.81 4.08
N ARG A 546 9.03 18.56 2.98
CA ARG A 546 9.71 18.24 1.72
C ARG A 546 11.18 18.69 1.67
N ASN A 547 11.70 19.31 2.73
CA ASN A 547 13.05 19.89 2.81
C ASN A 547 13.35 20.98 1.78
N VAL A 548 12.33 21.68 1.30
CA VAL A 548 12.49 22.85 0.41
C VAL A 548 12.75 24.12 1.22
N VAL A 549 12.07 24.24 2.37
CA VAL A 549 12.17 25.37 3.30
C VAL A 549 12.73 24.90 4.63
N SER A 550 13.47 25.79 5.31
CA SER A 550 14.03 25.58 6.65
C SER A 550 13.52 26.66 7.61
N VAL A 551 13.28 26.28 8.85
CA VAL A 551 12.79 27.17 9.92
C VAL A 551 13.89 27.43 10.92
N GLY A 552 14.11 28.70 11.27
CA GLY A 552 15.17 29.11 12.21
C GLY A 552 14.99 30.52 12.75
N PHE A 553 15.99 30.98 13.52
CA PHE A 553 16.09 32.35 14.03
C PHE A 553 17.36 32.96 13.47
N TYR A 554 17.28 33.53 12.27
CA TYR A 554 18.42 34.03 11.51
C TYR A 554 18.70 35.51 11.81
N LEU A 555 17.66 36.32 12.06
CA LEU A 555 17.75 37.76 12.33
C LEU A 555 17.58 38.16 13.81
N GLN A 556 17.62 37.21 14.76
CA GLN A 556 17.39 37.47 16.20
C GLN A 556 15.99 38.01 16.55
N THR A 557 14.98 37.67 15.74
CA THR A 557 13.56 37.95 16.03
C THR A 557 13.04 37.06 17.17
N ASN A 558 11.92 37.45 17.80
CA ASN A 558 11.22 36.61 18.78
C ASN A 558 10.39 35.49 18.10
N ASP A 559 10.14 35.63 16.79
CA ASP A 559 9.32 34.73 15.99
C ASP A 559 10.18 33.95 14.98
N ALA A 560 9.73 32.74 14.64
CA ALA A 560 10.44 31.85 13.73
C ALA A 560 10.39 32.36 12.29
N GLU A 561 11.51 32.22 11.59
CA GLU A 561 11.71 32.69 10.23
C GLU A 561 11.94 31.51 9.28
N TYR A 562 11.45 31.67 8.05
CA TYR A 562 11.53 30.68 6.99
C TYR A 562 12.55 31.13 5.94
N ILE A 563 13.40 30.22 5.48
CA ILE A 563 14.37 30.44 4.40
C ILE A 563 14.40 29.22 3.48
N LEU A 564 14.74 29.40 2.19
CA LEU A 564 14.96 28.25 1.31
C LEU A 564 16.17 27.45 1.78
N LYS A 565 16.06 26.12 1.74
CA LYS A 565 17.11 25.21 2.21
C LYS A 565 18.44 25.37 1.45
N VAL A 566 18.33 25.62 0.14
CA VAL A 566 19.49 25.90 -0.73
C VAL A 566 20.18 27.20 -0.33
N ASP A 567 19.40 28.23 0.04
CA ASP A 567 19.96 29.52 0.48
C ASP A 567 20.61 29.42 1.85
N GLU A 568 19.99 28.70 2.79
CA GLU A 568 20.60 28.38 4.09
C GLU A 568 21.97 27.70 3.92
N HIS A 569 22.04 26.68 3.05
CA HIS A 569 23.29 25.96 2.80
C HIS A 569 24.40 26.88 2.26
N ARG A 570 24.05 27.78 1.33
CA ARG A 570 25.00 28.76 0.77
C ARG A 570 25.45 29.80 1.80
N LEU A 571 24.52 30.33 2.60
CA LEU A 571 24.80 31.33 3.63
C LEU A 571 25.61 30.77 4.80
N THR A 572 25.50 29.47 5.09
CA THR A 572 26.23 28.79 6.17
C THR A 572 27.59 28.23 5.75
N GLY A 573 28.05 28.52 4.52
CA GLY A 573 29.39 28.19 4.04
C GLY A 573 29.51 26.87 3.27
N GLY A 574 28.43 26.38 2.65
CA GLY A 574 28.49 25.27 1.72
C GLY A 574 29.27 25.60 0.44
N GLU A 575 30.30 24.80 0.12
CA GLU A 575 31.17 25.00 -1.04
C GLU A 575 30.66 24.31 -2.33
N GLU A 576 29.77 23.31 -2.23
CA GLU A 576 29.29 22.53 -3.38
C GLU A 576 28.09 23.22 -4.07
N GLU A 577 28.06 23.16 -5.41
CA GLU A 577 26.91 23.62 -6.18
C GLU A 577 25.77 22.59 -6.09
N VAL A 578 24.72 22.96 -5.37
CA VAL A 578 23.56 22.09 -5.10
C VAL A 578 22.39 22.46 -6.01
N VAL A 579 21.77 21.43 -6.59
CA VAL A 579 20.51 21.51 -7.34
C VAL A 579 19.32 21.23 -6.41
N GLU A 580 18.22 21.93 -6.66
CA GLU A 580 16.97 21.69 -5.94
C GLU A 580 16.39 20.30 -6.25
N TYR A 581 16.00 19.57 -5.20
CA TYR A 581 15.51 18.20 -5.34
C TYR A 581 14.27 18.09 -6.25
N ARG A 582 13.42 19.12 -6.30
CA ARG A 582 12.24 19.16 -7.17
C ARG A 582 12.59 19.04 -8.66
N TRP A 583 13.69 19.63 -9.11
CA TRP A 583 14.13 19.54 -10.51
C TRP A 583 14.60 18.14 -10.88
N ILE A 584 15.20 17.43 -9.93
CA ILE A 584 15.50 16.01 -10.09
C ILE A 584 14.20 15.21 -10.22
N GLN A 585 13.20 15.44 -9.37
CA GLN A 585 11.91 14.74 -9.45
C GLN A 585 11.20 14.99 -10.78
N ASN A 586 11.17 16.23 -11.27
CA ASN A 586 10.54 16.60 -12.54
C ASN A 586 11.23 15.92 -13.73
N MET A 587 12.57 15.91 -13.77
CA MET A 587 13.28 15.21 -14.85
C MET A 587 13.04 13.70 -14.85
N VAL A 588 12.94 13.10 -13.65
CA VAL A 588 12.60 11.68 -13.51
C VAL A 588 11.17 11.42 -13.99
N LEU A 589 10.24 12.32 -13.72
CA LEU A 589 8.86 12.25 -14.23
C LEU A 589 8.84 12.30 -15.76
N ASP A 590 9.52 13.29 -16.36
CA ASP A 590 9.59 13.48 -17.81
C ASP A 590 10.13 12.25 -18.53
N LYS A 591 11.22 11.66 -18.02
CA LYS A 591 11.77 10.41 -18.58
C LYS A 591 10.84 9.22 -18.37
N SER A 592 10.23 9.13 -17.19
CA SER A 592 9.38 8.00 -16.83
C SER A 592 8.11 7.94 -17.66
N PHE A 593 7.56 9.09 -18.07
CA PHE A 593 6.32 9.21 -18.84
C PHE A 593 6.53 9.84 -20.22
N LYS A 594 7.74 9.68 -20.78
CA LYS A 594 8.00 9.98 -22.18
C LYS A 594 7.04 9.15 -23.03
N HIS A 595 6.35 9.81 -23.96
CA HIS A 595 5.42 9.16 -24.87
C HIS A 595 6.17 8.54 -26.04
N TYR A 596 5.80 7.31 -26.39
CA TYR A 596 6.33 6.55 -27.51
C TYR A 596 5.19 6.23 -28.49
N ASP A 597 5.53 6.20 -29.79
CA ASP A 597 4.57 5.86 -30.84
C ASP A 597 4.28 4.35 -30.90
N ASP A 598 5.19 3.53 -30.38
CA ASP A 598 5.13 2.07 -30.46
C ASP A 598 5.52 1.39 -29.13
N ILE A 599 4.89 0.24 -28.87
CA ILE A 599 5.05 -0.53 -27.64
C ILE A 599 6.47 -1.08 -27.53
N PHE A 600 7.06 -1.59 -28.61
CA PHE A 600 8.40 -2.17 -28.55
C PHE A 600 9.47 -1.12 -28.29
N THR A 601 9.27 0.09 -28.80
CA THR A 601 10.12 1.25 -28.48
C THR A 601 10.07 1.56 -26.98
N ALA A 602 8.87 1.62 -26.38
CA ALA A 602 8.73 1.80 -24.94
C ALA A 602 9.42 0.67 -24.14
N PHE A 603 9.30 -0.58 -24.59
CA PHE A 603 9.98 -1.72 -23.97
C PHE A 603 11.52 -1.62 -24.05
N ASN A 604 12.06 -1.10 -25.15
CA ASN A 604 13.50 -0.95 -25.33
C ASN A 604 14.07 0.21 -24.49
N GLU A 605 13.31 1.29 -24.30
CA GLU A 605 13.74 2.48 -23.56
C GLU A 605 13.57 2.32 -22.04
N HIS A 606 12.69 1.42 -21.58
CA HIS A 606 12.51 1.09 -20.17
C HIS A 606 13.19 -0.24 -19.79
N VAL A 607 13.56 -0.40 -18.52
CA VAL A 607 14.31 -1.60 -18.08
C VAL A 607 13.41 -2.85 -18.04
N LEU A 608 12.20 -2.73 -17.50
CA LEU A 608 11.21 -3.80 -17.45
C LEU A 608 9.80 -3.25 -17.20
N PHE A 609 8.79 -4.00 -17.66
CA PHE A 609 7.38 -3.81 -17.31
C PHE A 609 6.83 -5.06 -16.61
N GLN A 610 6.03 -4.89 -15.57
CA GLN A 610 5.40 -6.01 -14.86
C GLN A 610 3.93 -6.18 -15.24
N LYS A 611 3.26 -5.06 -15.55
CA LYS A 611 1.82 -5.01 -15.76
C LYS A 611 1.46 -4.11 -16.94
N GLN A 612 0.37 -4.44 -17.62
CA GLN A 612 -0.16 -3.64 -18.74
C GLN A 612 -0.51 -2.19 -18.34
N GLN A 613 -0.94 -1.95 -17.09
CA GLN A 613 -1.25 -0.60 -16.60
C GLN A 613 -0.04 0.35 -16.67
N GLU A 614 1.17 -0.20 -16.60
CA GLU A 614 2.41 0.59 -16.66
C GLU A 614 2.67 1.14 -18.08
N LEU A 615 1.95 0.67 -19.10
CA LEU A 615 2.05 1.20 -20.47
C LEU A 615 1.06 2.32 -20.77
N LEU A 616 0.00 2.46 -19.95
CA LEU A 616 -1.16 3.30 -20.23
C LEU A 616 -0.82 4.78 -20.50
N TYR A 617 0.17 5.34 -19.80
CA TYR A 617 0.58 6.74 -19.92
C TYR A 617 1.91 6.92 -20.69
N ARG A 618 2.38 5.87 -21.37
CA ARG A 618 3.68 5.85 -22.09
C ARG A 618 3.52 5.64 -23.59
N ILE A 619 2.35 5.18 -24.03
CA ILE A 619 2.08 4.87 -25.45
C ILE A 619 0.78 5.56 -25.87
N ASN A 620 0.80 6.14 -27.06
CA ASN A 620 -0.38 6.76 -27.66
C ASN A 620 -1.42 5.67 -28.01
N GLU A 621 -2.68 5.89 -27.62
CA GLU A 621 -3.82 5.00 -27.94
C GLU A 621 -3.69 3.54 -27.46
N PHE A 622 -2.96 3.28 -26.37
CA PHE A 622 -2.80 1.92 -25.83
C PHE A 622 -4.09 1.36 -25.23
N THR A 623 -4.45 0.12 -25.61
CA THR A 623 -5.55 -0.64 -25.00
C THR A 623 -5.06 -1.90 -24.28
N PHE A 624 -5.72 -2.28 -23.19
CA PHE A 624 -5.38 -3.52 -22.48
C PHE A 624 -5.61 -4.81 -23.29
N SER A 625 -6.31 -4.74 -24.42
CA SER A 625 -6.38 -5.84 -25.40
C SER A 625 -5.02 -6.09 -26.06
N ASP A 626 -4.29 -5.04 -26.40
CA ASP A 626 -3.01 -5.11 -27.11
C ASP A 626 -1.95 -5.87 -26.30
N TRP A 627 -2.06 -5.83 -24.97
CA TRP A 627 -1.19 -6.60 -24.08
C TRP A 627 -1.18 -8.10 -24.38
N LYS A 628 -2.29 -8.67 -24.88
CA LYS A 628 -2.33 -10.07 -25.29
C LYS A 628 -1.37 -10.32 -26.45
N ASP A 629 -1.39 -9.44 -27.45
CA ASP A 629 -0.61 -9.59 -28.67
C ASP A 629 0.87 -9.36 -28.39
N VAL A 630 1.20 -8.36 -27.57
CA VAL A 630 2.56 -8.13 -27.05
C VAL A 630 3.13 -9.37 -26.36
N GLN A 631 2.32 -10.07 -25.55
CA GLN A 631 2.77 -11.28 -24.86
C GLN A 631 3.01 -12.49 -25.78
N LEU A 632 2.42 -12.49 -26.97
CA LEU A 632 2.57 -13.55 -27.98
C LEU A 632 3.67 -13.23 -29.00
N ASP A 633 4.15 -11.99 -29.03
CA ASP A 633 5.20 -11.57 -29.92
C ASP A 633 6.51 -12.35 -29.69
N SER A 634 7.17 -12.72 -30.77
CA SER A 634 8.40 -13.52 -30.73
C SER A 634 9.59 -12.78 -30.13
N ASP A 635 9.58 -11.45 -30.06
CA ASP A 635 10.66 -10.65 -29.49
C ASP A 635 10.44 -10.30 -28.02
N VAL A 636 9.24 -10.54 -27.50
CA VAL A 636 8.91 -10.35 -26.09
C VAL A 636 9.18 -11.63 -25.30
N ILE A 637 9.84 -11.46 -24.16
CA ILE A 637 10.17 -12.53 -23.22
C ILE A 637 9.62 -12.21 -21.83
N MET A 638 9.23 -13.24 -21.10
CA MET A 638 8.84 -13.16 -19.70
C MET A 638 9.83 -13.94 -18.85
N GLY A 639 10.37 -13.33 -17.81
CA GLY A 639 11.36 -13.98 -16.97
C GLY A 639 11.43 -13.42 -15.56
N ARG A 640 12.27 -14.05 -14.73
CA ARG A 640 12.68 -13.49 -13.45
C ARG A 640 13.92 -12.65 -13.71
N LEU A 641 13.71 -11.37 -14.03
CA LEU A 641 14.74 -10.47 -14.55
C LEU A 641 15.69 -10.01 -13.41
N LEU A 642 15.61 -8.74 -13.00
CA LEU A 642 16.43 -8.20 -11.90
C LEU A 642 15.77 -8.46 -10.54
N HIS A 643 16.57 -8.76 -9.51
CA HIS A 643 16.08 -9.10 -8.15
C HIS A 643 14.98 -10.15 -8.12
N ASN A 644 15.01 -11.07 -9.09
CA ASN A 644 14.05 -12.17 -9.18
C ASN A 644 12.59 -11.72 -9.35
N ARG A 645 12.38 -10.48 -9.82
CA ARG A 645 11.08 -9.89 -10.15
C ARG A 645 10.58 -10.46 -11.49
N ILE A 646 9.31 -10.84 -11.53
CA ILE A 646 8.67 -11.30 -12.76
C ILE A 646 8.35 -10.07 -13.60
N GLY A 647 8.83 -10.04 -14.84
CA GLY A 647 8.58 -8.94 -15.76
C GLY A 647 8.68 -9.39 -17.21
N TYR A 648 8.23 -8.51 -18.09
CA TYR A 648 8.30 -8.61 -19.53
C TYR A 648 9.36 -7.62 -20.03
N THR A 649 10.15 -8.07 -21.02
CA THR A 649 11.14 -7.25 -21.70
C THR A 649 11.34 -7.79 -23.12
N THR A 650 12.06 -7.06 -23.96
CA THR A 650 12.43 -7.51 -25.32
C THR A 650 13.74 -8.29 -25.29
N LYS A 651 13.98 -9.11 -26.32
CA LYS A 651 15.28 -9.78 -26.53
C LYS A 651 16.45 -8.79 -26.61
N ALA A 652 16.22 -7.60 -27.17
CA ALA A 652 17.23 -6.54 -27.29
C ALA A 652 17.77 -6.06 -25.93
N ASN A 653 16.99 -6.14 -24.85
CA ASN A 653 17.41 -5.73 -23.52
C ASN A 653 18.15 -6.83 -22.73
N ILE A 654 18.19 -8.08 -23.22
CA ILE A 654 18.87 -9.19 -22.52
C ILE A 654 20.34 -8.87 -22.21
N PRO A 655 21.17 -8.36 -23.16
CA PRO A 655 22.56 -8.00 -22.89
C PRO A 655 22.75 -7.04 -21.70
N VAL A 656 21.89 -6.01 -21.60
CA VAL A 656 21.90 -5.03 -20.49
C VAL A 656 21.57 -5.75 -19.19
N LEU A 657 20.50 -6.54 -19.16
CA LEU A 657 20.07 -7.25 -17.95
C LEU A 657 21.10 -8.27 -17.45
N LEU A 658 21.81 -8.96 -18.34
CA LEU A 658 22.88 -9.87 -17.98
C LEU A 658 24.09 -9.13 -17.40
N GLY A 659 24.48 -7.97 -17.97
CA GLY A 659 25.59 -7.16 -17.45
C GLY A 659 25.39 -6.66 -16.01
N LEU A 660 24.13 -6.38 -15.62
CA LEU A 660 23.75 -5.95 -14.26
C LEU A 660 23.68 -7.09 -13.24
N LYS A 661 23.82 -8.35 -13.68
CA LYS A 661 23.84 -9.53 -12.82
C LYS A 661 25.27 -10.02 -12.58
N PRO A 662 25.52 -10.69 -11.44
CA PRO A 662 26.75 -11.43 -11.25
C PRO A 662 26.78 -12.65 -12.19
N GLU A 663 27.96 -13.24 -12.37
CA GLU A 663 28.10 -14.48 -13.12
C GLU A 663 27.23 -15.60 -12.51
N ALA A 664 26.59 -16.37 -13.39
CA ALA A 664 25.69 -17.43 -12.99
C ALA A 664 26.48 -18.64 -12.46
N TRP A 665 25.97 -19.24 -11.38
CA TRP A 665 26.49 -20.50 -10.86
C TRP A 665 25.61 -21.65 -11.34
N ILE A 666 26.17 -22.55 -12.13
CA ILE A 666 25.46 -23.69 -12.72
C ILE A 666 25.88 -24.96 -11.98
N GLY A 667 24.93 -25.61 -11.31
CA GLY A 667 25.16 -26.91 -10.69
C GLY A 667 25.00 -28.07 -11.70
N PRO A 668 25.40 -29.30 -11.33
CA PRO A 668 25.41 -30.44 -12.27
C PRO A 668 24.03 -30.77 -12.87
N MET A 669 22.96 -30.64 -12.07
CA MET A 669 21.59 -30.90 -12.52
C MET A 669 21.06 -29.73 -13.37
N GLU A 670 21.43 -28.50 -13.05
CA GLU A 670 21.11 -27.34 -13.90
C GLU A 670 21.79 -27.45 -15.27
N GLU A 671 23.05 -27.88 -15.32
CA GLU A 671 23.81 -28.10 -16.55
C GLU A 671 23.18 -29.20 -17.42
N GLU A 672 22.78 -30.32 -16.80
CA GLU A 672 22.07 -31.40 -17.51
C GLU A 672 20.75 -30.89 -18.12
N ILE A 673 19.93 -30.14 -17.38
CA ILE A 673 18.67 -29.58 -17.89
C ILE A 673 18.93 -28.53 -18.98
N LEU A 674 19.94 -27.67 -18.80
CA LEU A 674 20.28 -26.62 -19.76
C LEU A 674 20.78 -27.22 -21.08
N SER A 675 21.50 -28.34 -21.04
CA SER A 675 21.94 -29.07 -22.24
C SER A 675 20.79 -29.60 -23.09
N LYS A 676 19.62 -29.87 -22.47
CA LYS A 676 18.40 -30.30 -23.18
C LYS A 676 17.63 -29.15 -23.84
N ILE A 677 18.04 -27.89 -23.62
CA ILE A 677 17.43 -26.71 -24.24
C ILE A 677 18.45 -26.15 -25.24
N PRO A 678 18.36 -26.51 -26.54
CA PRO A 678 19.32 -26.06 -27.53
C PRO A 678 19.16 -24.57 -27.85
N PRO A 679 20.25 -23.86 -28.21
CA PRO A 679 20.18 -22.48 -28.69
C PRO A 679 19.22 -22.33 -29.88
N GLY A 680 18.34 -21.32 -29.84
CA GLY A 680 17.41 -21.00 -30.93
C GLY A 680 16.13 -21.86 -30.98
N GLU A 681 16.00 -22.91 -30.16
CA GLU A 681 14.78 -23.71 -30.06
C GLU A 681 14.05 -23.42 -28.74
N ASN A 682 12.73 -23.40 -28.82
CA ASN A 682 11.84 -23.09 -27.71
C ASN A 682 11.09 -24.35 -27.30
N LEU A 683 11.36 -24.87 -26.08
CA LEU A 683 10.83 -26.16 -25.65
C LEU A 683 9.81 -26.04 -24.53
N THR A 684 8.83 -26.94 -24.50
CA THR A 684 7.89 -27.05 -23.39
C THR A 684 8.54 -27.72 -22.18
N ARG A 685 7.97 -27.47 -20.99
CA ARG A 685 8.37 -28.19 -19.77
C ARG A 685 8.30 -29.72 -19.92
N GLN A 686 7.36 -30.22 -20.73
CA GLN A 686 7.16 -31.66 -20.88
C GLN A 686 8.26 -32.30 -21.72
N GLU A 687 8.75 -31.60 -22.75
CA GLU A 687 9.87 -32.04 -23.59
C GLU A 687 11.19 -32.00 -22.82
N ILE A 688 11.45 -30.92 -22.07
CA ILE A 688 12.66 -30.76 -21.25
C ILE A 688 12.76 -31.87 -20.20
N LEU A 689 11.64 -32.19 -19.55
CA LEU A 689 11.56 -33.26 -18.55
C LEU A 689 11.29 -34.64 -19.20
N GLY A 690 11.32 -34.72 -20.53
CA GLY A 690 11.25 -35.95 -21.29
C GLY A 690 12.43 -36.87 -20.96
N GLY A 691 12.14 -38.16 -20.80
CA GLY A 691 13.15 -39.18 -20.50
C GLY A 691 13.43 -39.43 -19.00
N TYR A 692 12.91 -38.62 -18.08
CA TYR A 692 13.04 -38.89 -16.63
C TYR A 692 11.92 -39.80 -16.10
N PRO A 693 12.21 -40.71 -15.15
CA PRO A 693 11.24 -41.65 -14.61
C PRO A 693 10.11 -40.93 -13.84
N LYS A 694 8.87 -41.42 -14.00
CA LYS A 694 7.64 -40.88 -13.40
C LYS A 694 7.03 -41.93 -12.45
N GLY A 695 6.46 -41.49 -11.33
CA GLY A 695 5.84 -42.37 -10.31
C GLY A 695 6.01 -41.82 -8.89
N GLU A 696 5.31 -42.38 -7.90
CA GLU A 696 5.44 -41.95 -6.50
C GLU A 696 6.85 -42.20 -5.94
N GLU A 697 7.52 -43.26 -6.39
CA GLU A 697 8.87 -43.65 -5.97
C GLU A 697 9.96 -42.64 -6.40
N HIS A 698 9.74 -41.91 -7.50
CA HIS A 698 10.69 -40.94 -8.04
C HIS A 698 10.31 -39.49 -7.72
N ARG A 699 9.44 -39.27 -6.72
CA ARG A 699 8.94 -37.95 -6.35
C ARG A 699 10.05 -36.98 -5.91
N ALA A 700 11.11 -37.48 -5.28
CA ALA A 700 12.28 -36.68 -4.88
C ALA A 700 13.02 -36.13 -6.11
N LEU A 701 13.41 -37.00 -7.05
CA LEU A 701 14.04 -36.61 -8.31
C LEU A 701 13.18 -35.63 -9.12
N GLN A 702 11.87 -35.89 -9.20
CA GLN A 702 10.92 -34.98 -9.85
C GLN A 702 10.82 -33.62 -9.17
N ARG A 703 11.05 -33.53 -7.85
CA ARG A 703 11.14 -32.26 -7.15
C ARG A 703 12.45 -31.55 -7.48
N ASP A 704 13.56 -32.27 -7.51
CA ASP A 704 14.88 -31.72 -7.74
C ASP A 704 15.03 -31.19 -9.17
N LEU A 705 14.51 -31.91 -10.18
CA LEU A 705 14.43 -31.43 -11.57
C LEU A 705 13.61 -30.14 -11.70
N LYS A 706 12.50 -30.04 -10.97
CA LYS A 706 11.68 -28.81 -10.95
C LYS A 706 12.39 -27.65 -10.26
N ASN A 707 13.16 -27.93 -9.22
CA ASN A 707 13.97 -26.94 -8.52
C ASN A 707 15.12 -26.44 -9.41
N ALA A 708 15.83 -27.34 -10.10
CA ALA A 708 16.90 -27.00 -11.03
C ALA A 708 16.37 -26.12 -12.18
N LEU A 709 15.25 -26.48 -12.82
CA LEU A 709 14.62 -25.61 -13.83
C LEU A 709 14.20 -24.25 -13.24
N SER A 710 13.70 -24.22 -12.00
CA SER A 710 13.40 -22.95 -11.32
C SER A 710 14.65 -22.14 -11.00
N ASN A 711 15.79 -22.78 -10.73
CA ASN A 711 17.07 -22.09 -10.49
C ASN A 711 17.60 -21.48 -11.78
N LEU A 712 17.51 -22.19 -12.92
CA LEU A 712 17.83 -21.66 -14.24
C LEU A 712 17.01 -20.38 -14.54
N GLU A 713 15.71 -20.38 -14.24
CA GLU A 713 14.86 -19.19 -14.37
C GLU A 713 15.31 -18.04 -13.44
N ARG A 714 15.65 -18.33 -12.18
CA ARG A 714 16.09 -17.30 -11.19
C ARG A 714 17.40 -16.63 -11.59
N GLN A 715 18.28 -17.39 -12.24
CA GLN A 715 19.57 -16.91 -12.75
C GLN A 715 19.47 -16.29 -14.14
N MET A 716 18.27 -16.25 -14.74
CA MET A 716 18.02 -15.74 -16.10
C MET A 716 18.79 -16.52 -17.19
N LEU A 717 19.13 -17.79 -16.94
CA LEU A 717 19.74 -18.68 -17.95
C LEU A 717 18.69 -19.17 -18.96
N VAL A 718 17.43 -19.20 -18.54
CA VAL A 718 16.26 -19.47 -19.36
C VAL A 718 15.16 -18.46 -19.06
N VAL A 719 14.43 -18.05 -20.10
CA VAL A 719 13.26 -17.17 -20.03
C VAL A 719 12.07 -17.85 -20.71
N LYS A 720 10.88 -17.27 -20.64
CA LYS A 720 9.66 -17.84 -21.20
C LYS A 720 9.13 -17.02 -22.35
N GLN A 721 8.62 -17.72 -23.35
CA GLN A 721 7.76 -17.18 -24.40
C GLN A 721 6.43 -17.91 -24.38
N PHE A 722 5.41 -17.32 -25.00
CA PHE A 722 4.07 -17.86 -25.00
C PHE A 722 3.58 -18.15 -26.41
N GLU A 723 2.87 -19.26 -26.55
CA GLU A 723 2.22 -19.66 -27.80
C GLU A 723 0.74 -19.98 -27.54
N GLU A 724 -0.13 -19.57 -28.46
CA GLU A 724 -1.55 -19.87 -28.40
C GLU A 724 -1.86 -21.16 -29.17
N VAL A 725 -2.29 -22.19 -28.46
CA VAL A 725 -2.65 -23.50 -29.05
C VAL A 725 -4.18 -23.61 -29.14
N PRO A 726 -4.76 -23.91 -30.33
CA PRO A 726 -6.20 -24.13 -30.48
C PRO A 726 -6.75 -25.20 -29.51
N GLY A 727 -7.90 -24.91 -28.89
CA GLY A 727 -8.55 -25.83 -27.93
C GLY A 727 -7.93 -25.86 -26.52
N ARG A 728 -6.83 -25.13 -26.26
CA ARG A 728 -6.23 -25.03 -24.92
C ARG A 728 -6.63 -23.73 -24.23
N ARG A 729 -7.19 -23.81 -23.02
CA ARG A 729 -7.64 -22.64 -22.24
C ARG A 729 -6.48 -21.77 -21.72
N ARG A 730 -5.31 -22.34 -21.49
CA ARG A 730 -4.11 -21.62 -21.04
C ARG A 730 -3.06 -21.66 -22.13
N ARG A 731 -2.39 -20.52 -22.34
CA ARG A 731 -1.26 -20.40 -23.27
C ARG A 731 -0.17 -21.42 -22.93
N LEU A 732 0.48 -21.94 -23.95
CA LEU A 732 1.62 -22.82 -23.80
C LEU A 732 2.84 -21.95 -23.42
N SER A 733 3.59 -22.37 -22.41
CA SER A 733 4.84 -21.71 -22.02
C SER A 733 6.00 -22.48 -22.60
N LEU A 734 6.79 -21.79 -23.41
CA LEU A 734 8.01 -22.29 -24.01
C LEU A 734 9.22 -21.69 -23.29
N PHE A 735 10.23 -22.50 -23.01
CA PHE A 735 11.48 -22.08 -22.40
C PHE A 735 12.48 -21.73 -23.50
N HIS A 736 12.95 -20.50 -23.47
CA HIS A 736 13.96 -19.95 -24.36
C HIS A 736 15.30 -19.88 -23.62
N ARG A 737 16.37 -20.41 -24.23
CA ARG A 737 17.73 -20.36 -23.66
C ARG A 737 18.34 -18.97 -23.87
N VAL A 738 18.93 -18.44 -22.80
CA VAL A 738 19.66 -17.16 -22.80
C VAL A 738 21.17 -17.40 -22.70
N HIS A 739 21.58 -18.39 -21.91
CA HIS A 739 22.99 -18.75 -21.73
C HIS A 739 23.65 -19.19 -23.04
N ASP A 740 24.81 -18.63 -23.35
CA ASP A 740 25.57 -18.83 -24.62
C ASP A 740 24.84 -18.40 -25.89
N VAL A 741 23.77 -17.62 -25.79
CA VAL A 741 23.01 -17.09 -26.94
C VAL A 741 23.19 -15.57 -27.08
N TYR A 742 23.17 -14.86 -25.96
CA TYR A 742 23.31 -13.40 -25.91
C TYR A 742 24.60 -13.03 -25.20
N GLU A 743 25.42 -12.18 -25.82
CA GLU A 743 26.63 -11.65 -25.18
C GLU A 743 26.24 -10.59 -24.14
N PRO A 744 26.68 -10.72 -22.87
CA PRO A 744 26.41 -9.72 -21.85
C PRO A 744 27.21 -8.44 -22.13
N LEU A 745 26.59 -7.28 -21.90
CA LEU A 745 27.34 -6.02 -21.83
C LEU A 745 28.29 -6.04 -20.62
N SER A 746 29.36 -5.26 -20.70
CA SER A 746 30.19 -5.01 -19.52
C SER A 746 29.34 -4.36 -18.43
N PHE A 747 29.72 -4.56 -17.16
CA PHE A 747 28.94 -4.00 -16.05
C PHE A 747 28.84 -2.47 -16.12
N GLU A 748 29.93 -1.79 -16.53
CA GLU A 748 29.96 -0.33 -16.68
C GLU A 748 29.06 0.14 -17.84
N ASP A 749 29.06 -0.55 -18.98
CA ASP A 749 28.21 -0.18 -20.13
C ASP A 749 26.73 -0.40 -19.82
N ALA A 750 26.39 -1.52 -19.17
CA ALA A 750 25.02 -1.79 -18.74
C ALA A 750 24.55 -0.77 -17.69
N LEU A 751 25.44 -0.35 -16.78
CA LEU A 751 25.14 0.64 -15.76
C LEU A 751 24.94 2.04 -16.34
N GLU A 752 25.76 2.46 -17.31
CA GLU A 752 25.56 3.72 -18.04
C GLU A 752 24.18 3.76 -18.68
N GLU A 753 23.77 2.68 -19.35
CA GLU A 753 22.49 2.61 -20.04
C GLU A 753 21.30 2.73 -19.06
N VAL A 754 21.41 2.12 -17.88
CA VAL A 754 20.41 2.29 -16.80
C VAL A 754 20.38 3.72 -16.27
N VAL A 755 21.54 4.35 -16.07
CA VAL A 755 21.63 5.74 -15.60
C VAL A 755 21.08 6.71 -16.66
N ARG A 756 21.33 6.47 -17.95
CA ARG A 756 20.75 7.26 -19.05
C ARG A 756 19.22 7.17 -19.06
N ARG A 757 18.67 5.96 -18.97
CA ARG A 757 17.21 5.73 -19.02
C ARG A 757 16.47 6.22 -17.77
N MET A 758 17.06 6.08 -16.58
CA MET A 758 16.38 6.36 -15.30
C MET A 758 16.91 7.57 -14.52
N GLY A 759 18.06 8.12 -14.90
CA GLY A 759 18.73 9.21 -14.20
C GLY A 759 17.91 10.50 -14.24
N PRO A 760 18.10 11.44 -13.30
CA PRO A 760 19.10 11.39 -12.23
C PRO A 760 18.72 10.40 -11.13
N VAL A 761 19.66 9.61 -10.62
CA VAL A 761 19.38 8.50 -9.68
C VAL A 761 20.46 8.35 -8.61
N LYS A 762 20.07 8.00 -7.38
CA LYS A 762 21.00 7.73 -6.27
C LYS A 762 21.65 6.34 -6.42
N ALA A 763 22.87 6.18 -5.91
CA ALA A 763 23.53 4.87 -5.84
C ALA A 763 22.73 3.84 -5.01
N SER A 764 22.03 4.29 -3.96
CA SER A 764 21.13 3.44 -3.16
C SER A 764 19.93 2.94 -3.96
N THR A 765 19.31 3.79 -4.79
CA THR A 765 18.19 3.44 -5.66
C THR A 765 18.61 2.49 -6.78
N LEU A 766 19.80 2.66 -7.34
CA LEU A 766 20.36 1.74 -8.35
C LEU A 766 20.48 0.29 -7.85
N ARG A 767 20.59 0.06 -6.53
CA ARG A 767 20.56 -1.29 -5.96
C ARG A 767 19.29 -2.06 -6.30
N PHE A 768 18.17 -1.41 -6.62
CA PHE A 768 16.95 -2.11 -7.04
C PHE A 768 16.99 -2.60 -8.48
N TYR A 769 18.00 -2.20 -9.24
CA TYR A 769 18.19 -2.55 -10.66
C TYR A 769 19.53 -3.26 -10.90
N VAL A 770 20.42 -3.28 -9.92
CA VAL A 770 21.72 -3.98 -9.99
C VAL A 770 21.72 -5.14 -9.00
N SER A 771 22.05 -6.35 -9.47
CA SER A 771 22.11 -7.57 -8.61
C SER A 771 23.52 -7.87 -8.08
N ARG A 772 24.51 -7.03 -8.40
CA ARG A 772 25.91 -7.11 -7.91
C ARG A 772 26.07 -6.45 -6.54
N SER A 773 27.25 -6.61 -5.94
CA SER A 773 27.58 -6.02 -4.65
C SER A 773 27.54 -4.48 -4.69
N TYR A 774 27.29 -3.84 -3.55
CA TYR A 774 27.26 -2.37 -3.49
C TYR A 774 28.64 -1.76 -3.73
N GLU A 775 29.71 -2.45 -3.33
CA GLU A 775 31.10 -2.01 -3.53
C GLU A 775 31.47 -1.96 -5.02
N GLU A 776 31.11 -3.00 -5.79
CA GLU A 776 31.26 -3.01 -7.24
C GLU A 776 30.48 -1.86 -7.89
N LEU A 777 29.24 -1.62 -7.46
CA LEU A 777 28.41 -0.54 -7.97
C LEU A 777 29.06 0.83 -7.74
N THR A 778 29.56 1.12 -6.54
CA THR A 778 30.20 2.41 -6.25
C THR A 778 31.48 2.62 -7.05
N LEU A 779 32.27 1.55 -7.23
CA LEU A 779 33.50 1.61 -8.02
C LEU A 779 33.21 1.86 -9.51
N ALA A 780 32.20 1.17 -10.06
CA ALA A 780 31.76 1.38 -11.44
C ALA A 780 31.24 2.81 -11.67
N LEU A 781 30.45 3.36 -10.74
CA LEU A 781 29.98 4.75 -10.81
C LEU A 781 31.16 5.74 -10.79
N MET A 782 32.15 5.53 -9.92
CA MET A 782 33.35 6.37 -9.88
C MET A 782 34.17 6.31 -11.18
N ASN A 783 34.28 5.13 -11.80
CA ASN A 783 34.98 4.97 -13.08
C ASN A 783 34.25 5.68 -14.23
N LEU A 784 32.93 5.50 -14.31
CA LEU A 784 32.09 6.15 -15.32
C LEU A 784 32.10 7.68 -15.19
N GLU A 785 32.08 8.20 -13.96
CA GLU A 785 32.21 9.63 -13.66
C GLU A 785 33.57 10.16 -14.12
N LYS A 786 34.68 9.48 -13.75
CA LYS A 786 36.03 9.87 -14.19
C LYS A 786 36.22 9.82 -15.70
N ALA A 787 35.53 8.89 -16.37
CA ALA A 787 35.55 8.78 -17.83
C ALA A 787 34.65 9.83 -18.53
N GLY A 788 33.86 10.61 -17.78
CA GLY A 788 32.92 11.59 -18.34
C GLY A 788 31.71 10.97 -19.04
N ARG A 789 31.42 9.68 -18.80
CA ARG A 789 30.28 8.95 -19.38
C ARG A 789 28.97 9.23 -18.63
N ILE A 790 29.08 9.56 -17.34
CA ILE A 790 27.98 10.03 -16.48
C ILE A 790 28.43 11.29 -15.73
N ALA A 791 27.47 12.07 -15.25
CA ALA A 791 27.72 13.24 -14.40
C ALA A 791 27.14 13.03 -12.99
N LYS A 792 27.81 13.63 -12.00
CA LYS A 792 27.38 13.67 -10.60
C LYS A 792 26.82 15.06 -10.27
N VAL A 793 25.60 15.09 -9.77
CA VAL A 793 24.91 16.30 -9.33
C VAL A 793 24.56 16.16 -7.84
N MET A 794 24.84 17.21 -7.05
CA MET A 794 24.49 17.24 -5.64
C MET A 794 23.11 17.86 -5.45
N ALA A 795 22.25 17.22 -4.65
CA ALA A 795 20.96 17.78 -4.27
C ALA A 795 20.73 17.64 -2.76
N LEU A 796 20.06 18.63 -2.17
CA LEU A 796 19.73 18.62 -0.74
C LEU A 796 18.54 17.70 -0.50
N VAL A 797 18.80 16.56 0.13
CA VAL A 797 17.80 15.61 0.60
C VAL A 797 18.12 15.25 2.05
N PRO A 798 17.44 15.90 3.00
CA PRO A 798 17.98 16.68 4.15
C PRO A 798 19.47 17.07 4.22
N GLU A 799 20.38 16.24 3.71
CA GLU A 799 21.82 16.52 3.55
C GLU A 799 22.20 16.49 2.06
N PRO A 800 23.35 17.06 1.66
CA PRO A 800 23.81 16.98 0.27
C PRO A 800 24.05 15.53 -0.14
N GLU A 801 23.27 15.06 -1.11
CA GLU A 801 23.39 13.71 -1.66
C GLU A 801 23.73 13.72 -3.16
N ALA A 802 24.50 12.72 -3.57
CA ALA A 802 24.93 12.55 -4.95
C ALA A 802 23.90 11.80 -5.80
N PHE A 803 23.51 12.42 -6.91
CA PHE A 803 22.70 11.83 -7.98
C PHE A 803 23.54 11.68 -9.25
N PHE A 804 23.36 10.57 -9.95
CA PHE A 804 24.05 10.29 -11.21
C PHE A 804 23.08 10.42 -12.38
N CYS A 805 23.45 11.17 -13.41
CA CYS A 805 22.68 11.42 -14.63
C CYS A 805 23.56 11.40 -15.89
N ALA A 806 22.95 11.54 -17.07
CA ALA A 806 23.73 11.69 -18.29
C ALA A 806 24.38 13.10 -18.35
N PRO A 807 25.57 13.27 -18.94
CA PRO A 807 26.28 14.55 -18.94
C PRO A 807 25.51 15.72 -19.57
N ASP A 808 24.71 15.45 -20.60
CA ASP A 808 23.86 16.43 -21.30
C ASP A 808 22.67 16.93 -20.45
N GLU A 809 22.37 16.25 -19.34
CA GLU A 809 21.23 16.56 -18.46
C GLU A 809 21.59 17.54 -17.35
N VAL A 810 22.87 17.78 -17.10
CA VAL A 810 23.33 18.69 -16.03
C VAL A 810 22.83 20.12 -16.29
N ASP A 811 22.96 20.60 -17.52
CA ASP A 811 22.46 21.92 -17.92
C ASP A 811 20.93 22.04 -17.79
N ALA A 812 20.23 20.94 -17.97
CA ALA A 812 18.78 20.86 -17.85
C ALA A 812 18.32 20.97 -16.38
N LEU A 813 19.08 20.40 -15.44
CA LEU A 813 18.80 20.44 -14.00
C LEU A 813 19.03 21.82 -13.37
N ASN A 814 19.91 22.63 -13.96
CA ASN A 814 20.24 23.97 -13.47
C ASN A 814 19.26 25.07 -13.93
N ARG A 815 18.25 24.73 -14.74
CA ARG A 815 17.26 25.69 -15.26
C ARG A 815 15.87 25.41 -14.67
N PRO A 816 15.16 26.43 -14.16
CA PRO A 816 13.76 26.27 -13.73
C PRO A 816 12.91 25.78 -14.91
N ARG A 817 12.05 24.79 -14.66
CA ARG A 817 11.14 24.23 -15.66
C ARG A 817 9.76 24.04 -15.06
N ARG A 818 8.75 24.19 -15.91
CA ARG A 818 7.37 23.88 -15.56
C ARG A 818 7.23 22.38 -15.34
N GLU A 819 6.64 22.00 -14.21
CA GLU A 819 6.31 20.60 -13.92
C GLU A 819 5.13 20.14 -14.78
N ASP A 820 5.22 18.94 -15.35
CA ASP A 820 4.06 18.24 -15.88
C ASP A 820 3.14 17.84 -14.73
N ARG A 821 2.01 18.51 -14.62
CA ARG A 821 0.99 18.26 -13.59
C ARG A 821 -0.22 17.50 -14.11
N THR A 822 -0.06 16.60 -15.06
CA THR A 822 -1.15 15.71 -15.47
C THR A 822 -1.48 14.68 -14.36
N VAL A 823 -2.77 14.36 -14.20
CA VAL A 823 -3.24 13.35 -13.25
C VAL A 823 -3.02 11.94 -13.81
N ARG A 824 -2.41 11.06 -13.02
CA ARG A 824 -2.13 9.67 -13.41
C ARG A 824 -2.49 8.69 -12.31
N ILE A 825 -3.19 7.62 -12.68
CA ILE A 825 -3.51 6.49 -11.79
C ILE A 825 -2.52 5.36 -12.06
N LEU A 826 -1.56 5.17 -11.15
CA LEU A 826 -0.43 4.27 -11.35
C LEU A 826 -0.57 3.00 -10.50
N THR A 827 0.22 1.98 -10.85
CA THR A 827 0.33 0.79 -10.00
C THR A 827 1.52 0.94 -9.04
N GLN A 828 1.43 0.31 -7.85
CA GLN A 828 2.57 0.29 -6.92
C GLN A 828 3.81 -0.46 -7.47
N SER A 829 3.64 -1.27 -8.52
CA SER A 829 4.75 -1.95 -9.20
C SER A 829 5.43 -1.09 -10.26
N ASP A 830 4.82 0.02 -10.66
CA ASP A 830 5.38 0.92 -11.67
C ASP A 830 6.78 1.39 -11.24
N PRO A 831 7.78 1.36 -12.14
CA PRO A 831 9.15 1.80 -11.83
C PRO A 831 9.21 3.18 -11.17
N TYR A 832 8.39 4.14 -11.62
CA TYR A 832 8.33 5.48 -11.06
C TYR A 832 7.82 5.46 -9.61
N VAL A 833 6.68 4.79 -9.37
CA VAL A 833 6.09 4.69 -8.03
C VAL A 833 7.00 3.92 -7.08
N SER A 834 7.67 2.88 -7.56
CA SER A 834 8.56 2.06 -6.75
C SER A 834 9.75 2.85 -6.19
N ARG A 835 10.21 3.88 -6.91
CA ARG A 835 11.27 4.81 -6.50
C ARG A 835 10.82 5.70 -5.34
N PHE A 836 9.58 6.18 -5.36
CA PHE A 836 9.00 7.07 -4.36
C PHE A 836 8.03 6.36 -3.41
N ILE A 837 8.12 5.03 -3.30
CA ILE A 837 7.12 4.21 -2.59
C ILE A 837 6.99 4.60 -1.11
N TRP A 838 8.05 5.14 -0.52
CA TRP A 838 8.04 5.62 0.87
C TRP A 838 7.26 6.92 1.01
N GLU A 839 7.41 7.88 0.09
CA GLU A 839 6.65 9.12 0.03
C GLU A 839 5.16 8.80 -0.15
N VAL A 840 4.83 7.93 -1.11
CA VAL A 840 3.47 7.44 -1.37
C VAL A 840 2.86 6.82 -0.11
N ARG A 841 3.60 5.94 0.57
CA ARG A 841 3.12 5.28 1.80
C ARG A 841 3.04 6.20 3.01
N SER A 842 3.78 7.30 3.01
CA SER A 842 3.71 8.33 4.07
C SER A 842 2.47 9.21 3.91
N VAL A 843 2.04 9.45 2.67
CA VAL A 843 0.89 10.31 2.37
C VAL A 843 -0.42 9.53 2.32
N LEU A 844 -0.43 8.35 1.67
CA LEU A 844 -1.66 7.61 1.35
C LEU A 844 -1.91 6.39 2.26
N ASP A 845 -1.10 6.23 3.30
CA ASP A 845 -1.00 5.05 4.17
C ASP A 845 -0.66 3.75 3.42
N ARG A 846 -0.36 2.66 4.14
CA ARG A 846 -0.08 1.36 3.51
C ARG A 846 -1.38 0.62 3.17
N GLY A 847 -1.45 0.07 1.97
CA GLY A 847 -2.57 -0.76 1.50
C GLY A 847 -2.36 -1.24 0.08
N TRP A 848 -3.26 -2.11 -0.40
CA TRP A 848 -3.29 -2.56 -1.80
C TRP A 848 -4.22 -1.62 -2.58
N TYR A 849 -3.68 -0.55 -3.16
CA TYR A 849 -4.43 0.44 -3.93
C TYR A 849 -3.60 0.92 -5.12
N LEU A 850 -4.27 1.58 -6.07
CA LEU A 850 -3.61 2.32 -7.16
C LEU A 850 -3.39 3.77 -6.69
N PRO A 851 -2.15 4.22 -6.46
CA PRO A 851 -1.91 5.63 -6.11
C PRO A 851 -2.24 6.55 -7.28
N ILE A 852 -2.79 7.71 -6.93
CA ILE A 852 -3.12 8.79 -7.85
C ILE A 852 -2.06 9.87 -7.67
N PHE A 853 -1.42 10.25 -8.77
CA PHE A 853 -0.41 11.29 -8.81
C PHE A 853 -0.92 12.50 -9.59
N LYS A 854 -0.54 13.68 -9.14
CA LYS A 854 -0.64 14.95 -9.88
C LYS A 854 0.78 15.45 -10.05
N GLY A 855 1.34 15.26 -11.25
CA GLY A 855 2.78 15.40 -11.47
C GLY A 855 3.58 14.48 -10.55
N VAL A 856 4.48 15.03 -9.74
CA VAL A 856 5.29 14.22 -8.81
C VAL A 856 4.60 13.96 -7.46
N ASP A 857 3.47 14.62 -7.19
CA ASP A 857 2.81 14.59 -5.88
C ASP A 857 1.77 13.46 -5.81
N PRO A 858 1.83 12.56 -4.80
CA PRO A 858 0.75 11.62 -4.54
C PRO A 858 -0.44 12.35 -3.90
N ILE A 859 -1.58 12.39 -4.59
CA ILE A 859 -2.76 13.16 -4.18
C ILE A 859 -3.93 12.30 -3.68
N GLY A 860 -3.93 11.01 -4.00
CA GLY A 860 -5.09 10.16 -3.72
C GLY A 860 -4.84 8.68 -3.98
N LYS A 861 -5.87 7.86 -3.77
CA LYS A 861 -5.80 6.40 -3.98
C LYS A 861 -7.10 5.82 -4.49
N VAL A 862 -7.00 4.81 -5.35
CA VAL A 862 -8.12 4.00 -5.82
C VAL A 862 -8.01 2.59 -5.27
N LEU A 863 -8.97 2.19 -4.42
CA LEU A 863 -9.06 0.83 -3.92
C LEU A 863 -10.01 0.02 -4.80
N MET A 864 -9.45 -0.62 -5.83
CA MET A 864 -10.21 -1.47 -6.75
C MET A 864 -9.60 -2.86 -6.91
N PHE A 865 -10.45 -3.85 -7.20
CA PHE A 865 -10.03 -5.18 -7.61
C PHE A 865 -11.08 -5.83 -8.50
N LYS A 866 -10.62 -6.73 -9.38
CA LYS A 866 -11.49 -7.52 -10.24
C LYS A 866 -12.14 -8.64 -9.43
N VAL A 867 -13.47 -8.65 -9.36
CA VAL A 867 -14.27 -9.71 -8.74
C VAL A 867 -15.04 -10.42 -9.83
N ASN A 868 -14.63 -11.65 -10.15
CA ASN A 868 -15.21 -12.42 -11.25
C ASN A 868 -15.21 -11.63 -12.58
N ASP A 869 -16.36 -11.07 -12.94
CA ASP A 869 -16.66 -10.42 -14.22
C ASP A 869 -16.92 -8.91 -14.09
N TYR A 870 -16.72 -8.29 -12.91
CA TYR A 870 -16.85 -6.84 -12.71
C TYR A 870 -15.68 -6.26 -11.87
N LEU A 871 -15.54 -4.94 -11.90
CA LEU A 871 -14.63 -4.21 -11.02
C LEU A 871 -15.35 -3.76 -9.75
N GLU A 872 -14.86 -4.20 -8.60
CA GLU A 872 -15.30 -3.69 -7.30
C GLU A 872 -14.37 -2.56 -6.88
N ILE A 873 -14.91 -1.35 -6.82
CA ILE A 873 -14.26 -0.15 -6.32
C ILE A 873 -14.79 0.08 -4.91
N LYS A 874 -14.02 -0.34 -3.91
CA LYS A 874 -14.43 -0.22 -2.52
C LYS A 874 -14.41 1.22 -2.06
N ASP A 875 -13.37 1.96 -2.43
CA ASP A 875 -13.19 3.34 -1.98
C ASP A 875 -12.31 4.13 -2.96
N LEU A 876 -12.61 5.42 -3.10
CA LEU A 876 -11.89 6.37 -3.94
C LEU A 876 -11.51 7.57 -3.10
N HIS A 877 -10.22 7.90 -3.02
CA HIS A 877 -9.74 9.06 -2.28
C HIS A 877 -9.16 10.07 -3.24
N VAL A 878 -9.83 11.19 -3.44
CA VAL A 878 -9.41 12.26 -4.37
C VAL A 878 -9.82 13.63 -3.80
N PRO A 879 -8.94 14.63 -3.82
CA PRO A 879 -9.31 16.00 -3.45
C PRO A 879 -10.25 16.64 -4.48
N THR A 880 -11.21 17.44 -4.00
CA THR A 880 -12.26 18.08 -4.82
C THR A 880 -11.67 18.95 -5.94
N ALA A 881 -10.58 19.67 -5.68
CA ALA A 881 -9.91 20.50 -6.66
C ALA A 881 -9.40 19.76 -7.92
N TYR A 882 -9.16 18.44 -7.80
CA TYR A 882 -8.64 17.60 -8.90
C TYR A 882 -9.66 16.59 -9.41
N LEU A 883 -10.92 16.70 -8.99
CA LEU A 883 -11.97 15.71 -9.27
C LEU A 883 -12.21 15.52 -10.77
N ASP A 884 -12.29 16.59 -11.55
CA ASP A 884 -12.59 16.51 -12.98
C ASP A 884 -11.44 15.86 -13.77
N GLU A 885 -10.19 16.24 -13.49
CA GLU A 885 -9.01 15.62 -14.10
C GLU A 885 -8.86 14.15 -13.70
N PHE A 886 -9.15 13.84 -12.43
CA PHE A 886 -9.21 12.46 -11.97
C PHE A 886 -10.27 11.66 -12.73
N CYS A 887 -11.47 12.21 -12.94
CA CYS A 887 -12.54 11.52 -13.66
C CYS A 887 -12.11 11.17 -15.09
N GLN A 888 -11.38 12.05 -15.78
CA GLN A 888 -10.82 11.75 -17.11
C GLN A 888 -9.82 10.59 -17.07
N ALA A 889 -8.85 10.62 -16.15
CA ALA A 889 -7.88 9.53 -15.99
C ALA A 889 -8.55 8.21 -15.54
N PHE A 890 -9.62 8.30 -14.76
CA PHE A 890 -10.37 7.17 -14.27
C PHE A 890 -11.24 6.55 -15.35
N GLU A 891 -11.89 7.35 -16.19
CA GLU A 891 -12.63 6.89 -17.36
C GLU A 891 -11.72 6.09 -18.31
N LEU A 892 -10.54 6.63 -18.64
CA LEU A 892 -9.54 5.93 -19.47
C LEU A 892 -9.15 4.56 -18.89
N LEU A 893 -8.95 4.48 -17.57
CA LEU A 893 -8.63 3.23 -16.88
C LEU A 893 -9.79 2.22 -16.94
N LEU A 894 -11.01 2.68 -16.72
CA LEU A 894 -12.20 1.83 -16.73
C LEU A 894 -12.52 1.32 -18.15
N ASP A 895 -12.35 2.16 -19.18
CA ASP A 895 -12.56 1.79 -20.59
C ASP A 895 -11.56 0.71 -21.03
N ASN A 896 -10.31 0.84 -20.58
CA ASN A 896 -9.29 -0.18 -20.77
C ASN A 896 -9.65 -1.52 -20.09
N HIS A 897 -10.27 -1.48 -18.90
CA HIS A 897 -10.78 -2.71 -18.27
C HIS A 897 -11.97 -3.31 -19.03
N ALA A 898 -12.83 -2.48 -19.62
CA ALA A 898 -13.95 -2.93 -20.46
C ALA A 898 -13.44 -3.74 -21.67
N ALA A 899 -12.34 -3.32 -22.29
CA ALA A 899 -11.68 -4.04 -23.38
C ALA A 899 -11.23 -5.47 -22.98
N GLN A 900 -10.98 -5.74 -21.69
CA GLN A 900 -10.66 -7.08 -21.16
C GLN A 900 -11.87 -7.86 -20.65
N LEU A 901 -13.04 -7.61 -21.25
CA LEU A 901 -14.30 -8.23 -20.89
C LEU A 901 -14.81 -7.87 -19.48
N VAL A 902 -14.30 -6.80 -18.84
CA VAL A 902 -14.75 -6.33 -17.51
C VAL A 902 -15.30 -4.91 -17.61
N ASP A 903 -16.56 -4.83 -18.01
CA ASP A 903 -17.25 -3.60 -18.42
C ASP A 903 -18.26 -3.09 -17.38
N VAL A 904 -18.45 -3.83 -16.29
CA VAL A 904 -19.25 -3.37 -15.14
C VAL A 904 -18.32 -2.94 -14.02
N SER A 905 -18.60 -1.76 -13.45
CA SER A 905 -17.87 -1.23 -12.30
C SER A 905 -18.84 -0.82 -11.20
N VAL A 906 -18.53 -1.20 -9.97
CA VAL A 906 -19.38 -0.96 -8.79
C VAL A 906 -18.59 -0.17 -7.76
N LEU A 907 -19.09 1.00 -7.40
CA LEU A 907 -18.50 1.94 -6.46
C LEU A 907 -19.31 1.95 -5.14
N SER A 908 -18.63 1.80 -4.00
CA SER A 908 -19.28 1.73 -2.66
C SER A 908 -19.01 2.93 -1.76
N ASN A 909 -17.80 3.51 -1.82
CA ASN A 909 -17.41 4.65 -1.00
C ASN A 909 -16.57 5.66 -1.81
N PHE A 910 -16.63 6.92 -1.39
CA PHE A 910 -15.79 8.01 -1.89
C PHE A 910 -15.33 8.85 -0.69
N ASN A 911 -14.03 9.10 -0.57
CA ASN A 911 -13.38 9.74 0.57
C ASN A 911 -13.77 9.12 1.92
N SER A 912 -13.93 7.79 1.97
CA SER A 912 -14.43 7.03 3.14
C SER A 912 -15.92 7.23 3.48
N GLU A 913 -16.62 8.07 2.73
CA GLU A 913 -18.05 8.30 2.89
C GLU A 913 -18.87 7.37 1.97
N PRO A 914 -20.04 6.89 2.41
CA PRO A 914 -20.95 6.13 1.55
C PRO A 914 -21.43 6.96 0.35
N ILE A 915 -21.69 6.32 -0.79
CA ILE A 915 -22.20 7.01 -1.99
C ILE A 915 -23.51 7.76 -1.75
N THR A 916 -24.31 7.35 -0.76
CA THR A 916 -25.57 7.99 -0.39
C THR A 916 -25.40 9.37 0.23
N SER A 917 -24.22 9.68 0.81
CA SER A 917 -23.91 10.99 1.41
C SER A 917 -23.10 11.92 0.51
N LEU A 918 -22.82 11.51 -0.74
CA LEU A 918 -22.09 12.35 -1.70
C LEU A 918 -22.78 13.70 -1.93
N ASP A 919 -21.96 14.75 -1.97
CA ASP A 919 -22.35 16.06 -2.43
C ASP A 919 -22.75 16.05 -3.91
N GLU A 920 -23.53 17.04 -4.33
CA GLU A 920 -24.09 17.11 -5.68
C GLU A 920 -23.00 17.25 -6.75
N THR A 921 -21.92 17.99 -6.47
CA THR A 921 -20.83 18.20 -7.43
C THR A 921 -20.04 16.91 -7.70
N THR A 922 -19.70 16.16 -6.65
CA THR A 922 -19.03 14.86 -6.78
C THR A 922 -19.92 13.84 -7.49
N ARG A 923 -21.22 13.84 -7.19
CA ARG A 923 -22.17 12.95 -7.86
C ARG A 923 -22.24 13.22 -9.36
N GLU A 924 -22.41 14.48 -9.77
CA GLU A 924 -22.47 14.86 -11.18
C GLU A 924 -21.18 14.50 -11.95
N ALA A 925 -20.02 14.65 -11.32
CA ALA A 925 -18.74 14.27 -11.93
C ALA A 925 -18.65 12.76 -12.21
N LEU A 926 -19.07 11.93 -11.24
CA LEU A 926 -19.09 10.47 -11.39
C LEU A 926 -20.19 10.01 -12.37
N GLU A 927 -21.34 10.69 -12.41
CA GLU A 927 -22.40 10.39 -13.38
C GLU A 927 -21.97 10.67 -14.82
N ARG A 928 -21.13 11.69 -15.03
CA ARG A 928 -20.58 12.05 -16.35
C ARG A 928 -19.74 10.95 -16.98
N ILE A 929 -18.96 10.23 -16.17
CA ILE A 929 -18.19 9.06 -16.62
C ILE A 929 -19.03 7.76 -16.62
N GLY A 930 -20.36 7.87 -16.47
CA GLY A 930 -21.31 6.78 -16.68
C GLY A 930 -21.73 5.98 -15.44
N PHE A 931 -21.39 6.41 -14.22
CA PHE A 931 -21.96 5.81 -13.01
C PHE A 931 -23.41 6.25 -12.81
N LYS A 932 -24.25 5.37 -12.25
CA LYS A 932 -25.62 5.69 -11.84
C LYS A 932 -25.83 5.23 -10.41
N VAL A 933 -26.48 6.05 -9.59
CA VAL A 933 -26.81 5.71 -8.20
C VAL A 933 -27.86 4.59 -8.20
N THR A 934 -27.63 3.52 -7.43
CA THR A 934 -28.60 2.45 -7.21
C THR A 934 -28.45 1.87 -5.81
N GLY A 935 -29.43 2.16 -4.94
CA GLY A 935 -29.38 1.76 -3.53
C GLY A 935 -28.21 2.44 -2.80
N GLU A 936 -27.35 1.64 -2.17
CA GLU A 936 -26.16 2.11 -1.45
C GLU A 936 -24.89 2.20 -2.32
N ARG A 937 -24.99 1.95 -3.64
CA ARG A 937 -23.83 1.86 -4.54
C ARG A 937 -24.04 2.68 -5.81
N MET A 938 -22.95 2.99 -6.50
CA MET A 938 -22.95 3.55 -7.84
C MET A 938 -22.47 2.51 -8.85
N ILE A 939 -23.18 2.33 -9.97
CA ILE A 939 -22.89 1.27 -10.95
C ILE A 939 -22.74 1.86 -12.35
N ARG A 940 -21.65 1.50 -13.04
CA ARG A 940 -21.38 1.83 -14.44
C ARG A 940 -21.53 0.58 -15.32
N GLY A 941 -22.17 0.72 -16.49
CA GLY A 941 -22.23 -0.32 -17.53
C GLY A 941 -23.22 -1.47 -17.25
N ALA A 942 -24.17 -1.31 -16.34
CA ALA A 942 -25.17 -2.32 -15.98
C ALA A 942 -26.51 -1.72 -15.53
N VAL A 943 -27.61 -2.45 -15.76
CA VAL A 943 -28.95 -2.19 -15.24
C VAL A 943 -29.16 -2.98 -13.94
N VAL A 944 -29.75 -2.36 -12.92
CA VAL A 944 -30.01 -3.00 -11.63
C VAL A 944 -31.51 -3.09 -11.40
N ASP A 945 -32.05 -4.29 -11.62
CA ASP A 945 -33.44 -4.66 -11.33
C ASP A 945 -33.45 -6.10 -10.77
N PRO A 946 -32.98 -6.29 -9.52
CA PRO A 946 -32.82 -7.62 -8.96
C PRO A 946 -34.20 -8.23 -8.73
N GLN A 947 -34.42 -9.42 -9.28
CA GLN A 947 -35.61 -10.23 -9.02
C GLN A 947 -35.25 -11.36 -8.05
N PRO A 948 -36.19 -11.84 -7.22
CA PRO A 948 -35.99 -13.05 -6.43
C PRO A 948 -35.54 -14.22 -7.30
N ARG A 949 -34.45 -14.90 -6.87
CA ARG A 949 -33.84 -16.03 -7.59
C ARG A 949 -34.85 -17.09 -8.02
N GLU A 950 -35.81 -17.35 -7.15
CA GLU A 950 -36.87 -18.33 -7.37
C GLU A 950 -37.66 -18.06 -8.66
N ILE A 951 -37.89 -16.79 -9.02
CA ILE A 951 -38.63 -16.40 -10.22
C ILE A 951 -37.84 -16.77 -11.48
N ALA A 952 -36.54 -16.48 -11.50
CA ALA A 952 -35.67 -16.84 -12.61
C ALA A 952 -35.54 -18.37 -12.76
N GLU A 953 -35.44 -19.10 -11.66
CA GLU A 953 -35.34 -20.57 -11.67
C GLU A 953 -36.68 -21.23 -12.07
N ARG A 954 -37.84 -20.69 -11.68
CA ARG A 954 -39.15 -21.14 -12.17
C ARG A 954 -39.27 -20.99 -13.69
N ALA A 955 -38.87 -19.83 -14.23
CA ALA A 955 -38.87 -19.59 -15.68
C ALA A 955 -37.95 -20.58 -16.41
N LEU A 956 -36.77 -20.84 -15.85
CA LEU A 956 -35.82 -21.82 -16.37
C LEU A 956 -36.46 -23.21 -16.45
N PHE A 957 -37.04 -23.71 -15.35
CA PHE A 957 -37.63 -25.04 -15.33
C PHE A 957 -38.86 -25.16 -16.23
N HIS A 958 -39.64 -24.10 -16.40
CA HIS A 958 -40.76 -24.04 -17.34
C HIS A 958 -40.27 -24.16 -18.79
N ARG A 959 -39.23 -23.41 -19.17
CA ARG A 959 -38.65 -23.44 -20.53
C ARG A 959 -37.99 -24.77 -20.88
N HIS A 960 -37.40 -25.44 -19.89
CA HIS A 960 -36.73 -26.74 -20.06
C HIS A 960 -37.66 -27.96 -19.86
N ASN A 961 -38.98 -27.75 -19.77
CA ASN A 961 -40.01 -28.78 -19.63
C ASN A 961 -39.89 -29.63 -18.35
N LEU A 962 -39.30 -29.09 -17.28
CA LEU A 962 -39.17 -29.77 -15.97
C LEU A 962 -40.34 -29.42 -15.02
N HIS A 963 -40.97 -28.27 -15.26
CA HIS A 963 -42.13 -27.79 -14.52
C HIS A 963 -43.37 -28.66 -14.81
N GLN A 964 -44.20 -28.93 -13.79
CA GLN A 964 -45.33 -29.85 -13.92
C GLN A 964 -46.34 -29.49 -15.01
N SER A 965 -46.51 -28.21 -15.35
CA SER A 965 -47.41 -27.75 -16.42
C SER A 965 -46.82 -27.87 -17.85
N THR A 966 -45.52 -28.14 -17.96
CA THR A 966 -44.77 -28.16 -19.24
C THR A 966 -44.19 -29.51 -19.60
N ARG A 967 -44.36 -30.50 -18.72
CA ARG A 967 -43.92 -31.87 -18.99
C ARG A 967 -44.69 -32.43 -20.17
N MET A 968 -44.00 -33.22 -20.98
CA MET A 968 -44.59 -33.88 -22.12
C MET A 968 -45.39 -35.11 -21.67
N GLU A 969 -46.43 -35.46 -22.43
CA GLU A 969 -47.29 -36.60 -22.09
C GLU A 969 -46.52 -37.93 -21.99
N ASN A 970 -45.50 -38.12 -22.83
CA ASN A 970 -44.71 -39.34 -22.91
C ASN A 970 -43.22 -39.10 -23.23
N GLU A 971 -42.42 -40.14 -23.04
CA GLU A 971 -40.97 -40.15 -23.25
C GLU A 971 -40.55 -39.86 -24.71
N ASN A 972 -41.34 -40.26 -25.71
CA ASN A 972 -41.04 -40.04 -27.12
C ASN A 972 -41.16 -38.55 -27.52
N LEU A 973 -42.15 -37.85 -26.98
CA LEU A 973 -42.32 -36.40 -27.20
C LEU A 973 -41.24 -35.61 -26.46
N ALA A 974 -40.87 -36.04 -25.24
CA ALA A 974 -39.78 -35.44 -24.48
C ALA A 974 -38.43 -35.60 -25.21
N LEU A 975 -38.16 -36.78 -25.78
CA LEU A 975 -36.96 -37.06 -26.55
C LEU A 975 -36.80 -36.13 -27.77
N LYS A 976 -37.90 -35.77 -28.45
CA LYS A 976 -37.86 -34.85 -29.61
C LYS A 976 -37.58 -33.39 -29.25
N LYS A 977 -37.70 -33.02 -27.97
CA LYS A 977 -37.52 -31.64 -27.47
C LYS A 977 -36.15 -31.39 -26.85
N VAL A 978 -35.31 -32.41 -26.73
CA VAL A 978 -33.97 -32.32 -26.15
C VAL A 978 -32.95 -32.76 -27.20
N ASP A 979 -31.96 -31.91 -27.46
CA ASP A 979 -30.97 -32.16 -28.52
C ASP A 979 -30.05 -33.36 -28.20
N GLU A 980 -29.69 -33.53 -26.92
CA GLU A 980 -28.83 -34.62 -26.44
C GLU A 980 -29.22 -35.09 -25.03
N ILE A 981 -29.14 -36.41 -24.79
CA ILE A 981 -29.52 -37.01 -23.51
C ILE A 981 -28.47 -38.03 -23.07
N ARG A 982 -28.14 -38.03 -21.77
CA ARG A 982 -27.13 -38.92 -21.21
C ARG A 982 -27.69 -40.24 -20.68
N ASP A 983 -28.81 -40.20 -19.97
CA ASP A 983 -29.44 -41.35 -19.33
C ASP A 983 -30.96 -41.17 -19.12
N ASP A 984 -31.61 -42.24 -18.65
CA ASP A 984 -33.03 -42.26 -18.33
C ASP A 984 -33.43 -41.24 -17.25
N PHE A 985 -32.54 -40.96 -16.29
CA PHE A 985 -32.81 -40.01 -15.20
C PHE A 985 -33.01 -38.59 -15.74
N ALA A 986 -32.16 -38.15 -16.68
CA ALA A 986 -32.28 -36.85 -17.32
C ALA A 986 -33.58 -36.71 -18.14
N LEU A 987 -34.03 -37.78 -18.81
CA LEU A 987 -35.23 -37.73 -19.64
C LEU A 987 -36.53 -37.82 -18.81
N ARG A 988 -36.55 -38.65 -17.75
CA ARG A 988 -37.74 -38.88 -16.91
C ARG A 988 -38.34 -37.60 -16.34
N GLY A 989 -37.49 -36.64 -15.96
CA GLY A 989 -37.93 -35.36 -15.39
C GLY A 989 -38.80 -34.51 -16.33
N ARG A 990 -38.77 -34.78 -17.64
CA ARG A 990 -39.43 -34.00 -18.70
C ARG A 990 -40.74 -34.60 -19.20
N CYS A 991 -41.18 -35.72 -18.65
CA CYS A 991 -42.41 -36.40 -19.06
C CYS A 991 -43.29 -36.78 -17.87
N GLU A 992 -44.59 -36.90 -18.10
CA GLU A 992 -45.54 -37.37 -17.09
C GLU A 992 -45.47 -38.89 -16.94
N LEU A 993 -45.61 -39.61 -18.05
CA LEU A 993 -45.47 -41.06 -18.15
C LEU A 993 -44.09 -41.43 -18.71
N TYR A 994 -43.48 -42.48 -18.16
CA TYR A 994 -42.22 -43.06 -18.65
C TYR A 994 -42.33 -44.57 -18.60
N ARG A 995 -42.37 -45.23 -19.76
CA ARG A 995 -42.61 -46.68 -19.87
C ARG A 995 -41.46 -47.42 -20.54
N VAL A 996 -40.77 -46.77 -21.47
CA VAL A 996 -39.69 -47.33 -22.29
C VAL A 996 -38.36 -46.70 -21.90
N ASP A 997 -37.31 -47.51 -21.77
CA ASP A 997 -35.96 -47.05 -21.45
C ASP A 997 -35.25 -46.44 -22.67
N LEU A 998 -34.24 -45.60 -22.41
CA LEU A 998 -33.50 -44.86 -23.43
C LEU A 998 -32.84 -45.79 -24.45
N LYS A 999 -32.38 -46.98 -24.02
CA LYS A 999 -31.76 -47.96 -24.90
C LYS A 999 -32.75 -48.52 -25.93
N SER A 1000 -33.99 -48.80 -25.52
CA SER A 1000 -35.04 -49.25 -26.46
C SER A 1000 -35.48 -48.10 -27.37
N MET A 1001 -35.58 -46.87 -26.83
CA MET A 1001 -35.89 -45.67 -27.62
C MET A 1001 -34.82 -45.35 -28.66
N ALA A 1002 -33.54 -45.58 -28.35
CA ALA A 1002 -32.42 -45.37 -29.26
C ALA A 1002 -32.55 -46.23 -30.52
N SER A 1003 -33.03 -47.48 -30.38
CA SER A 1003 -33.33 -48.35 -31.53
C SER A 1003 -34.51 -47.87 -32.36
N ALA A 1004 -35.56 -47.33 -31.72
CA ALA A 1004 -36.76 -46.86 -32.43
C ALA A 1004 -36.51 -45.56 -33.21
N ASN A 1005 -35.70 -44.65 -32.64
CA ASN A 1005 -35.43 -43.32 -33.21
C ASN A 1005 -34.06 -43.21 -33.90
N ARG A 1006 -33.35 -44.33 -34.10
CA ARG A 1006 -32.01 -44.38 -34.74
C ARG A 1006 -31.01 -43.40 -34.13
N LEU A 1007 -30.96 -43.35 -32.80
CA LEU A 1007 -30.01 -42.51 -32.08
C LEU A 1007 -28.62 -43.15 -32.08
N HIS A 1008 -27.60 -42.29 -32.08
CA HIS A 1008 -26.21 -42.68 -32.00
C HIS A 1008 -25.64 -42.22 -30.65
N GLN A 1009 -24.64 -42.94 -30.16
CA GLN A 1009 -23.93 -42.62 -28.93
C GLN A 1009 -22.57 -42.01 -29.28
N GLY A 1010 -22.31 -40.79 -28.80
CA GLY A 1010 -21.09 -40.05 -29.07
C GLY A 1010 -20.73 -39.10 -27.93
N ILE A 1011 -19.69 -38.28 -28.12
CA ILE A 1011 -19.24 -37.32 -27.09
C ILE A 1011 -19.71 -35.91 -27.44
N ASN A 1012 -20.40 -35.24 -26.51
CA ASN A 1012 -20.85 -33.87 -26.68
C ASN A 1012 -19.72 -32.83 -26.51
N LEU A 1013 -20.00 -31.54 -26.74
CA LEU A 1013 -19.02 -30.46 -26.59
C LEU A 1013 -18.39 -30.37 -25.19
N ARG A 1014 -19.04 -30.92 -24.16
CA ARG A 1014 -18.57 -30.93 -22.75
C ARG A 1014 -17.74 -32.16 -22.38
N GLY A 1015 -17.55 -33.11 -23.29
CA GLY A 1015 -16.77 -34.33 -23.04
C GLY A 1015 -17.56 -35.48 -22.39
N HIS A 1016 -18.89 -35.39 -22.34
CA HIS A 1016 -19.76 -36.47 -21.83
C HIS A 1016 -20.30 -37.33 -22.97
N GLN A 1017 -20.46 -38.63 -22.69
CA GLN A 1017 -21.10 -39.57 -23.62
C GLN A 1017 -22.62 -39.39 -23.59
N VAL A 1018 -23.23 -39.15 -24.75
CA VAL A 1018 -24.65 -38.83 -24.91
C VAL A 1018 -25.25 -39.57 -26.10
N TRP A 1019 -26.58 -39.72 -26.08
CA TRP A 1019 -27.40 -40.18 -27.19
C TRP A 1019 -28.01 -38.98 -27.92
N ALA A 1020 -27.85 -38.93 -29.24
CA ALA A 1020 -28.41 -37.89 -30.09
C ALA A 1020 -28.60 -38.39 -31.55
N PRO A 1021 -29.36 -37.67 -32.39
CA PRO A 1021 -29.43 -37.92 -33.83
C PRO A 1021 -28.06 -37.76 -34.51
N TYR A 1022 -27.86 -38.41 -35.66
CA TYR A 1022 -26.60 -38.33 -36.41
C TYR A 1022 -26.24 -36.88 -36.81
N GLU A 1023 -27.24 -36.10 -37.24
CA GLU A 1023 -27.08 -34.68 -37.61
C GLU A 1023 -26.51 -33.81 -36.47
N HIS A 1024 -26.86 -34.12 -35.21
CA HIS A 1024 -26.32 -33.42 -34.05
C HIS A 1024 -24.80 -33.59 -33.93
N PHE A 1025 -24.29 -34.79 -34.19
CA PHE A 1025 -22.85 -35.06 -34.16
C PHE A 1025 -22.12 -34.42 -35.35
N GLN A 1026 -22.77 -34.28 -36.51
CA GLN A 1026 -22.21 -33.51 -37.64
C GLN A 1026 -22.03 -32.03 -37.26
N ASN A 1027 -23.03 -31.42 -36.63
CA ASN A 1027 -22.96 -30.03 -36.17
C ASN A 1027 -21.88 -29.85 -35.09
N ILE A 1028 -21.79 -30.77 -34.12
CA ILE A 1028 -20.75 -30.74 -33.08
C ILE A 1028 -19.35 -30.88 -33.69
N LEU A 1029 -19.18 -31.76 -34.68
CA LEU A 1029 -17.90 -31.93 -35.38
C LEU A 1029 -17.52 -30.64 -36.13
N ALA A 1030 -18.49 -30.01 -36.80
CA ALA A 1030 -18.29 -28.72 -37.48
C ALA A 1030 -17.88 -27.62 -36.50
N ILE A 1031 -18.51 -27.55 -35.32
CA ILE A 1031 -18.14 -26.61 -34.25
C ILE A 1031 -16.70 -26.84 -33.77
N ARG A 1032 -16.30 -28.11 -33.56
CA ARG A 1032 -14.97 -28.46 -33.04
C ARG A 1032 -13.85 -28.10 -34.00
N ASN A 1033 -14.08 -28.25 -35.31
CA ASN A 1033 -13.14 -27.96 -36.38
C ASN A 1033 -11.73 -28.54 -36.12
N LEU A 1034 -11.68 -29.79 -35.68
CA LEU A 1034 -10.44 -30.53 -35.48
C LEU A 1034 -10.24 -31.49 -36.64
N PRO A 1035 -9.07 -31.56 -37.28
CA PRO A 1035 -8.79 -32.61 -38.25
C PRO A 1035 -8.79 -33.98 -37.57
N ALA A 1036 -9.13 -35.02 -38.33
CA ALA A 1036 -8.91 -36.38 -37.90
C ALA A 1036 -7.40 -36.65 -37.83
N ASP A 1037 -6.97 -37.46 -36.86
CA ASP A 1037 -5.59 -37.91 -36.76
C ASP A 1037 -5.22 -38.73 -38.01
N GLU A 1038 -4.18 -38.31 -38.73
CA GLU A 1038 -3.74 -38.93 -39.99
C GLU A 1038 -3.37 -40.40 -39.80
N GLU A 1039 -2.80 -40.77 -38.64
CA GLU A 1039 -2.44 -42.15 -38.32
C GLU A 1039 -3.68 -43.06 -38.12
N LEU A 1040 -4.86 -42.46 -37.93
CA LEU A 1040 -6.11 -43.17 -37.67
C LEU A 1040 -7.10 -43.05 -38.84
N TRP A 1041 -6.66 -42.55 -40.00
CA TRP A 1041 -7.54 -42.32 -41.14
C TRP A 1041 -8.16 -43.61 -41.71
N ASP A 1042 -7.40 -44.72 -41.69
CA ASP A 1042 -7.87 -46.05 -42.08
C ASP A 1042 -9.12 -46.49 -41.31
N LEU A 1043 -9.24 -46.11 -40.03
CA LEU A 1043 -10.43 -46.38 -39.21
C LEU A 1043 -11.63 -45.54 -39.65
N VAL A 1044 -11.40 -44.26 -39.95
CA VAL A 1044 -12.45 -43.34 -40.42
C VAL A 1044 -12.98 -43.80 -41.78
N GLU A 1045 -12.12 -44.24 -42.68
CA GLU A 1045 -12.51 -44.79 -43.98
C GLU A 1045 -13.25 -46.13 -43.83
N PHE A 1046 -12.74 -47.06 -43.01
CA PHE A 1046 -13.39 -48.34 -42.78
C PHE A 1046 -14.81 -48.19 -42.24
N PHE A 1047 -14.99 -47.36 -41.20
CA PHE A 1047 -16.30 -47.13 -40.57
C PHE A 1047 -17.24 -46.21 -41.37
N SER A 1048 -16.82 -45.73 -42.54
CA SER A 1048 -17.69 -45.08 -43.52
C SER A 1048 -18.54 -46.09 -44.29
N ASN A 1049 -17.94 -47.25 -44.59
CA ASN A 1049 -18.53 -48.29 -45.45
C ASN A 1049 -19.00 -49.52 -44.65
N HIS A 1050 -18.47 -49.76 -43.45
CA HIS A 1050 -18.77 -50.92 -42.61
C HIS A 1050 -19.08 -50.48 -41.17
N SER A 1051 -19.96 -51.19 -40.45
CA SER A 1051 -20.34 -50.82 -39.08
C SER A 1051 -19.88 -51.79 -37.99
N ASP A 1052 -19.45 -53.00 -38.36
CA ASP A 1052 -19.09 -54.05 -37.40
C ASP A 1052 -17.61 -53.95 -36.97
N PRO A 1053 -17.30 -53.71 -35.68
CA PRO A 1053 -15.93 -53.67 -35.19
C PRO A 1053 -15.20 -55.02 -35.25
N ASN A 1054 -15.89 -56.16 -35.33
CA ASN A 1054 -15.24 -57.47 -35.39
C ASN A 1054 -14.50 -57.67 -36.71
N LEU A 1055 -15.07 -57.21 -37.83
CA LEU A 1055 -14.44 -57.26 -39.15
C LEU A 1055 -13.11 -56.50 -39.18
N PHE A 1056 -13.04 -55.33 -38.52
CA PHE A 1056 -11.80 -54.56 -38.43
C PHE A 1056 -10.75 -55.26 -37.56
N LYS A 1057 -11.16 -55.78 -36.40
CA LYS A 1057 -10.26 -56.50 -35.48
C LYS A 1057 -9.66 -57.76 -36.12
N GLU A 1058 -10.46 -58.53 -36.86
CA GLU A 1058 -10.00 -59.73 -37.56
C GLU A 1058 -9.02 -59.39 -38.69
N ARG A 1059 -9.31 -58.34 -39.47
CA ARG A 1059 -8.44 -57.87 -40.57
C ARG A 1059 -7.07 -57.40 -40.08
N HIS A 1060 -6.99 -56.82 -38.89
CA HIS A 1060 -5.76 -56.25 -38.32
C HIS A 1060 -5.20 -57.06 -37.13
N ALA A 1061 -5.75 -58.25 -36.85
CA ALA A 1061 -5.36 -59.11 -35.73
C ALA A 1061 -5.29 -58.41 -34.36
N LEU A 1062 -6.25 -57.50 -34.08
CA LEU A 1062 -6.27 -56.68 -32.86
C LEU A 1062 -7.08 -57.32 -31.73
N SER A 1063 -6.58 -57.23 -30.50
CA SER A 1063 -7.39 -57.53 -29.31
C SER A 1063 -8.43 -56.44 -29.03
N GLN A 1064 -9.45 -56.78 -28.21
CA GLN A 1064 -10.51 -55.83 -27.83
C GLN A 1064 -9.98 -54.60 -27.07
N SER A 1065 -8.88 -54.75 -26.32
CA SER A 1065 -8.23 -53.65 -25.58
C SER A 1065 -7.42 -52.74 -26.50
N GLU A 1066 -6.69 -53.31 -27.47
CA GLU A 1066 -5.93 -52.55 -28.48
C GLU A 1066 -6.87 -51.76 -29.41
N PHE A 1067 -7.93 -52.39 -29.91
CA PHE A 1067 -8.94 -51.69 -30.71
C PHE A 1067 -9.59 -50.54 -29.94
N ARG A 1068 -9.89 -50.72 -28.64
CA ARG A 1068 -10.42 -49.65 -27.80
C ARG A 1068 -9.44 -48.47 -27.67
N LYS A 1069 -8.14 -48.71 -27.60
CA LYS A 1069 -7.13 -47.64 -27.55
C LYS A 1069 -7.07 -46.84 -28.85
N LEU A 1070 -7.22 -47.50 -30.00
CA LEU A 1070 -7.20 -46.87 -31.33
C LEU A 1070 -8.48 -46.08 -31.64
N ILE A 1071 -9.67 -46.61 -31.28
CA ILE A 1071 -10.95 -45.97 -31.61
C ILE A 1071 -11.30 -44.80 -30.65
N GLN A 1072 -10.80 -44.85 -29.41
CA GLN A 1072 -11.18 -43.88 -28.37
C GLN A 1072 -10.80 -42.41 -28.70
N PRO A 1073 -9.65 -42.10 -29.31
CA PRO A 1073 -9.34 -40.76 -29.81
C PRO A 1073 -10.34 -40.25 -30.86
N LEU A 1074 -10.77 -41.09 -31.80
CA LEU A 1074 -11.75 -40.74 -32.84
C LEU A 1074 -13.16 -40.52 -32.27
N VAL A 1075 -13.56 -41.33 -31.27
CA VAL A 1075 -14.82 -41.12 -30.55
C VAL A 1075 -14.78 -39.83 -29.71
N ARG A 1076 -13.63 -39.50 -29.12
CA ARG A 1076 -13.45 -38.25 -28.35
C ARG A 1076 -13.46 -37.00 -29.23
N SER A 1077 -12.79 -37.05 -30.38
CA SER A 1077 -12.81 -35.96 -31.36
C SER A 1077 -14.17 -35.81 -32.05
N GLY A 1078 -14.98 -36.87 -32.07
CA GLY A 1078 -16.34 -36.88 -32.64
C GLY A 1078 -16.42 -37.33 -34.09
N HIS A 1079 -15.28 -37.75 -34.67
CA HIS A 1079 -15.19 -38.31 -36.03
C HIS A 1079 -15.87 -39.68 -36.14
N ILE A 1080 -16.06 -40.39 -35.03
CA ILE A 1080 -16.77 -41.67 -34.98
C ILE A 1080 -17.80 -41.67 -33.86
N VAL A 1081 -19.00 -42.19 -34.16
CA VAL A 1081 -20.07 -42.44 -33.20
C VAL A 1081 -20.42 -43.92 -33.16
N GLN A 1082 -20.98 -44.38 -32.03
CA GLN A 1082 -21.47 -45.74 -31.87
C GLN A 1082 -22.96 -45.80 -32.22
N ASP A 1083 -23.36 -46.75 -33.04
CA ASP A 1083 -24.76 -47.01 -33.39
C ASP A 1083 -25.50 -47.72 -32.24
N PHE A 1084 -26.84 -47.67 -32.23
CA PHE A 1084 -27.68 -48.32 -31.22
C PHE A 1084 -27.49 -49.85 -31.16
N ARG A 1085 -27.00 -50.46 -32.24
CA ARG A 1085 -26.64 -51.89 -32.33
C ARG A 1085 -25.23 -52.22 -31.81
N GLY A 1086 -24.48 -51.21 -31.35
CA GLY A 1086 -23.13 -51.36 -30.84
C GLY A 1086 -22.03 -51.30 -31.91
N GLY A 1087 -22.38 -51.11 -33.19
CA GLY A 1087 -21.45 -50.85 -34.29
C GLY A 1087 -20.89 -49.42 -34.27
N PHE A 1088 -19.91 -49.10 -35.11
CA PHE A 1088 -19.34 -47.75 -35.24
C PHE A 1088 -19.67 -47.14 -36.60
N ARG A 1089 -19.75 -45.81 -36.66
CA ARG A 1089 -20.04 -45.07 -37.89
C ARG A 1089 -19.25 -43.77 -37.93
N SER A 1090 -18.63 -43.49 -39.07
CA SER A 1090 -17.92 -42.23 -39.29
C SER A 1090 -18.87 -41.04 -39.47
N VAL A 1091 -18.49 -39.89 -38.92
CA VAL A 1091 -19.22 -38.62 -39.00
C VAL A 1091 -18.51 -37.72 -40.00
N PHE A 1092 -19.23 -37.27 -41.02
CA PHE A 1092 -18.71 -36.37 -42.05
C PHE A 1092 -19.34 -34.99 -41.96
N LEU A 1093 -18.55 -33.96 -42.24
CA LEU A 1093 -19.02 -32.59 -42.34
C LEU A 1093 -19.87 -32.42 -43.62
N PRO A 1094 -21.05 -31.78 -43.55
CA PRO A 1094 -21.80 -31.39 -44.73
C PRO A 1094 -21.01 -30.39 -45.60
N ALA A 1095 -21.14 -30.48 -46.92
CA ALA A 1095 -20.54 -29.51 -47.85
C ALA A 1095 -21.25 -28.15 -47.78
N ASN A 1096 -20.51 -27.04 -47.87
CA ASN A 1096 -21.00 -25.64 -47.79
C ASN A 1096 -21.55 -25.18 -46.42
N ILE A 1097 -20.82 -25.39 -45.32
CA ILE A 1097 -21.17 -24.77 -44.02
C ILE A 1097 -20.25 -23.59 -43.74
N ASP A 1098 -20.82 -22.41 -43.50
CA ASP A 1098 -20.11 -21.32 -42.83
C ASP A 1098 -19.97 -21.66 -41.35
N GLN A 1099 -18.75 -21.99 -40.95
CA GLN A 1099 -18.43 -22.43 -39.59
C GLN A 1099 -18.59 -21.29 -38.56
N ALA A 1100 -18.26 -20.06 -38.95
CA ALA A 1100 -18.35 -18.91 -38.05
C ALA A 1100 -19.82 -18.59 -37.75
N GLU A 1101 -20.67 -18.67 -38.79
CA GLU A 1101 -22.11 -18.55 -38.65
C GLU A 1101 -22.70 -19.68 -37.78
N LEU A 1102 -22.31 -20.94 -38.02
CA LEU A 1102 -22.81 -22.09 -37.25
C LEU A 1102 -22.43 -22.00 -35.76
N ARG A 1103 -21.20 -21.57 -35.44
CA ARG A 1103 -20.74 -21.33 -34.06
C ARG A 1103 -21.54 -20.22 -33.39
N ARG A 1104 -21.74 -19.10 -34.08
CA ARG A 1104 -22.53 -17.96 -33.59
C ARG A 1104 -23.99 -18.35 -33.35
N GLU A 1105 -24.61 -19.05 -34.30
CA GLU A 1105 -25.99 -19.56 -34.16
C GLU A 1105 -26.14 -20.55 -33.00
N TYR A 1106 -25.16 -21.43 -32.79
CA TYR A 1106 -25.19 -22.36 -31.68
C TYR A 1106 -25.23 -21.63 -30.33
N ILE A 1107 -24.38 -20.61 -30.16
CA ILE A 1107 -24.36 -19.78 -28.95
C ILE A 1107 -25.70 -19.02 -28.82
N ARG A 1108 -26.21 -18.47 -29.92
CA ARG A 1108 -27.51 -17.76 -29.98
C ARG A 1108 -28.66 -18.64 -29.48
N LYS A 1109 -28.79 -19.85 -30.06
CA LYS A 1109 -29.80 -20.86 -29.68
C LYS A 1109 -29.61 -21.37 -28.26
N LEU A 1110 -28.37 -21.39 -27.75
CA LEU A 1110 -28.09 -21.78 -26.38
C LEU A 1110 -28.60 -20.71 -25.40
N ILE A 1111 -28.27 -19.43 -25.63
CA ILE A 1111 -28.67 -18.31 -24.77
C ILE A 1111 -30.20 -18.17 -24.73
N GLU A 1112 -30.89 -18.33 -25.86
CA GLU A 1112 -32.36 -18.29 -25.97
C GLU A 1112 -33.12 -19.23 -25.01
N LYS A 1113 -32.46 -20.29 -24.54
CA LYS A 1113 -33.07 -21.28 -23.63
C LYS A 1113 -33.04 -20.84 -22.17
N PHE A 1114 -32.20 -19.89 -21.80
CA PHE A 1114 -31.99 -19.47 -20.41
C PHE A 1114 -32.59 -18.07 -20.17
N PRO A 1115 -33.39 -17.88 -19.10
CA PRO A 1115 -33.99 -16.58 -18.78
C PRO A 1115 -32.95 -15.57 -18.28
N VAL A 1116 -31.97 -16.07 -17.52
CA VAL A 1116 -30.83 -15.33 -16.99
C VAL A 1116 -29.61 -16.23 -17.08
N ILE A 1117 -28.45 -15.69 -17.46
CA ILE A 1117 -27.21 -16.43 -17.57
C ILE A 1117 -26.00 -15.54 -17.29
N THR A 1118 -25.00 -16.07 -16.61
CA THR A 1118 -23.68 -15.43 -16.45
C THR A 1118 -22.71 -15.90 -17.53
N LEU A 1119 -21.66 -15.13 -17.82
CA LEU A 1119 -20.62 -15.53 -18.78
C LEU A 1119 -19.96 -16.86 -18.37
N ARG A 1120 -19.75 -17.05 -17.06
CA ARG A 1120 -19.21 -18.30 -16.50
C ARG A 1120 -20.15 -19.49 -16.71
N GLN A 1121 -21.45 -19.34 -16.44
CA GLN A 1121 -22.44 -20.40 -16.71
C GLN A 1121 -22.51 -20.72 -18.20
N LEU A 1122 -22.52 -19.70 -19.06
CA LEU A 1122 -22.50 -19.87 -20.52
C LEU A 1122 -21.26 -20.64 -20.98
N THR A 1123 -20.09 -20.34 -20.42
CA THR A 1123 -18.85 -21.07 -20.69
C THR A 1123 -18.95 -22.54 -20.29
N GLN A 1124 -19.54 -22.84 -19.13
CA GLN A 1124 -19.73 -24.22 -18.67
C GLN A 1124 -20.75 -24.99 -19.54
N LEU A 1125 -21.80 -24.31 -20.02
CA LEU A 1125 -22.85 -24.88 -20.85
C LEU A 1125 -22.40 -25.13 -22.29
N ALA A 1126 -21.70 -24.16 -22.90
CA ALA A 1126 -21.19 -24.23 -24.27
C ALA A 1126 -20.04 -25.24 -24.42
N GLY A 1127 -19.23 -25.40 -23.36
CA GLY A 1127 -18.11 -26.33 -23.32
C GLY A 1127 -16.75 -25.69 -23.67
N PRO A 1128 -15.64 -26.40 -23.47
CA PRO A 1128 -14.26 -25.89 -23.61
C PRO A 1128 -13.86 -25.46 -25.03
N VAL A 1129 -14.67 -25.77 -26.05
CA VAL A 1129 -14.41 -25.43 -27.47
C VAL A 1129 -14.62 -23.93 -27.74
N PHE A 1130 -15.45 -23.27 -26.95
CA PHE A 1130 -15.71 -21.84 -27.08
C PHE A 1130 -14.82 -21.04 -26.13
N LYS A 1131 -14.23 -19.97 -26.64
CA LYS A 1131 -13.46 -19.03 -25.82
C LYS A 1131 -14.41 -18.01 -25.18
N PRO A 1132 -14.16 -17.54 -23.95
CA PRO A 1132 -15.02 -16.53 -23.29
C PRO A 1132 -15.21 -15.25 -24.13
N GLU A 1133 -14.21 -14.85 -24.91
CA GLU A 1133 -14.26 -13.69 -25.81
C GLU A 1133 -15.35 -13.85 -26.88
N GLU A 1134 -15.43 -15.03 -27.51
CA GLU A 1134 -16.43 -15.34 -28.53
C GLU A 1134 -17.84 -15.40 -27.92
N LEU A 1135 -17.97 -15.99 -26.73
CA LEU A 1135 -19.24 -16.03 -26.00
C LEU A 1135 -19.70 -14.61 -25.63
N LYS A 1136 -18.79 -13.75 -25.17
CA LYS A 1136 -19.10 -12.37 -24.83
C LYS A 1136 -19.46 -11.53 -26.05
N ALA A 1137 -18.79 -11.70 -27.18
CA ALA A 1137 -19.15 -11.01 -28.42
C ALA A 1137 -20.61 -11.26 -28.82
N VAL A 1138 -21.11 -12.49 -28.66
CA VAL A 1138 -22.52 -12.81 -28.92
C VAL A 1138 -23.46 -12.20 -27.88
N LEU A 1139 -23.06 -12.16 -26.60
CA LEU A 1139 -23.84 -11.49 -25.56
C LEU A 1139 -23.95 -9.98 -25.80
N ASN A 1140 -22.84 -9.33 -26.19
CA ASN A 1140 -22.81 -7.91 -26.51
C ASN A 1140 -23.69 -7.61 -27.75
N ALA A 1141 -23.64 -8.43 -28.80
CA ALA A 1141 -24.53 -8.26 -29.95
C ALA A 1141 -26.01 -8.32 -29.56
N PHE A 1142 -26.38 -9.20 -28.62
CA PHE A 1142 -27.75 -9.24 -28.09
C PHE A 1142 -28.11 -8.06 -27.17
N GLU A 1143 -27.12 -7.43 -26.54
CA GLU A 1143 -27.29 -6.22 -25.74
C GLU A 1143 -27.48 -4.99 -26.66
N GLU A 1144 -26.70 -4.89 -27.74
CA GLU A 1144 -26.83 -3.87 -28.77
C GLU A 1144 -28.19 -3.93 -29.48
N ASP A 1145 -28.71 -5.13 -29.75
CA ASP A 1145 -30.04 -5.36 -30.33
C ASP A 1145 -31.18 -5.31 -29.29
N GLU A 1146 -30.92 -4.83 -28.06
CA GLU A 1146 -31.85 -4.70 -26.92
C GLU A 1146 -32.59 -6.00 -26.50
N THR A 1147 -32.15 -7.16 -27.01
CA THR A 1147 -32.77 -8.46 -26.73
C THR A 1147 -32.42 -8.97 -25.33
N LEU A 1148 -31.23 -8.63 -24.84
CA LEU A 1148 -30.78 -8.95 -23.48
C LEU A 1148 -30.51 -7.67 -22.71
N ILE A 1149 -30.91 -7.67 -21.44
CA ILE A 1149 -30.46 -6.69 -20.46
C ILE A 1149 -29.29 -7.26 -19.67
N LYS A 1150 -28.31 -6.41 -19.37
CA LYS A 1150 -27.12 -6.77 -18.62
C LYS A 1150 -27.10 -6.09 -17.26
N GLY A 1151 -26.82 -6.85 -16.21
CA GLY A 1151 -26.53 -6.31 -14.88
C GLY A 1151 -26.82 -7.25 -13.73
N PHE A 1152 -27.16 -6.70 -12.56
CA PHE A 1152 -27.45 -7.47 -11.35
C PHE A 1152 -28.95 -7.79 -11.29
N LEU A 1153 -29.34 -8.86 -11.99
CA LEU A 1153 -30.74 -9.22 -12.22
C LEU A 1153 -31.33 -10.18 -11.18
N ILE A 1154 -30.51 -10.71 -10.26
CA ILE A 1154 -30.93 -11.67 -9.24
C ILE A 1154 -30.54 -11.15 -7.84
N GLU A 1155 -31.47 -11.19 -6.90
CA GLU A 1155 -31.23 -10.85 -5.49
C GLU A 1155 -30.15 -11.75 -4.85
N ASP A 1156 -29.30 -11.16 -4.01
CA ASP A 1156 -28.17 -11.82 -3.33
C ASP A 1156 -27.18 -12.55 -4.26
N PHE A 1157 -27.23 -12.25 -5.56
CA PHE A 1157 -26.35 -12.82 -6.57
C PHE A 1157 -25.38 -11.76 -7.09
N HIS A 1158 -24.19 -11.70 -6.47
CA HIS A 1158 -23.14 -10.73 -6.79
C HIS A 1158 -22.35 -11.08 -8.07
N GLN A 1159 -23.06 -11.36 -9.17
CA GLN A 1159 -22.48 -11.65 -10.47
C GLN A 1159 -23.25 -10.90 -11.56
N VAL A 1160 -22.52 -10.42 -12.58
CA VAL A 1160 -23.12 -9.79 -13.75
C VAL A 1160 -23.82 -10.86 -14.58
N CYS A 1161 -25.09 -10.62 -14.86
CA CYS A 1161 -25.96 -11.51 -15.58
C CYS A 1161 -26.50 -10.85 -16.84
N TRP A 1162 -26.73 -11.65 -17.88
CA TRP A 1162 -27.53 -11.28 -19.05
C TRP A 1162 -28.86 -11.98 -18.95
N GLY A 1163 -29.95 -11.24 -19.08
CA GLY A 1163 -31.29 -11.80 -18.97
C GLY A 1163 -32.26 -11.18 -19.96
N ARG A 1164 -33.35 -11.89 -20.23
CA ARG A 1164 -34.45 -11.37 -21.07
C ARG A 1164 -35.50 -10.73 -20.19
N LYS A 1165 -35.73 -9.44 -20.40
CA LYS A 1165 -36.70 -8.66 -19.61
C LYS A 1165 -38.11 -9.26 -19.70
N GLU A 1166 -38.54 -9.65 -20.90
CA GLU A 1166 -39.85 -10.29 -21.13
C GLU A 1166 -40.00 -11.59 -20.33
N LEU A 1167 -39.00 -12.48 -20.40
CA LEU A 1167 -39.06 -13.76 -19.70
C LEU A 1167 -39.09 -13.60 -18.17
N LEU A 1168 -38.38 -12.61 -17.63
CA LEU A 1168 -38.41 -12.30 -16.20
C LEU A 1168 -39.75 -11.71 -15.74
N GLN A 1169 -40.45 -10.97 -16.61
CA GLN A 1169 -41.80 -10.47 -16.33
C GLN A 1169 -42.84 -11.60 -16.39
N ASP A 1170 -42.80 -12.42 -17.44
CA ASP A 1170 -43.69 -13.57 -17.62
C ASP A 1170 -43.53 -14.60 -16.49
N ALA A 1171 -42.31 -14.75 -15.98
CA ALA A 1171 -42.00 -15.66 -14.88
C ALA A 1171 -42.84 -15.43 -13.61
N LYS A 1172 -43.30 -14.19 -13.36
CA LYS A 1172 -44.15 -13.86 -12.21
C LYS A 1172 -45.52 -14.53 -12.28
N SER A 1173 -45.98 -14.88 -13.48
CA SER A 1173 -47.26 -15.56 -13.72
C SER A 1173 -47.16 -17.09 -13.63
N ILE A 1174 -45.95 -17.66 -13.57
CA ILE A 1174 -45.72 -19.11 -13.55
C ILE A 1174 -46.00 -19.64 -12.13
N PRO A 1175 -46.85 -20.68 -11.98
CA PRO A 1175 -47.12 -21.27 -10.68
C PRO A 1175 -45.85 -21.90 -10.06
N PRO A 1176 -45.80 -22.07 -8.73
CA PRO A 1176 -44.70 -22.75 -8.03
C PRO A 1176 -44.42 -24.16 -8.57
N ILE A 1177 -43.15 -24.51 -8.77
CA ILE A 1177 -42.76 -25.85 -9.21
C ILE A 1177 -42.88 -26.87 -8.06
N ARG A 1178 -43.28 -28.11 -8.38
CA ARG A 1178 -43.22 -29.23 -7.43
C ARG A 1178 -41.78 -29.53 -7.00
N ASP A 1179 -41.63 -30.09 -5.81
CA ASP A 1179 -40.33 -30.55 -5.30
C ASP A 1179 -39.78 -31.67 -6.20
N PHE A 1180 -38.50 -31.62 -6.55
CA PHE A 1180 -37.88 -32.63 -7.42
C PHE A 1180 -36.36 -32.70 -7.24
N VAL A 1181 -35.74 -33.72 -7.83
CA VAL A 1181 -34.28 -33.89 -7.85
C VAL A 1181 -33.77 -33.75 -9.28
N LEU A 1182 -32.80 -32.88 -9.49
CA LEU A 1182 -32.09 -32.70 -10.74
C LEU A 1182 -30.84 -33.61 -10.76
N PRO A 1183 -30.75 -34.58 -11.67
CA PRO A 1183 -29.60 -35.47 -11.74
C PRO A 1183 -28.38 -34.77 -12.37
N PRO A 1184 -27.14 -35.17 -12.02
CA PRO A 1184 -25.93 -34.60 -12.61
C PRO A 1184 -25.76 -34.92 -14.10
N SER A 1185 -26.56 -35.86 -14.63
CA SER A 1185 -26.62 -36.20 -16.04
C SER A 1185 -27.50 -35.27 -16.87
N ASP A 1186 -28.29 -34.39 -16.24
CA ASP A 1186 -29.20 -33.49 -16.93
C ASP A 1186 -28.44 -32.42 -17.75
N PRO A 1187 -28.91 -32.09 -18.98
CA PRO A 1187 -28.29 -31.04 -19.80
C PRO A 1187 -28.18 -29.66 -19.13
N ILE A 1188 -29.06 -29.31 -18.18
CA ILE A 1188 -29.01 -28.01 -17.48
C ILE A 1188 -28.17 -28.06 -16.20
N ALA A 1189 -27.75 -29.24 -15.73
CA ALA A 1189 -26.97 -29.36 -14.49
C ALA A 1189 -25.73 -28.44 -14.42
N PRO A 1190 -24.98 -28.18 -15.51
CA PRO A 1190 -23.86 -27.25 -15.48
C PRO A 1190 -24.23 -25.82 -15.04
N TYR A 1191 -25.47 -25.37 -15.25
CA TYR A 1191 -25.95 -24.06 -14.84
C TYR A 1191 -25.89 -23.86 -13.31
N PHE A 1192 -26.03 -24.95 -12.54
CA PHE A 1192 -26.06 -24.94 -11.08
C PHE A 1192 -24.72 -25.31 -10.42
N THR A 1193 -23.65 -25.50 -11.20
CA THR A 1193 -22.33 -25.95 -10.69
C THR A 1193 -21.78 -25.03 -9.61
N ASP A 1194 -21.95 -23.71 -9.78
CA ASP A 1194 -21.38 -22.74 -8.85
C ASP A 1194 -22.10 -22.79 -7.49
N ILE A 1195 -23.44 -22.82 -7.48
CA ILE A 1195 -24.23 -23.05 -6.26
C ILE A 1195 -23.85 -24.38 -5.60
N MET A 1196 -23.70 -25.42 -6.41
CA MET A 1196 -23.40 -26.76 -5.91
C MET A 1196 -22.08 -26.81 -5.14
N LYS A 1197 -21.09 -26.05 -5.60
CA LYS A 1197 -19.80 -25.90 -4.91
C LYS A 1197 -19.88 -24.95 -3.72
N GLU A 1198 -20.53 -23.80 -3.88
CA GLU A 1198 -20.58 -22.75 -2.86
C GLU A 1198 -21.45 -23.14 -1.66
N ARG A 1199 -22.63 -23.72 -1.91
CA ARG A 1199 -23.61 -24.06 -0.86
C ARG A 1199 -23.43 -25.47 -0.30
N PHE A 1200 -22.97 -26.43 -1.12
CA PHE A 1200 -22.94 -27.86 -0.75
C PHE A 1200 -21.57 -28.53 -0.89
N GLY A 1201 -20.53 -27.84 -1.34
CA GLY A 1201 -19.17 -28.39 -1.46
C GLY A 1201 -18.99 -29.47 -2.54
N PHE A 1202 -19.99 -29.72 -3.40
CA PHE A 1202 -19.91 -30.73 -4.46
C PHE A 1202 -19.58 -30.13 -5.82
N GLY A 1203 -18.72 -30.81 -6.59
CA GLY A 1203 -18.48 -30.44 -7.99
C GLY A 1203 -19.51 -31.00 -8.99
N SER A 1204 -20.08 -32.17 -8.69
CA SER A 1204 -21.14 -32.83 -9.46
C SER A 1204 -21.87 -33.81 -8.53
N ALA A 1205 -23.18 -33.64 -8.41
CA ALA A 1205 -24.07 -34.35 -7.50
C ALA A 1205 -25.53 -34.24 -7.98
N TYR A 1206 -26.43 -35.03 -7.41
CA TYR A 1206 -27.87 -34.85 -7.53
C TYR A 1206 -28.28 -33.64 -6.68
N LEU A 1207 -29.00 -32.70 -7.29
CA LEU A 1207 -29.41 -31.46 -6.62
C LEU A 1207 -30.90 -31.52 -6.28
N VAL A 1208 -31.25 -31.30 -5.03
CA VAL A 1208 -32.62 -31.39 -4.51
C VAL A 1208 -33.23 -30.00 -4.46
N PHE A 1209 -34.34 -29.82 -5.17
CA PHE A 1209 -35.07 -28.55 -5.24
C PHE A 1209 -36.38 -28.64 -4.46
N ARG A 1210 -36.65 -27.60 -3.68
CA ARG A 1210 -37.92 -27.38 -3.00
C ARG A 1210 -38.44 -26.01 -3.40
N ASN A 1211 -39.61 -25.95 -4.04
CA ASN A 1211 -40.17 -24.71 -4.57
C ASN A 1211 -39.13 -23.88 -5.38
N ALA A 1212 -38.51 -24.51 -6.37
CA ALA A 1212 -37.42 -23.97 -7.19
C ALA A 1212 -36.11 -23.61 -6.47
N GLU A 1213 -36.05 -23.59 -5.14
CA GLU A 1213 -34.81 -23.33 -4.39
C GLU A 1213 -33.99 -24.61 -4.15
N PRO A 1214 -32.67 -24.62 -4.37
CA PRO A 1214 -31.82 -25.78 -4.07
C PRO A 1214 -31.59 -25.93 -2.56
N VAL A 1215 -32.10 -27.00 -1.95
CA VAL A 1215 -32.10 -27.21 -0.47
C VAL A 1215 -31.17 -28.32 0.03
N ALA A 1216 -30.73 -29.22 -0.84
CA ALA A 1216 -29.78 -30.28 -0.51
C ALA A 1216 -29.07 -30.78 -1.79
N ALA A 1217 -27.94 -31.46 -1.62
CA ALA A 1217 -27.26 -32.16 -2.71
C ALA A 1217 -26.70 -33.51 -2.22
N PHE A 1218 -26.66 -34.51 -3.09
CA PHE A 1218 -26.16 -35.84 -2.73
C PHE A 1218 -25.45 -36.58 -3.86
N LYS A 1219 -24.49 -37.43 -3.52
CA LYS A 1219 -23.84 -38.34 -4.48
C LYS A 1219 -24.40 -39.73 -4.31
N ALA A 1220 -24.84 -40.32 -5.42
CA ALA A 1220 -25.33 -41.68 -5.44
C ALA A 1220 -24.73 -42.49 -6.58
N ASN A 1221 -24.54 -43.78 -6.32
CA ASN A 1221 -24.19 -44.78 -7.33
C ASN A 1221 -25.39 -45.67 -7.58
N THR A 1222 -25.76 -45.83 -8.85
CA THR A 1222 -26.83 -46.76 -9.23
C THR A 1222 -26.21 -48.10 -9.62
N ARG A 1223 -26.49 -49.16 -8.85
CA ARG A 1223 -26.06 -50.54 -9.15
C ARG A 1223 -27.22 -51.50 -8.89
N ASN A 1224 -27.46 -52.46 -9.79
CA ASN A 1224 -28.53 -53.46 -9.66
C ASN A 1224 -29.93 -52.86 -9.37
N LYS A 1225 -30.26 -51.71 -9.98
CA LYS A 1225 -31.49 -50.94 -9.75
C LYS A 1225 -31.66 -50.43 -8.29
N ILE A 1226 -30.57 -50.32 -7.53
CA ILE A 1226 -30.54 -49.71 -6.19
C ILE A 1226 -29.80 -48.36 -6.30
N ILE A 1227 -30.35 -47.31 -5.67
CA ILE A 1227 -29.69 -46.00 -5.53
C ILE A 1227 -28.93 -45.99 -4.19
N ASP A 1228 -27.62 -46.15 -4.24
CA ASP A 1228 -26.74 -46.14 -3.07
C ASP A 1228 -26.18 -44.73 -2.83
N VAL A 1229 -26.69 -44.03 -1.82
CA VAL A 1229 -26.29 -42.66 -1.45
C VAL A 1229 -25.05 -42.70 -0.57
N LYS A 1230 -23.94 -42.21 -1.13
CA LYS A 1230 -22.60 -42.21 -0.53
C LYS A 1230 -22.27 -40.94 0.23
N ASP A 1231 -22.85 -39.82 -0.19
CA ASP A 1231 -22.59 -38.51 0.40
C ASP A 1231 -23.85 -37.65 0.32
N TYR A 1232 -24.16 -36.86 1.34
CA TYR A 1232 -25.38 -36.06 1.44
C TYR A 1232 -25.13 -34.80 2.28
N GLU A 1233 -25.43 -33.65 1.70
CA GLU A 1233 -25.35 -32.34 2.35
C GLU A 1233 -26.72 -31.64 2.25
N GLY A 1234 -27.37 -31.37 3.38
CA GLY A 1234 -28.66 -30.69 3.41
C GLY A 1234 -29.53 -31.02 4.63
N SER A 1235 -30.75 -30.45 4.67
CA SER A 1235 -31.67 -30.63 5.81
C SER A 1235 -32.34 -32.01 5.84
N GLU A 1236 -32.80 -32.47 7.02
CA GLU A 1236 -33.57 -33.72 7.16
C GLU A 1236 -34.89 -33.67 6.36
N LYS A 1237 -35.52 -32.50 6.25
CA LYS A 1237 -36.77 -32.32 5.48
C LYS A 1237 -36.56 -32.59 3.99
N ALA A 1238 -35.40 -32.25 3.44
CA ALA A 1238 -35.08 -32.50 2.03
C ALA A 1238 -34.89 -34.00 1.71
N TRP A 1239 -34.60 -34.84 2.72
CA TRP A 1239 -34.48 -36.29 2.53
C TRP A 1239 -35.78 -36.96 2.06
N ARG A 1240 -36.93 -36.38 2.41
CA ARG A 1240 -38.23 -36.85 1.91
C ARG A 1240 -38.30 -36.78 0.39
N ILE A 1241 -37.79 -35.70 -0.20
CA ILE A 1241 -37.78 -35.48 -1.66
C ILE A 1241 -36.89 -36.53 -2.34
N VAL A 1242 -35.77 -36.91 -1.71
CA VAL A 1242 -34.89 -37.98 -2.21
C VAL A 1242 -35.60 -39.35 -2.21
N LYS A 1243 -36.41 -39.64 -1.18
CA LYS A 1243 -37.23 -40.87 -1.15
C LYS A 1243 -38.31 -40.87 -2.22
N GLU A 1244 -38.97 -39.73 -2.43
CA GLU A 1244 -39.98 -39.56 -3.48
C GLU A 1244 -39.33 -39.75 -4.87
N PHE A 1245 -38.14 -39.20 -5.10
CA PHE A 1245 -37.35 -39.44 -6.32
C PHE A 1245 -37.04 -40.93 -6.54
N ALA A 1246 -36.54 -41.63 -5.52
CA ALA A 1246 -36.26 -43.07 -5.62
C ALA A 1246 -37.53 -43.89 -5.95
N TRP A 1247 -38.67 -43.51 -5.37
CA TRP A 1247 -39.98 -44.10 -5.65
C TRP A 1247 -40.46 -43.82 -7.09
N GLU A 1248 -40.32 -42.59 -7.59
CA GLU A 1248 -40.64 -42.21 -8.98
C GLU A 1248 -39.86 -43.04 -10.01
N HIS A 1249 -38.63 -43.45 -9.66
CA HIS A 1249 -37.76 -44.28 -10.50
C HIS A 1249 -37.90 -45.79 -10.26
N GLN A 1250 -38.77 -46.23 -9.35
CA GLN A 1250 -38.95 -47.63 -8.95
C GLN A 1250 -37.64 -48.30 -8.52
N MET A 1251 -36.77 -47.55 -7.84
CA MET A 1251 -35.48 -48.04 -7.34
C MET A 1251 -35.42 -47.93 -5.81
N PRO A 1252 -35.14 -49.01 -5.07
CA PRO A 1252 -34.89 -48.92 -3.64
C PRO A 1252 -33.66 -48.05 -3.35
N LEU A 1253 -33.73 -47.29 -2.24
CA LEU A 1253 -32.66 -46.41 -1.78
C LEU A 1253 -31.89 -47.07 -0.64
N GLN A 1254 -30.56 -47.03 -0.70
CA GLN A 1254 -29.66 -47.55 0.32
C GLN A 1254 -28.71 -46.43 0.76
N THR A 1255 -28.43 -46.34 2.07
CA THR A 1255 -27.42 -45.40 2.57
C THR A 1255 -26.82 -45.87 3.90
N GLU A 1256 -25.52 -45.63 4.10
CA GLU A 1256 -24.84 -45.89 5.37
C GLU A 1256 -24.70 -44.62 6.25
N LEU A 1257 -25.14 -43.47 5.73
CA LEU A 1257 -24.98 -42.15 6.34
C LEU A 1257 -25.99 -41.91 7.47
N ARG A 1258 -25.60 -41.09 8.44
CA ARG A 1258 -26.51 -40.55 9.46
C ARG A 1258 -27.02 -39.19 9.01
N ILE A 1259 -28.32 -39.07 8.79
CA ILE A 1259 -28.97 -37.82 8.36
C ILE A 1259 -29.77 -37.28 9.55
N GLY A 1260 -29.50 -36.05 9.97
CA GLY A 1260 -30.11 -35.47 11.18
C GLY A 1260 -29.75 -36.21 12.48
N GLY A 1261 -28.58 -36.86 12.54
CA GLY A 1261 -28.12 -37.61 13.72
C GLY A 1261 -28.70 -39.02 13.88
N LYS A 1262 -29.61 -39.46 12.99
CA LYS A 1262 -30.20 -40.82 13.02
C LYS A 1262 -29.62 -41.71 11.93
N LYS A 1263 -29.35 -42.98 12.26
CA LYS A 1263 -29.02 -44.02 11.28
C LYS A 1263 -30.34 -44.49 10.66
N LEU A 1264 -30.61 -44.09 9.42
CA LEU A 1264 -31.83 -44.50 8.70
C LEU A 1264 -31.56 -45.87 8.07
N ARG A 1265 -32.45 -46.84 8.31
CA ARG A 1265 -32.41 -48.18 7.70
C ARG A 1265 -33.20 -48.21 6.41
#